data_AF-A0A3R7DTC5-F1
#
_entry.id   AF-A0A3R7DTC5-F1
#
_cell.length_a   1.000
_cell.length_b   1.000
_cell.length_c   1.000
_cell.angle_alpha   90.00
_cell.angle_beta   90.00
_cell.angle_gamma   90.00
#
_symmetry.space_group_name_H-M   'P 1'
#
loop_
_entity.id
_entity.type
_entity.pdbx_description
1 polymer ?
#
loop_
_entity_poly.entity_id
_entity_poly.type
_entity_poly.pdbx_seq_one_letter_code
_entity_poly.pdbx_strand_id
1 'polypeptide(L)'
;MNNRKGIIGLTLAVIMVASVFAVLPLPVVAQKPPSTPTEGDNQLINASILSKPPYGVTLRVYGEDDKGPVVGYDPKGQFVYPNWRDPFDPTALQKDSLTFNPALIKDEYGTMSVDDENVYLKKFLRLWYEPEHVYSKPTYKHPTIEVESTYMLIDAHNYTPTKGEAGVTWFVFPIAERPMQTGLSAFENPASNWTGLIGKENMVKLVAVSGDVGNYNKTTHGTITLEKGYVLAPNQEIQFLDHKLQYKWTVKDPSDGKEYAKVVVTYAGNIHDDSATWVTLGEFDDGTAKDPLAVTWFDRHNNRYGTASHSEYRTWYARFAGRPTGTYNGNIIVGKEIRAGDTFYVNAVRYDVPAVEVIDTDGNGSNGAEAFKYITLKTPLPKASTSVLIPDDGKVSSQWIDTIAPYEAIPVDPPFNGNYTMIDDINIVLWKPQANVSEWPNGTYTGPDSIGKTYWPWAERYLTMQAEEIEKEVWCENNMTVGSNWMDYFDVVEGDWVTNPELREIPNVPALRFCYVEETTEPRYRTDLHERLYEVFPETTPTAPPEERWNTTAVRTRPNAYTEFALQTRPEAETPPLTKNGDYLLVTSFLAPNSINRSDINRTIPRMAFAFDVKEEPDVLGLTPLMGDGLDLYVNRYTNVSSSIRIYGEKDIGPIGGYDVGGTYKYSDYSYPFNPAAIRKDSITFNPAIIQNKDYPSSGVRYDGKSFDAEVKEYLRMWYEPEHVYSKPTYKRPTIEVETTYLLIDRQDKLPASSIAGKTHFAFPIAEDRTTGYPKVGLELFENPEGIPTRKNLVTVSYVNGTVTNWNKTTEGVIRIEKTYTLARGETVQFLDHGITYQGINNFNQSTVDVWYMGNPDDEKVGYNVTLGTTTDPQATTWFDRHGNYQYTPNPTQFKWYAKLNSYAIPTGDTAQITVGMQLTPGDHFYVDGVRYDVAAVEVIDGDGNGSNGAELFKYITLRTPLPKRDGIFVTEAQVPDGNPDMGIDSQDIWTYPPYTTLPLNPPFNMMHDIVDDVLYNHTELSEEERIIEGYEPLNVFYVSEAIEPRYSTNMLQILDENVTGDAPIVENWTKYDVITRPDQYTEFVLPGDSARYNFTTNRWDTPLHNDYLITTSFLANNSINKSDLVDPLYRIPRAAFVFDAINLKGIYVNEIVGAPPSPPAGVPKVFCNVTPTGDVPSGTLITVCVNATHFVWPLDVKVDWGDGSPVSTGVLTSNTSTFCPTHTYLLRGNWTINQTATDIYGNTGYNISYVNVTSDGFRLCIGPGWNQFS
;
A
#
# COMPACT_ATOMS: atom_id res chain seq x y z
N MET A 1 19.99 41.52 -37.84
CA MET A 1 19.48 41.64 -39.23
C MET A 1 20.49 42.49 -40.01
N ASN A 2 21.13 42.06 -41.10
CA ASN A 2 20.85 40.94 -42.01
C ASN A 2 22.11 40.30 -42.61
N ASN A 3 22.02 39.00 -42.95
CA ASN A 3 22.83 38.22 -43.90
C ASN A 3 24.35 38.09 -43.59
N ARG A 4 24.96 36.90 -43.63
CA ARG A 4 24.88 35.89 -44.70
C ARG A 4 25.21 34.47 -44.22
N LYS A 5 24.64 33.46 -44.89
CA LYS A 5 25.25 32.12 -45.00
C LYS A 5 26.42 32.19 -46.01
N GLY A 6 27.49 31.45 -45.75
CA GLY A 6 28.62 31.25 -46.67
C GLY A 6 29.43 30.03 -46.23
N ILE A 7 29.57 29.05 -47.11
CA ILE A 7 30.03 27.69 -46.79
C ILE A 7 31.24 27.31 -47.65
N ILE A 8 32.20 26.60 -47.04
CA ILE A 8 33.33 25.83 -47.64
C ILE A 8 34.45 26.61 -48.34
N GLY A 9 35.70 26.21 -48.05
CA GLY A 9 36.86 26.40 -48.94
C GLY A 9 38.23 26.42 -48.25
N LEU A 10 38.87 25.25 -48.08
CA LEU A 10 40.29 25.14 -47.68
C LEU A 10 41.24 25.89 -48.64
N THR A 11 42.41 26.34 -48.16
CA THR A 11 43.75 25.82 -48.57
C THR A 11 44.91 26.46 -47.77
N LEU A 12 46.00 25.69 -47.65
CA LEU A 12 47.25 25.88 -46.90
C LEU A 12 48.23 26.99 -47.39
N ALA A 13 48.96 27.54 -46.39
CA ALA A 13 50.43 27.71 -46.32
C ALA A 13 51.19 28.88 -47.01
N VAL A 14 52.49 28.94 -46.62
CA VAL A 14 53.64 29.81 -47.03
C VAL A 14 53.51 31.29 -46.57
N ILE A 15 54.52 32.01 -46.02
CA ILE A 15 56.00 31.95 -46.12
C ILE A 15 56.70 32.21 -44.76
N MET A 16 57.88 31.61 -44.56
CA MET A 16 58.84 31.84 -43.44
C MET A 16 60.14 32.51 -43.95
N VAL A 17 61.11 32.75 -43.05
CA VAL A 17 62.56 33.06 -43.27
C VAL A 17 62.94 34.55 -43.43
N ALA A 18 64.02 35.11 -42.81
CA ALA A 18 64.76 34.82 -41.55
C ALA A 18 65.86 35.92 -41.31
N SER A 19 66.30 36.10 -40.04
CA SER A 19 67.69 36.35 -39.54
C SER A 19 67.60 36.91 -38.08
N VAL A 20 68.09 36.33 -36.96
CA VAL A 20 69.39 35.67 -36.59
C VAL A 20 70.48 36.74 -36.31
N PHE A 21 71.24 36.82 -35.20
CA PHE A 21 71.49 36.03 -33.94
C PHE A 21 71.29 36.93 -32.67
N ALA A 22 71.72 36.60 -31.44
CA ALA A 22 71.30 35.52 -30.50
C ALA A 22 72.12 35.61 -29.16
N VAL A 23 71.48 35.47 -27.98
CA VAL A 23 72.11 35.23 -26.65
C VAL A 23 71.20 34.30 -25.83
N LEU A 24 71.75 33.35 -25.07
CA LEU A 24 71.01 32.31 -24.31
C LEU A 24 70.65 32.74 -22.88
N PRO A 25 69.39 32.52 -22.47
CA PRO A 25 69.08 31.96 -21.15
C PRO A 25 68.06 30.81 -21.21
N LEU A 26 68.03 29.99 -20.15
CA LEU A 26 67.10 28.85 -19.98
C LEU A 26 65.67 29.34 -19.66
N PRO A 27 64.61 28.81 -20.29
CA PRO A 27 63.24 29.23 -20.03
C PRO A 27 62.52 28.37 -18.98
N VAL A 28 61.82 29.05 -18.07
CA VAL A 28 60.69 28.52 -17.29
C VAL A 28 59.56 28.12 -18.25
N VAL A 29 58.95 26.95 -18.06
CA VAL A 29 57.75 26.53 -18.80
C VAL A 29 56.55 26.61 -17.87
N ALA A 30 55.73 27.64 -18.05
CA ALA A 30 54.36 27.63 -17.53
C ALA A 30 53.52 26.73 -18.44
N GLN A 31 52.96 25.64 -17.91
CA GLN A 31 52.04 24.79 -18.66
C GLN A 31 50.64 25.41 -18.73
N LYS A 32 50.03 25.21 -19.90
CA LYS A 32 48.64 25.57 -20.24
C LYS A 32 47.65 24.83 -19.32
N PRO A 33 46.50 25.42 -18.95
CA PRO A 33 45.45 24.68 -18.24
C PRO A 33 45.04 23.42 -19.03
N PRO A 34 44.78 22.28 -18.36
CA PRO A 34 44.42 21.03 -19.04
C PRO A 34 43.12 21.18 -19.86
N SER A 35 43.03 20.39 -20.93
CA SER A 35 41.79 20.25 -21.71
C SER A 35 40.77 19.41 -20.96
N THR A 36 39.48 19.69 -21.20
CA THR A 36 38.35 18.83 -20.82
C THR A 36 38.60 17.38 -21.24
N PRO A 37 38.30 16.37 -20.39
CA PRO A 37 38.45 14.98 -20.76
C PRO A 37 37.64 14.62 -22.00
N THR A 38 38.16 13.69 -22.80
CA THR A 38 37.42 13.04 -23.89
C THR A 38 37.05 11.61 -23.49
N GLU A 39 35.98 11.11 -24.11
CA GLU A 39 35.23 9.87 -23.90
C GLU A 39 36.03 8.54 -23.86
N GLY A 40 37.37 8.58 -23.88
CA GLY A 40 38.26 7.41 -23.91
C GLY A 40 39.08 7.16 -22.64
N ASP A 41 39.11 8.09 -21.67
CA ASP A 41 39.93 7.95 -20.45
C ASP A 41 39.22 7.15 -19.33
N ASN A 42 37.88 7.09 -19.33
CA ASN A 42 37.14 6.08 -18.59
C ASN A 42 37.01 4.82 -19.45
N GLN A 43 37.75 3.76 -19.11
CA GLN A 43 37.47 2.42 -19.66
C GLN A 43 36.15 1.91 -19.10
N LEU A 44 35.06 2.26 -19.81
CA LEU A 44 33.73 1.71 -19.61
C LEU A 44 33.81 0.19 -19.40
N ILE A 45 33.33 -0.25 -18.23
CA ILE A 45 32.95 -1.65 -18.04
C ILE A 45 31.98 -2.00 -19.17
N ASN A 46 32.25 -3.11 -19.86
CA ASN A 46 31.70 -3.38 -21.18
C ASN A 46 30.16 -3.54 -21.11
N ALA A 47 29.42 -2.46 -21.37
CA ALA A 47 27.96 -2.39 -21.26
C ALA A 47 27.22 -3.41 -22.13
N SER A 48 27.92 -4.00 -23.11
CA SER A 48 27.44 -5.13 -23.92
C SER A 48 27.14 -6.42 -23.14
N ILE A 49 27.55 -6.52 -21.86
CA ILE A 49 27.22 -7.66 -20.98
C ILE A 49 25.92 -7.44 -20.17
N LEU A 50 25.40 -6.21 -20.11
CA LEU A 50 24.19 -5.84 -19.33
C LEU A 50 23.00 -5.44 -20.21
N SER A 51 22.83 -6.06 -21.40
CA SER A 51 21.68 -5.81 -22.29
C SER A 51 20.31 -6.25 -21.72
N LYS A 52 20.33 -6.92 -20.56
CA LYS A 52 19.26 -6.95 -19.55
C LYS A 52 19.98 -7.23 -18.21
N PRO A 53 19.64 -6.58 -17.09
CA PRO A 53 20.07 -7.09 -15.80
C PRO A 53 19.58 -8.55 -15.61
N PRO A 54 20.37 -9.42 -14.96
CA PRO A 54 19.90 -10.75 -14.56
C PRO A 54 18.87 -10.69 -13.41
N TYR A 55 18.65 -9.51 -12.84
CA TYR A 55 17.70 -9.22 -11.78
C TYR A 55 16.29 -9.11 -12.38
N GLY A 56 15.38 -9.99 -11.97
CA GLY A 56 13.99 -10.02 -12.47
C GLY A 56 13.09 -8.93 -11.88
N VAL A 57 13.52 -8.28 -10.79
CA VAL A 57 12.71 -7.39 -9.96
C VAL A 57 13.42 -6.06 -9.72
N THR A 58 12.65 -4.98 -9.64
CA THR A 58 13.12 -3.62 -9.39
C THR A 58 12.26 -2.92 -8.33
N LEU A 59 12.89 -2.12 -7.46
CA LEU A 59 12.23 -1.43 -6.35
C LEU A 59 12.39 0.09 -6.49
N ARG A 60 11.28 0.85 -6.38
CA ARG A 60 11.32 2.32 -6.36
C ARG A 60 11.50 2.85 -4.95
N VAL A 61 12.42 3.79 -4.77
CA VAL A 61 12.63 4.56 -3.54
C VAL A 61 12.35 6.03 -3.83
N TYR A 62 11.36 6.62 -3.16
CA TYR A 62 10.90 7.98 -3.44
C TYR A 62 11.61 9.04 -2.58
N GLY A 63 11.98 10.13 -3.24
CA GLY A 63 12.71 11.26 -2.66
C GLY A 63 12.05 12.59 -2.96
N GLU A 64 12.29 13.58 -2.10
CA GLU A 64 11.83 14.95 -2.26
C GLU A 64 12.89 15.94 -1.76
N ASP A 65 13.23 16.91 -2.60
CA ASP A 65 14.14 18.02 -2.30
C ASP A 65 15.51 17.53 -1.69
N ASP A 66 16.24 18.45 -1.08
CA ASP A 66 17.48 18.21 -0.29
C ASP A 66 17.16 17.96 1.21
N LYS A 67 16.06 17.24 1.49
CA LYS A 67 15.63 16.93 2.87
C LYS A 67 16.33 15.67 3.41
N GLY A 68 17.42 15.85 4.14
CA GLY A 68 18.06 14.76 4.88
C GLY A 68 17.27 14.27 6.12
N PRO A 69 17.96 13.74 7.13
CA PRO A 69 17.33 13.25 8.36
C PRO A 69 16.68 14.38 9.19
N VAL A 70 15.77 14.03 10.11
CA VAL A 70 14.80 14.99 10.73
C VAL A 70 15.45 16.20 11.44
N VAL A 71 16.64 16.03 12.02
CA VAL A 71 17.36 17.05 12.78
C VAL A 71 18.85 16.87 12.52
N GLY A 72 19.59 17.94 12.22
CA GLY A 72 21.07 17.84 12.25
C GLY A 72 21.87 18.82 11.38
N TYR A 73 21.25 19.58 10.46
CA TYR A 73 22.00 20.56 9.65
C TYR A 73 22.43 21.76 10.49
N ASP A 74 23.74 21.95 10.65
CA ASP A 74 24.33 23.15 11.23
C ASP A 74 24.19 24.37 10.28
N PRO A 75 24.49 25.60 10.73
CA PRO A 75 24.44 26.81 9.89
C PRO A 75 25.41 26.83 8.69
N LYS A 76 26.25 25.80 8.51
CA LYS A 76 27.17 25.60 7.37
C LYS A 76 26.73 24.45 6.46
N GLY A 77 25.60 23.80 6.75
CA GLY A 77 25.11 22.63 6.00
C GLY A 77 25.80 21.31 6.35
N GLN A 78 26.47 21.21 7.51
CA GLN A 78 27.00 19.95 8.01
C GLN A 78 25.91 19.21 8.78
N PHE A 79 25.63 17.97 8.41
CA PHE A 79 24.63 17.13 9.06
C PHE A 79 25.29 16.25 10.13
N VAL A 80 24.76 16.27 11.37
CA VAL A 80 25.19 15.41 12.49
C VAL A 80 23.97 14.86 13.26
N TYR A 81 24.00 13.57 13.60
CA TYR A 81 22.95 12.92 14.38
C TYR A 81 22.96 13.38 15.85
N PRO A 82 21.83 13.89 16.39
CA PRO A 82 21.76 14.33 17.78
C PRO A 82 21.61 13.18 18.79
N ASN A 83 21.13 12.00 18.37
CA ASN A 83 20.94 10.83 19.21
C ASN A 83 21.71 9.63 18.66
N TRP A 84 22.28 8.85 19.56
CA TRP A 84 23.08 7.66 19.29
C TRP A 84 22.26 6.50 18.68
N ARG A 85 20.92 6.51 18.79
CA ARG A 85 20.03 5.57 18.07
C ARG A 85 19.85 5.90 16.59
N ASP A 86 19.95 7.18 16.21
CA ASP A 86 19.53 7.65 14.88
C ASP A 86 20.29 7.00 13.69
N PRO A 87 21.58 6.59 13.81
CA PRO A 87 22.27 5.80 12.79
C PRO A 87 21.69 4.39 12.53
N PHE A 88 20.87 3.88 13.46
CA PHE A 88 20.32 2.52 13.44
C PHE A 88 18.78 2.50 13.33
N ASP A 89 18.11 3.58 13.72
CA ASP A 89 16.66 3.78 13.50
C ASP A 89 16.41 4.19 12.04
N PRO A 90 15.79 3.35 11.19
CA PRO A 90 15.50 3.72 9.81
C PRO A 90 14.45 4.82 9.70
N THR A 91 13.62 5.02 10.74
CA THR A 91 12.67 6.14 10.74
C THR A 91 13.36 7.49 10.96
N ALA A 92 14.62 7.53 11.40
CA ALA A 92 15.44 8.76 11.50
C ALA A 92 15.35 9.64 10.23
N LEU A 93 15.18 9.01 9.07
CA LEU A 93 15.06 9.62 7.76
C LEU A 93 13.65 10.20 7.50
N GLN A 94 13.56 11.29 6.72
CA GLN A 94 12.27 11.90 6.34
C GLN A 94 11.66 11.35 5.04
N LYS A 95 12.44 10.57 4.30
CA LYS A 95 12.17 10.07 2.94
C LYS A 95 11.96 8.55 2.97
N ASP A 96 11.67 7.97 1.81
CA ASP A 96 11.80 6.54 1.65
C ASP A 96 13.27 6.13 1.79
N SER A 97 13.52 5.01 2.46
CA SER A 97 14.87 4.50 2.69
C SER A 97 14.88 2.98 2.73
N LEU A 98 15.95 2.41 2.17
CA LEU A 98 16.19 0.98 2.10
C LEU A 98 17.28 0.61 3.11
N THR A 99 16.96 -0.29 4.04
CA THR A 99 17.89 -0.81 5.04
C THR A 99 18.27 -2.24 4.68
N PHE A 100 19.56 -2.56 4.78
CA PHE A 100 20.14 -3.83 4.41
C PHE A 100 20.48 -4.65 5.65
N ASN A 101 20.43 -5.97 5.53
CA ASN A 101 21.00 -6.87 6.54
C ASN A 101 22.48 -6.53 6.81
N PRO A 102 22.89 -6.35 8.09
CA PRO A 102 24.23 -5.89 8.43
C PRO A 102 25.30 -6.96 8.17
N ALA A 103 26.54 -6.53 7.99
CA ALA A 103 27.71 -7.40 7.91
C ALA A 103 28.38 -7.52 9.28
N LEU A 104 28.89 -8.71 9.61
CA LEU A 104 29.79 -8.94 10.73
C LEU A 104 31.19 -9.17 10.21
N ILE A 105 32.17 -8.48 10.79
CA ILE A 105 33.58 -8.67 10.52
C ILE A 105 34.22 -9.29 11.76
N LYS A 106 34.84 -10.46 11.57
CA LYS A 106 35.53 -11.24 12.59
C LYS A 106 37.03 -11.24 12.29
N ASP A 107 37.68 -12.38 12.53
CA ASP A 107 39.11 -12.60 12.33
C ASP A 107 39.53 -12.76 10.85
N GLU A 108 38.64 -12.58 9.85
CA GLU A 108 38.99 -12.76 8.43
C GLU A 108 40.12 -11.82 7.96
N TYR A 109 40.24 -10.68 8.64
CA TYR A 109 41.28 -9.67 8.44
C TYR A 109 42.32 -9.63 9.57
N GLY A 110 42.25 -10.59 10.50
CA GLY A 110 43.03 -10.69 11.74
C GLY A 110 42.24 -10.29 12.99
N THR A 111 42.75 -10.64 14.17
CA THR A 111 42.09 -10.40 15.47
C THR A 111 42.16 -8.94 15.91
N MET A 112 41.00 -8.28 15.85
CA MET A 112 40.74 -6.95 16.38
C MET A 112 40.66 -6.99 17.92
N SER A 113 40.97 -5.87 18.57
CA SER A 113 41.04 -5.81 20.04
C SER A 113 40.72 -4.43 20.60
N VAL A 114 39.97 -4.37 21.70
CA VAL A 114 39.83 -3.19 22.58
C VAL A 114 40.35 -3.58 23.95
N ASP A 115 41.13 -2.72 24.60
CA ASP A 115 41.46 -2.82 26.04
C ASP A 115 41.94 -4.23 26.50
N ASP A 116 42.76 -4.88 25.64
CA ASP A 116 43.27 -6.27 25.73
C ASP A 116 42.24 -7.42 25.58
N GLU A 117 40.98 -7.11 25.26
CA GLU A 117 39.91 -8.07 24.88
C GLU A 117 39.72 -8.18 23.36
N ASN A 118 39.19 -9.32 22.88
CA ASN A 118 38.89 -9.54 21.47
C ASN A 118 37.54 -8.89 21.10
N VAL A 119 37.48 -8.24 19.94
CA VAL A 119 36.24 -7.64 19.42
C VAL A 119 35.96 -8.04 17.97
N TYR A 120 34.69 -7.96 17.61
CA TYR A 120 34.20 -7.97 16.24
C TYR A 120 33.68 -6.59 15.86
N LEU A 121 33.45 -6.38 14.57
CA LEU A 121 32.88 -5.13 14.05
C LEU A 121 31.60 -5.43 13.29
N LYS A 122 30.48 -4.86 13.73
CA LYS A 122 29.20 -4.94 13.02
C LYS A 122 29.04 -3.69 12.15
N LYS A 123 28.81 -3.90 10.85
CA LYS A 123 28.62 -2.84 9.86
C LYS A 123 27.18 -2.81 9.35
N PHE A 124 26.51 -1.69 9.59
CA PHE A 124 25.17 -1.42 9.08
C PHE A 124 25.24 -0.66 7.74
N LEU A 125 24.21 -0.80 6.91
CA LEU A 125 24.09 -0.13 5.62
C LEU A 125 22.64 0.28 5.37
N ARG A 126 22.43 1.53 4.94
CA ARG A 126 21.15 2.02 4.43
C ARG A 126 21.36 3.00 3.28
N LEU A 127 20.33 3.19 2.46
CA LEU A 127 20.32 4.21 1.40
C LEU A 127 18.99 4.95 1.29
N TRP A 128 19.03 6.13 0.68
CA TRP A 128 17.85 6.89 0.26
C TRP A 128 18.14 7.73 -0.99
N TYR A 129 17.10 8.33 -1.56
CA TYR A 129 17.20 9.13 -2.78
C TYR A 129 16.94 10.62 -2.52
N GLU A 130 17.79 11.48 -3.06
CA GLU A 130 17.68 12.94 -2.98
C GLU A 130 17.65 13.53 -4.40
N PRO A 131 16.47 13.86 -4.95
CA PRO A 131 16.34 14.37 -6.33
C PRO A 131 17.05 15.71 -6.56
N GLU A 132 17.33 16.44 -5.47
CA GLU A 132 17.75 17.84 -5.52
C GLU A 132 18.91 18.14 -4.55
N HIS A 133 19.75 17.16 -4.22
CA HIS A 133 20.86 17.30 -3.27
C HIS A 133 21.79 18.46 -3.64
N VAL A 134 22.14 19.31 -2.67
CA VAL A 134 23.00 20.48 -2.86
C VAL A 134 24.42 20.17 -2.33
N TYR A 135 25.41 20.20 -3.23
CA TYR A 135 26.81 19.98 -2.88
C TYR A 135 27.44 21.24 -2.24
N SER A 136 28.28 22.00 -2.96
CA SER A 136 28.90 23.21 -2.37
C SER A 136 28.01 24.45 -2.37
N LYS A 137 27.10 24.53 -3.34
CA LYS A 137 26.38 25.75 -3.71
C LYS A 137 24.99 25.39 -4.26
N PRO A 138 23.96 26.24 -4.06
CA PRO A 138 22.62 26.02 -4.61
C PRO A 138 22.54 25.79 -6.14
N THR A 139 23.59 26.12 -6.89
CA THR A 139 23.73 25.87 -8.33
C THR A 139 24.23 24.47 -8.67
N TYR A 140 24.87 23.76 -7.75
CA TYR A 140 25.40 22.41 -7.94
C TYR A 140 24.45 21.42 -7.26
N LYS A 141 23.28 21.32 -7.87
CA LYS A 141 22.14 20.55 -7.40
C LYS A 141 21.93 19.37 -8.34
N HIS A 142 22.04 18.15 -7.81
CA HIS A 142 22.05 16.93 -8.61
C HIS A 142 21.23 15.81 -7.95
N PRO A 143 20.52 14.99 -8.74
CA PRO A 143 19.91 13.76 -8.24
C PRO A 143 21.01 12.86 -7.67
N THR A 144 20.86 12.45 -6.42
CA THR A 144 21.91 11.80 -5.64
C THR A 144 21.34 10.59 -4.91
N ILE A 145 22.09 9.49 -4.92
CA ILE A 145 21.86 8.34 -4.04
C ILE A 145 22.71 8.59 -2.80
N GLU A 146 22.09 8.61 -1.63
CA GLU A 146 22.79 8.70 -0.36
C GLU A 146 23.00 7.28 0.17
N VAL A 147 24.26 6.92 0.43
CA VAL A 147 24.63 5.64 1.03
C VAL A 147 25.25 5.89 2.40
N GLU A 148 24.67 5.32 3.45
CA GLU A 148 25.17 5.49 4.82
C GLU A 148 25.65 4.16 5.41
N SER A 149 26.86 4.16 5.97
CA SER A 149 27.53 3.01 6.57
C SER A 149 27.95 3.32 8.01
N THR A 150 27.53 2.48 8.96
CA THR A 150 27.91 2.62 10.38
C THR A 150 28.75 1.45 10.82
N TYR A 151 29.94 1.72 11.36
CA TYR A 151 30.92 0.75 11.86
C TYR A 151 30.92 0.77 13.40
N MET A 152 30.45 -0.31 14.05
CA MET A 152 30.32 -0.43 15.51
C MET A 152 31.19 -1.55 16.09
N LEU A 153 31.85 -1.27 17.22
CA LEU A 153 32.59 -2.27 18.00
C LEU A 153 31.64 -3.17 18.82
N ILE A 154 31.90 -4.47 18.78
CA ILE A 154 31.10 -5.54 19.42
C ILE A 154 32.04 -6.46 20.21
N ASP A 155 31.69 -6.85 21.44
CA ASP A 155 32.44 -7.89 22.17
C ASP A 155 32.33 -9.25 21.45
N ALA A 156 33.48 -9.89 21.20
CA ALA A 156 33.54 -11.16 20.50
C ALA A 156 32.94 -12.34 21.27
N HIS A 157 32.72 -12.23 22.58
CA HIS A 157 32.16 -13.31 23.40
C HIS A 157 30.63 -13.26 23.50
N ASN A 158 30.07 -12.10 23.81
CA ASN A 158 28.65 -11.93 24.13
C ASN A 158 27.86 -11.24 23.00
N TYR A 159 28.52 -10.79 21.93
CA TYR A 159 27.92 -10.05 20.81
C TYR A 159 27.18 -8.76 21.22
N THR A 160 27.51 -8.22 22.40
CA THR A 160 27.00 -6.94 22.91
C THR A 160 27.80 -5.77 22.32
N PRO A 161 27.19 -4.57 22.20
CA PRO A 161 27.93 -3.36 21.91
C PRO A 161 29.07 -3.17 22.93
N THR A 162 30.20 -2.63 22.47
CA THR A 162 31.33 -2.30 23.34
C THR A 162 32.01 -1.02 22.87
N LYS A 163 33.00 -0.57 23.65
CA LYS A 163 33.81 0.62 23.41
C LYS A 163 35.29 0.26 23.57
N GLY A 164 36.18 1.12 23.11
CA GLY A 164 37.62 0.92 23.28
C GLY A 164 38.39 2.21 23.49
N GLU A 165 39.38 2.17 24.37
CA GLU A 165 40.22 3.32 24.71
C GLU A 165 41.29 3.60 23.65
N ALA A 166 41.68 4.88 23.59
CA ALA A 166 42.80 5.35 22.79
C ALA A 166 44.13 4.67 23.17
N GLY A 167 44.94 4.32 22.17
CA GLY A 167 46.28 3.79 22.36
C GLY A 167 46.38 2.26 22.51
N VAL A 168 45.27 1.58 22.84
CA VAL A 168 45.19 0.11 22.95
C VAL A 168 44.25 -0.53 21.92
N THR A 169 43.28 0.23 21.40
CA THR A 169 42.28 -0.27 20.44
C THR A 169 42.79 -0.41 19.00
N TRP A 170 42.50 -1.55 18.38
CA TRP A 170 42.81 -1.92 16.99
C TRP A 170 41.61 -2.56 16.30
N PHE A 171 41.16 -2.00 15.19
CA PHE A 171 40.02 -2.49 14.42
C PHE A 171 40.21 -2.26 12.91
N VAL A 172 39.40 -2.90 12.06
CA VAL A 172 39.43 -2.63 10.61
C VAL A 172 38.64 -1.37 10.26
N PHE A 173 39.20 -0.54 9.38
CA PHE A 173 38.56 0.65 8.84
C PHE A 173 39.05 0.85 7.40
N PRO A 174 38.20 1.22 6.43
CA PRO A 174 38.64 1.41 5.05
C PRO A 174 39.62 2.60 4.97
N ILE A 175 40.76 2.40 4.29
CA ILE A 175 41.86 3.39 4.23
C ILE A 175 42.43 3.63 2.84
N ALA A 176 42.07 2.84 1.83
CA ALA A 176 42.64 2.96 0.49
C ALA A 176 41.63 2.61 -0.60
N GLU A 177 41.90 3.10 -1.82
CA GLU A 177 41.18 2.73 -3.03
C GLU A 177 41.73 1.43 -3.64
N ARG A 178 41.04 0.90 -4.65
CA ARG A 178 41.44 -0.26 -5.45
C ARG A 178 41.17 0.03 -6.92
N PRO A 179 41.96 -0.54 -7.85
CA PRO A 179 41.61 -0.50 -9.27
C PRO A 179 40.19 -1.01 -9.50
N MET A 180 39.44 -0.34 -10.37
CA MET A 180 38.08 -0.70 -10.80
C MET A 180 36.95 -0.46 -9.78
N GLN A 181 37.19 0.24 -8.67
CA GLN A 181 36.13 0.82 -7.82
C GLN A 181 36.47 2.28 -7.46
N THR A 182 35.52 3.18 -7.70
CA THR A 182 35.57 4.59 -7.29
C THR A 182 35.35 4.70 -5.76
N GLY A 183 36.06 5.58 -5.07
CA GLY A 183 36.03 5.70 -3.61
C GLY A 183 36.85 4.67 -2.81
N LEU A 184 36.62 4.63 -1.49
CA LEU A 184 37.23 3.69 -0.55
C LEU A 184 36.83 2.25 -0.86
N SER A 185 37.80 1.34 -0.83
CA SER A 185 37.57 -0.04 -1.26
C SER A 185 38.50 -1.09 -0.64
N ALA A 186 39.45 -0.70 0.22
CA ALA A 186 40.33 -1.62 0.95
C ALA A 186 40.62 -1.19 2.40
N PHE A 187 40.78 -2.19 3.28
CA PHE A 187 41.31 -2.08 4.65
C PHE A 187 42.86 -2.01 4.71
N GLU A 188 43.54 -2.27 3.59
CA GLU A 188 45.00 -2.37 3.52
C GLU A 188 45.56 -1.93 2.16
N ASN A 189 46.77 -1.39 2.18
CA ASN A 189 47.53 -1.11 0.96
C ASN A 189 48.08 -2.41 0.34
N PRO A 190 48.11 -2.56 -1.00
CA PRO A 190 48.67 -3.73 -1.66
C PRO A 190 50.07 -4.08 -1.12
N ALA A 191 50.38 -5.36 -0.87
CA ALA A 191 51.66 -5.75 -0.26
C ALA A 191 52.92 -5.36 -1.10
N SER A 192 52.77 -5.00 -2.37
CA SER A 192 53.82 -4.37 -3.20
C SER A 192 54.25 -2.97 -2.70
N ASN A 193 53.39 -2.31 -1.94
CA ASN A 193 53.48 -0.90 -1.55
C ASN A 193 54.19 -0.69 -0.22
N TRP A 194 54.60 -1.76 0.47
CA TRP A 194 55.37 -1.72 1.70
C TRP A 194 56.36 -2.89 1.78
N THR A 195 57.30 -2.89 2.73
CA THR A 195 58.26 -4.00 2.95
C THR A 195 58.19 -4.60 4.35
N GLY A 196 57.48 -3.94 5.26
CA GLY A 196 57.03 -4.47 6.54
C GLY A 196 55.97 -3.55 7.13
N LEU A 197 55.39 -3.95 8.25
CA LEU A 197 54.44 -3.14 9.03
C LEU A 197 55.05 -2.79 10.40
N ILE A 198 54.58 -1.68 10.96
CA ILE A 198 54.84 -1.28 12.35
C ILE A 198 53.61 -1.60 13.22
N GLY A 199 52.41 -1.60 12.62
CA GLY A 199 51.15 -2.02 13.25
C GLY A 199 50.68 -3.41 12.80
N LYS A 200 49.41 -3.72 13.09
CA LYS A 200 48.72 -4.92 12.59
C LYS A 200 48.33 -4.74 11.11
N GLU A 201 48.34 -5.84 10.34
CA GLU A 201 47.83 -5.88 8.96
C GLU A 201 46.30 -5.68 8.95
N ASN A 202 45.76 -5.07 7.88
CA ASN A 202 44.34 -4.71 7.68
C ASN A 202 43.69 -3.75 8.71
N MET A 203 44.33 -3.50 9.85
CA MET A 203 43.75 -2.69 10.93
C MET A 203 44.32 -1.28 10.96
N VAL A 204 43.54 -0.37 11.53
CA VAL A 204 43.98 0.92 12.03
C VAL A 204 44.12 0.87 13.55
N LYS A 205 44.93 1.76 14.11
CA LYS A 205 45.04 1.99 15.54
C LYS A 205 44.24 3.22 15.92
N LEU A 206 43.43 3.14 16.99
CA LEU A 206 42.88 4.32 17.66
C LEU A 206 43.97 4.96 18.54
N VAL A 207 44.25 6.24 18.35
CA VAL A 207 45.37 6.95 18.99
C VAL A 207 44.91 8.05 19.94
N ALA A 208 43.78 8.68 19.64
CA ALA A 208 43.14 9.68 20.49
C ALA A 208 41.62 9.58 20.33
N VAL A 209 40.91 9.95 21.40
CA VAL A 209 39.47 10.16 21.47
C VAL A 209 39.28 11.50 22.19
N SER A 210 38.26 12.27 21.79
CA SER A 210 37.80 13.44 22.53
C SER A 210 36.37 13.80 22.13
N GLY A 211 35.67 14.53 22.99
CA GLY A 211 34.34 15.05 22.71
C GLY A 211 33.77 15.75 23.94
N ASP A 212 33.00 16.81 23.71
CA ASP A 212 32.25 17.48 24.78
C ASP A 212 31.06 16.59 25.15
N VAL A 213 31.19 15.88 26.27
CA VAL A 213 30.13 15.02 26.81
C VAL A 213 29.08 15.85 27.54
N GLY A 214 27.80 15.56 27.27
CA GLY A 214 26.68 16.23 27.90
C GLY A 214 26.18 15.47 29.12
N ASN A 215 24.86 15.52 29.33
CA ASN A 215 24.20 14.54 30.19
C ASN A 215 24.60 13.13 29.74
N TYR A 216 24.81 12.23 30.69
CA TYR A 216 25.09 10.81 30.46
C TYR A 216 26.48 10.46 29.91
N ASN A 217 27.46 11.35 30.04
CA ASN A 217 28.89 11.02 29.87
C ASN A 217 29.21 10.46 28.46
N LYS A 218 28.54 10.96 27.42
CA LYS A 218 28.80 10.61 26.02
C LYS A 218 28.33 11.68 25.04
N THR A 219 28.74 11.55 23.79
CA THR A 219 28.26 12.40 22.67
C THR A 219 28.45 11.71 21.32
N THR A 220 27.55 11.98 20.37
CA THR A 220 27.68 11.64 18.94
C THR A 220 28.53 12.65 18.16
N HIS A 221 28.90 13.77 18.79
CA HIS A 221 29.72 14.85 18.22
C HIS A 221 31.23 14.63 18.45
N GLY A 222 31.66 13.38 18.58
CA GLY A 222 33.03 13.02 18.95
C GLY A 222 34.08 13.30 17.88
N THR A 223 35.34 13.26 18.32
CA THR A 223 36.56 13.29 17.49
C THR A 223 37.41 12.07 17.82
N ILE A 224 37.90 11.37 16.81
CA ILE A 224 38.84 10.25 16.93
C ILE A 224 40.04 10.45 16.02
N THR A 225 41.18 9.89 16.42
CA THR A 225 42.41 9.92 15.60
C THR A 225 42.84 8.50 15.28
N LEU A 226 42.86 8.16 14.00
CA LEU A 226 43.22 6.84 13.48
C LEU A 226 44.61 6.90 12.84
N GLU A 227 45.50 5.96 13.15
CA GLU A 227 46.84 5.86 12.54
C GLU A 227 47.21 4.45 12.07
N LYS A 228 48.14 4.38 11.11
CA LYS A 228 48.73 3.13 10.63
C LYS A 228 50.20 3.31 10.27
N GLY A 229 51.01 2.31 10.61
CA GLY A 229 52.47 2.37 10.48
C GLY A 229 53.05 1.34 9.54
N TYR A 230 53.88 1.80 8.61
CA TYR A 230 54.50 1.01 7.54
C TYR A 230 56.03 1.15 7.55
N VAL A 231 56.72 0.09 7.13
CA VAL A 231 58.13 0.09 6.80
C VAL A 231 58.26 0.17 5.28
N LEU A 232 58.70 1.32 4.76
CA LEU A 232 58.71 1.62 3.33
C LEU A 232 60.14 1.62 2.78
N ALA A 233 60.37 0.86 1.71
CA ALA A 233 61.60 0.97 0.92
C ALA A 233 61.56 2.22 0.00
N PRO A 234 62.70 2.75 -0.44
CA PRO A 234 62.74 3.89 -1.36
C PRO A 234 61.85 3.72 -2.60
N ASN A 235 60.96 4.69 -2.83
CA ASN A 235 59.92 4.76 -3.85
C ASN A 235 58.67 3.86 -3.64
N GLN A 236 58.52 3.22 -2.48
CA GLN A 236 57.23 2.63 -2.11
C GLN A 236 56.25 3.72 -1.65
N GLU A 237 54.97 3.54 -2.04
CA GLU A 237 53.89 4.51 -1.89
C GLU A 237 52.65 3.86 -1.27
N ILE A 238 52.14 4.48 -0.21
CA ILE A 238 50.92 4.06 0.51
C ILE A 238 49.86 5.14 0.42
N GLN A 239 48.60 4.74 0.53
CA GLN A 239 47.46 5.63 0.74
C GLN A 239 46.96 5.52 2.18
N PHE A 240 46.45 6.62 2.71
CA PHE A 240 45.61 6.62 3.91
C PHE A 240 44.51 7.67 3.72
N LEU A 241 43.30 7.22 3.43
CA LEU A 241 42.15 8.05 3.10
C LEU A 241 42.46 9.00 1.93
N ASP A 242 42.42 10.31 2.17
CA ASP A 242 42.47 11.37 1.17
C ASP A 242 43.88 11.75 0.70
N HIS A 243 44.93 11.05 1.16
CA HIS A 243 46.31 11.31 0.74
C HIS A 243 47.12 10.03 0.49
N LYS A 244 48.06 10.14 -0.46
CA LYS A 244 49.12 9.19 -0.78
C LYS A 244 50.47 9.73 -0.31
N LEU A 245 51.33 8.86 0.20
CA LEU A 245 52.69 9.17 0.64
C LEU A 245 53.68 8.16 0.07
N GLN A 246 54.65 8.66 -0.69
CA GLN A 246 55.77 7.89 -1.23
C GLN A 246 57.07 8.21 -0.47
N TYR A 247 57.64 7.21 0.21
CA TYR A 247 58.92 7.37 0.90
C TYR A 247 60.08 7.42 -0.10
N LYS A 248 61.06 8.30 0.13
CA LYS A 248 62.20 8.49 -0.78
C LYS A 248 63.54 8.16 -0.12
N TRP A 249 63.93 8.90 0.91
CA TRP A 249 65.15 8.64 1.68
C TRP A 249 65.18 9.43 3.00
N THR A 250 66.08 9.07 3.92
CA THR A 250 66.42 9.87 5.11
C THR A 250 67.47 10.92 4.79
N VAL A 251 67.26 12.18 5.19
CA VAL A 251 68.26 13.25 5.18
C VAL A 251 68.69 13.58 6.61
N LYS A 252 69.97 13.90 6.82
CA LYS A 252 70.48 14.35 8.11
C LYS A 252 70.65 15.86 8.10
N ASP A 253 70.02 16.55 9.04
CA ASP A 253 70.12 18.01 9.10
C ASP A 253 71.52 18.44 9.62
N PRO A 254 72.25 19.33 8.92
CA PRO A 254 73.60 19.74 9.33
C PRO A 254 73.65 20.56 10.64
N SER A 255 72.54 21.14 11.08
CA SER A 255 72.47 22.10 12.19
C SER A 255 72.18 21.46 13.56
N ASP A 256 71.42 20.37 13.61
CA ASP A 256 71.11 19.61 14.84
C ASP A 256 71.55 18.13 14.78
N GLY A 257 71.93 17.63 13.60
CA GLY A 257 72.38 16.26 13.41
C GLY A 257 71.28 15.20 13.52
N LYS A 258 70.00 15.58 13.54
CA LYS A 258 68.88 14.63 13.53
C LYS A 258 68.59 14.12 12.11
N GLU A 259 67.92 12.97 12.01
CA GLU A 259 67.49 12.39 10.73
C GLU A 259 66.01 12.67 10.48
N TYR A 260 65.70 13.13 9.26
CA TYR A 260 64.37 13.47 8.79
C TYR A 260 64.02 12.62 7.57
N ALA A 261 62.74 12.26 7.39
CA ALA A 261 62.28 11.61 6.17
C ALA A 261 61.99 12.63 5.06
N LYS A 262 62.58 12.44 3.88
CA LYS A 262 62.09 13.01 2.63
C LYS A 262 61.05 12.07 2.02
N VAL A 263 59.88 12.62 1.74
CA VAL A 263 58.75 11.91 1.14
C VAL A 263 58.14 12.80 0.05
N VAL A 264 57.34 12.18 -0.82
CA VAL A 264 56.42 12.87 -1.71
C VAL A 264 55.02 12.64 -1.17
N VAL A 265 54.24 13.69 -0.96
CA VAL A 265 52.83 13.61 -0.53
C VAL A 265 51.96 14.11 -1.68
N THR A 266 50.85 13.43 -1.89
CA THR A 266 49.91 13.69 -2.98
C THR A 266 48.49 13.59 -2.43
N TYR A 267 47.63 14.55 -2.75
CA TYR A 267 46.21 14.50 -2.35
C TYR A 267 45.42 13.65 -3.36
N ALA A 268 44.65 12.69 -2.85
CA ALA A 268 44.00 11.61 -3.60
C ALA A 268 42.46 11.72 -3.59
N GLY A 269 41.92 12.94 -3.40
CA GLY A 269 40.47 13.16 -3.34
C GLY A 269 39.75 13.24 -4.70
N ASN A 270 40.47 13.56 -5.78
CA ASN A 270 39.95 13.63 -7.14
C ASN A 270 40.18 12.30 -7.90
N ILE A 271 39.52 12.09 -9.05
CA ILE A 271 39.68 10.89 -9.91
C ILE A 271 41.10 10.76 -10.50
N HIS A 272 41.82 11.87 -10.51
CA HIS A 272 43.25 11.93 -10.75
C HIS A 272 43.88 12.62 -9.55
N ASP A 273 44.94 12.02 -9.02
CA ASP A 273 45.72 12.58 -7.92
C ASP A 273 46.18 14.02 -8.24
N ASP A 274 46.08 14.90 -7.24
CA ASP A 274 46.52 16.30 -7.35
C ASP A 274 48.06 16.41 -7.47
N SER A 275 48.59 17.62 -7.56
CA SER A 275 50.05 17.82 -7.72
C SER A 275 50.85 17.31 -6.52
N ALA A 276 51.72 16.33 -6.79
CA ALA A 276 52.60 15.72 -5.79
C ALA A 276 53.70 16.69 -5.29
N THR A 277 53.80 16.86 -3.97
CA THR A 277 54.72 17.82 -3.32
C THR A 277 55.86 17.10 -2.59
N TRP A 278 57.10 17.56 -2.82
CA TRP A 278 58.30 17.06 -2.11
C TRP A 278 58.43 17.72 -0.74
N VAL A 279 58.29 16.95 0.33
CA VAL A 279 58.29 17.47 1.70
C VAL A 279 59.31 16.77 2.60
N THR A 280 59.73 17.47 3.65
CA THR A 280 60.36 16.85 4.82
C THR A 280 59.31 16.68 5.91
N LEU A 281 59.18 15.49 6.50
CA LEU A 281 58.37 15.29 7.71
C LEU A 281 59.12 15.86 8.92
N GLY A 282 58.44 16.64 9.76
CA GLY A 282 59.02 17.34 10.92
C GLY A 282 59.54 18.75 10.61
N GLU A 283 59.25 19.29 9.43
CA GLU A 283 59.41 20.70 9.07
C GLU A 283 58.03 21.32 8.81
N PHE A 284 57.83 22.58 9.18
CA PHE A 284 56.52 23.23 9.18
C PHE A 284 56.56 24.58 8.48
N ASP A 285 55.50 24.90 7.73
CA ASP A 285 55.35 26.13 6.96
C ASP A 285 54.63 27.24 7.76
N ASP A 286 54.04 26.90 8.90
CA ASP A 286 53.37 27.81 9.86
C ASP A 286 54.31 28.50 10.86
N GLY A 287 55.60 28.20 10.83
CA GLY A 287 56.61 28.72 11.76
C GLY A 287 56.80 27.89 13.03
N THR A 288 56.14 26.74 13.17
CA THR A 288 56.42 25.76 14.24
C THR A 288 57.88 25.30 14.18
N ALA A 289 58.51 25.08 15.33
CA ALA A 289 59.90 24.64 15.40
C ALA A 289 60.07 23.21 14.86
N LYS A 290 61.03 23.01 13.95
CA LYS A 290 61.31 21.69 13.34
C LYS A 290 61.67 20.62 14.37
N ASP A 291 61.11 19.43 14.20
CA ASP A 291 61.47 18.22 14.95
C ASP A 291 61.07 16.96 14.16
N PRO A 292 62.00 16.03 13.85
CA PRO A 292 61.72 14.94 12.91
C PRO A 292 60.77 13.87 13.43
N LEU A 293 60.52 13.83 14.74
CA LEU A 293 59.58 12.88 15.35
C LEU A 293 58.18 13.49 15.55
N ALA A 294 58.03 14.80 15.33
CA ALA A 294 56.76 15.49 15.44
C ALA A 294 55.79 15.12 14.30
N VAL A 295 54.50 15.17 14.63
CA VAL A 295 53.42 14.98 13.66
C VAL A 295 53.41 16.14 12.67
N THR A 296 53.48 15.83 11.37
CA THR A 296 53.31 16.81 10.29
C THR A 296 51.90 16.71 9.76
N TRP A 297 51.09 17.73 10.00
CA TRP A 297 49.72 17.84 9.49
C TRP A 297 49.72 18.50 8.12
N PHE A 298 48.82 18.05 7.25
CA PHE A 298 48.73 18.52 5.87
C PHE A 298 47.34 19.08 5.55
N ASP A 299 47.31 20.14 4.75
CA ASP A 299 46.12 20.55 3.99
C ASP A 299 46.11 19.86 2.62
N ARG A 300 45.01 20.02 1.86
CA ARG A 300 44.88 19.46 0.49
C ARG A 300 45.96 19.88 -0.52
N HIS A 301 46.71 20.95 -0.23
CA HIS A 301 47.78 21.46 -1.11
C HIS A 301 49.16 20.93 -0.67
N ASN A 302 49.19 20.04 0.32
CA ASN A 302 50.37 19.47 0.96
C ASN A 302 51.23 20.51 1.72
N ASN A 303 50.64 21.63 2.16
CA ASN A 303 51.29 22.58 3.08
C ASN A 303 51.41 21.94 4.48
N ARG A 304 52.48 22.23 5.22
CA ARG A 304 52.86 21.51 6.45
C ARG A 304 52.64 22.32 7.72
N TYR A 305 52.08 21.71 8.74
CA TYR A 305 51.71 22.39 9.98
C TYR A 305 51.98 21.54 11.23
N GLY A 306 52.14 22.22 12.38
CA GLY A 306 52.38 21.59 13.67
C GLY A 306 51.13 21.05 14.37
N THR A 307 49.93 21.46 13.96
CA THR A 307 48.64 21.12 14.61
C THR A 307 47.55 20.81 13.60
N ALA A 308 46.52 20.07 14.01
CA ALA A 308 45.29 19.87 13.23
C ALA A 308 44.45 21.17 13.13
N SER A 309 43.48 21.19 12.20
CA SER A 309 42.40 22.19 12.11
C SER A 309 41.27 21.68 11.20
N HIS A 310 40.19 21.20 11.80
CA HIS A 310 38.98 20.79 11.07
C HIS A 310 38.36 21.93 10.24
N SER A 311 38.42 23.18 10.71
CA SER A 311 37.90 24.35 9.98
C SER A 311 38.72 24.72 8.74
N GLU A 312 39.96 24.26 8.65
CA GLU A 312 40.85 24.47 7.49
C GLU A 312 41.11 23.15 6.72
N TYR A 313 40.34 22.09 7.03
CA TYR A 313 40.47 20.74 6.44
C TYR A 313 41.88 20.15 6.56
N ARG A 314 42.57 20.53 7.65
CA ARG A 314 43.92 20.12 7.99
C ARG A 314 43.85 19.02 9.04
N THR A 315 43.53 17.81 8.59
CA THR A 315 43.28 16.68 9.51
C THR A 315 44.02 15.40 9.13
N TRP A 316 44.68 15.34 7.96
CA TRP A 316 45.58 14.24 7.61
C TRP A 316 47.00 14.53 8.11
N TYR A 317 47.73 13.48 8.52
CA TYR A 317 49.11 13.64 8.99
C TYR A 317 50.04 12.48 8.63
N ALA A 318 51.33 12.77 8.69
CA ALA A 318 52.40 11.77 8.70
C ALA A 318 53.50 12.13 9.71
N ARG A 319 54.15 11.11 10.28
CA ARG A 319 55.32 11.23 11.16
C ARG A 319 56.39 10.20 10.84
N PHE A 320 57.65 10.58 10.99
CA PHE A 320 58.79 9.68 10.83
C PHE A 320 59.11 9.00 12.17
N ALA A 321 59.01 7.68 12.22
CA ALA A 321 59.30 6.86 13.41
C ALA A 321 60.70 6.22 13.35
N GLY A 322 61.63 6.85 12.64
CA GLY A 322 63.02 6.39 12.48
C GLY A 322 63.22 5.35 11.37
N ARG A 323 64.30 4.57 11.49
CA ARG A 323 64.79 3.68 10.42
C ARG A 323 65.18 2.32 11.01
N PRO A 324 64.77 1.17 10.41
CA PRO A 324 65.22 -0.13 10.86
C PRO A 324 66.74 -0.26 10.72
N THR A 325 67.40 -0.79 11.74
CA THR A 325 68.87 -0.86 11.81
C THR A 325 69.45 -1.64 10.62
N GLY A 326 70.33 -1.01 9.85
CA GLY A 326 71.03 -1.65 8.71
C GLY A 326 70.26 -1.70 7.39
N THR A 327 68.99 -1.28 7.33
CA THR A 327 68.22 -1.17 6.07
C THR A 327 68.27 0.27 5.51
N TYR A 328 67.65 0.55 4.36
CA TYR A 328 67.43 1.92 3.85
C TYR A 328 65.98 2.41 4.01
N ASN A 329 65.17 1.64 4.75
CA ASN A 329 63.72 1.77 4.77
C ASN A 329 63.31 2.82 5.81
N GLY A 330 62.23 3.56 5.55
CA GLY A 330 61.66 4.50 6.51
C GLY A 330 60.56 3.84 7.33
N ASN A 331 60.59 4.00 8.64
CA ASN A 331 59.40 3.77 9.46
C ASN A 331 58.52 5.01 9.35
N ILE A 332 57.41 4.91 8.63
CA ILE A 332 56.47 6.00 8.41
C ILE A 332 55.14 5.63 9.05
N ILE A 333 54.56 6.56 9.78
CA ILE A 333 53.23 6.44 10.34
C ILE A 333 52.37 7.55 9.74
N VAL A 334 51.21 7.16 9.19
CA VAL A 334 50.22 8.03 8.57
C VAL A 334 48.92 7.92 9.36
N GLY A 335 48.13 8.99 9.38
CA GLY A 335 46.86 8.98 10.10
C GLY A 335 45.95 10.15 9.74
N LYS A 336 44.75 10.15 10.30
CA LYS A 336 43.78 11.24 10.17
C LYS A 336 43.02 11.43 11.48
N GLU A 337 42.78 12.69 11.82
CA GLU A 337 41.82 13.11 12.85
C GLU A 337 40.44 13.28 12.18
N ILE A 338 39.41 12.67 12.75
CA ILE A 338 38.08 12.58 12.16
C ILE A 338 37.06 12.94 13.22
N ARG A 339 36.24 13.95 12.94
CA ARG A 339 35.19 14.43 13.83
C ARG A 339 33.83 14.38 13.15
N ALA A 340 32.77 14.25 13.94
CA ALA A 340 31.42 14.47 13.47
C ALA A 340 31.28 15.84 12.77
N GLY A 341 30.62 15.86 11.60
CA GLY A 341 30.48 17.01 10.72
C GLY A 341 31.62 17.21 9.72
N ASP A 342 32.74 16.48 9.84
CA ASP A 342 33.83 16.55 8.86
C ASP A 342 33.42 15.98 7.49
N THR A 343 34.16 16.39 6.47
CA THR A 343 34.06 15.88 5.10
C THR A 343 35.46 15.60 4.55
N PHE A 344 35.65 14.46 3.90
CA PHE A 344 36.86 14.14 3.14
C PHE A 344 36.51 13.47 1.81
N TYR A 345 37.49 13.35 0.92
CA TYR A 345 37.30 12.84 -0.44
C TYR A 345 38.34 11.77 -0.75
N VAL A 346 37.93 10.71 -1.43
CA VAL A 346 38.84 9.64 -1.89
C VAL A 346 38.42 9.26 -3.30
N ASN A 347 39.34 9.31 -4.27
CA ASN A 347 39.13 8.88 -5.65
C ASN A 347 37.77 9.37 -6.23
N ALA A 348 37.54 10.68 -6.18
CA ALA A 348 36.31 11.36 -6.60
C ALA A 348 35.00 10.94 -5.90
N VAL A 349 35.05 10.37 -4.69
CA VAL A 349 33.87 10.16 -3.83
C VAL A 349 33.99 10.99 -2.56
N ARG A 350 32.90 11.65 -2.17
CA ARG A 350 32.77 12.42 -0.93
C ARG A 350 32.28 11.53 0.21
N TYR A 351 32.88 11.72 1.38
CA TYR A 351 32.49 11.09 2.64
C TYR A 351 32.22 12.19 3.68
N ASP A 352 30.96 12.34 4.11
CA ASP A 352 30.57 13.12 5.28
C ASP A 352 30.52 12.22 6.52
N VAL A 353 30.82 12.77 7.70
CA VAL A 353 30.85 12.01 8.97
C VAL A 353 29.70 12.44 9.89
N PRO A 354 28.48 11.87 9.76
CA PRO A 354 27.32 12.34 10.53
C PRO A 354 27.28 11.88 11.98
N ALA A 355 28.12 10.95 12.43
CA ALA A 355 28.24 10.60 13.84
C ALA A 355 29.58 9.95 14.17
N VAL A 356 30.12 10.30 15.33
CA VAL A 356 31.23 9.61 16.00
C VAL A 356 30.83 9.50 17.47
N GLU A 357 30.38 8.32 17.91
CA GLU A 357 30.04 8.13 19.33
C GLU A 357 31.29 7.91 20.17
N VAL A 358 31.43 8.77 21.19
CA VAL A 358 32.51 8.75 22.17
C VAL A 358 31.95 8.87 23.58
N ILE A 359 32.59 8.19 24.53
CA ILE A 359 32.12 7.98 25.90
C ILE A 359 33.21 8.44 26.89
N ASP A 360 32.80 9.25 27.87
CA ASP A 360 33.53 9.51 29.12
C ASP A 360 33.41 8.26 30.00
N THR A 361 34.54 7.60 30.26
CA THR A 361 34.55 6.28 30.91
C THR A 361 34.60 6.35 32.43
N ASP A 362 35.12 7.44 32.99
CA ASP A 362 35.26 7.63 34.44
C ASP A 362 34.15 8.52 35.03
N GLY A 363 33.40 9.21 34.17
CA GLY A 363 32.23 10.02 34.46
C GLY A 363 32.53 11.33 35.16
N ASN A 364 33.78 11.80 35.15
CA ASN A 364 34.17 13.03 35.84
C ASN A 364 33.91 14.31 35.01
N GLY A 365 33.67 14.19 33.70
CA GLY A 365 33.29 15.29 32.81
C GLY A 365 34.35 16.41 32.65
N SER A 366 35.58 16.22 33.13
CA SER A 366 36.64 17.25 33.13
C SER A 366 37.83 16.94 32.21
N ASN A 367 37.94 15.69 31.74
CA ASN A 367 38.84 15.20 30.68
C ASN A 367 38.16 15.05 29.30
N GLY A 368 36.83 14.98 29.25
CA GLY A 368 36.06 14.76 28.02
C GLY A 368 35.71 13.28 27.86
N ALA A 369 35.72 12.77 26.64
CA ALA A 369 35.53 11.35 26.34
C ALA A 369 36.84 10.63 26.00
N GLU A 370 37.05 9.43 26.56
CA GLU A 370 38.26 8.61 26.39
C GLU A 370 38.08 7.41 25.45
N ALA A 371 36.84 6.91 25.32
CA ALA A 371 36.55 5.68 24.57
C ALA A 371 35.69 5.93 23.33
N PHE A 372 36.03 5.23 22.25
CA PHE A 372 35.30 5.22 20.99
C PHE A 372 34.36 4.02 20.91
N LYS A 373 33.19 4.18 20.28
CA LYS A 373 32.20 3.10 20.12
C LYS A 373 31.80 2.81 18.68
N TYR A 374 31.34 3.83 17.94
CA TYR A 374 31.01 3.69 16.52
C TYR A 374 31.26 4.96 15.71
N ILE A 375 31.49 4.79 14.40
CA ILE A 375 31.55 5.87 13.41
C ILE A 375 30.55 5.62 12.28
N THR A 376 29.84 6.67 11.87
CA THR A 376 28.96 6.66 10.68
C THR A 376 29.60 7.48 9.57
N LEU A 377 29.54 6.96 8.33
CA LEU A 377 29.93 7.65 7.10
C LEU A 377 28.70 7.77 6.18
N LYS A 378 28.46 8.95 5.64
CA LYS A 378 27.43 9.25 4.63
C LYS A 378 28.11 9.62 3.32
N THR A 379 27.73 8.94 2.25
CA THR A 379 28.38 8.97 0.94
C THR A 379 27.36 9.44 -0.11
N PRO A 380 27.32 10.74 -0.43
CA PRO A 380 26.49 11.25 -1.52
C PRO A 380 27.08 10.86 -2.88
N LEU A 381 26.35 10.04 -3.63
CA LEU A 381 26.71 9.57 -4.98
C LEU A 381 25.82 10.26 -6.03
N PRO A 382 26.31 11.30 -6.73
CA PRO A 382 25.52 11.99 -7.74
C PRO A 382 25.32 11.12 -8.97
N LYS A 383 24.19 11.30 -9.66
CA LYS A 383 23.82 10.54 -10.86
C LYS A 383 23.91 11.37 -12.13
N ALA A 384 24.36 10.75 -13.22
CA ALA A 384 24.31 11.33 -14.56
C ALA A 384 24.28 10.23 -15.63
N SER A 385 23.76 10.52 -16.82
CA SER A 385 23.71 9.56 -17.93
C SER A 385 25.07 9.23 -18.57
N THR A 386 26.12 9.95 -18.17
CA THR A 386 27.52 9.81 -18.57
C THR A 386 28.37 10.27 -17.39
N SER A 387 29.58 9.71 -17.18
CA SER A 387 30.53 10.12 -16.13
C SER A 387 30.94 11.60 -16.26
N VAL A 388 30.14 12.49 -15.71
CA VAL A 388 30.38 13.92 -15.58
C VAL A 388 30.86 14.18 -14.16
N LEU A 389 31.94 14.92 -14.02
CA LEU A 389 32.44 15.31 -12.70
C LEU A 389 31.62 16.49 -12.14
N ILE A 390 31.08 16.34 -10.94
CA ILE A 390 30.34 17.39 -10.22
C ILE A 390 31.30 18.20 -9.35
N PRO A 391 31.35 19.54 -9.47
CA PRO A 391 32.20 20.36 -8.62
C PRO A 391 31.64 20.44 -7.19
N ASP A 392 32.48 20.20 -6.19
CA ASP A 392 32.21 20.51 -4.78
C ASP A 392 33.32 21.43 -4.26
N ASP A 393 33.09 22.73 -4.32
CA ASP A 393 34.10 23.77 -4.03
C ASP A 393 33.78 24.62 -2.79
N GLY A 394 32.92 24.12 -1.89
CA GLY A 394 32.35 24.87 -0.76
C GLY A 394 32.97 24.54 0.59
N LYS A 395 33.37 23.28 0.77
CA LYS A 395 34.13 22.81 1.93
C LYS A 395 35.62 22.83 1.62
N VAL A 396 36.02 21.95 0.71
CA VAL A 396 37.39 21.84 0.17
C VAL A 396 37.37 22.44 -1.24
N SER A 397 38.37 23.26 -1.60
CA SER A 397 38.38 23.87 -2.93
C SER A 397 38.61 22.84 -4.04
N SER A 398 38.12 23.12 -5.26
CA SER A 398 38.43 22.37 -6.49
C SER A 398 38.30 20.84 -6.40
N GLN A 399 37.32 20.32 -5.64
CA GLN A 399 36.99 18.91 -5.66
C GLN A 399 36.02 18.60 -6.79
N TRP A 400 36.12 17.39 -7.32
CA TRP A 400 35.34 16.89 -8.43
C TRP A 400 34.87 15.48 -8.08
N ILE A 401 33.55 15.34 -7.87
CA ILE A 401 32.89 14.09 -7.49
C ILE A 401 32.45 13.37 -8.77
N ASP A 402 32.73 12.06 -8.88
CA ASP A 402 32.33 11.25 -10.02
C ASP A 402 30.83 10.92 -9.98
N THR A 403 30.23 10.67 -11.14
CA THR A 403 28.80 10.34 -11.25
C THR A 403 28.57 8.89 -11.61
N ILE A 404 27.61 8.29 -10.91
CA ILE A 404 27.14 6.93 -11.19
C ILE A 404 26.17 6.99 -12.38
N ALA A 405 26.40 6.14 -13.38
CA ALA A 405 25.54 5.99 -14.54
C ALA A 405 24.41 4.95 -14.33
N PRO A 406 23.32 4.99 -15.12
CA PRO A 406 22.32 3.94 -15.07
C PRO A 406 22.95 2.58 -15.39
N TYR A 407 22.52 1.53 -14.70
CA TYR A 407 23.07 0.17 -14.77
C TYR A 407 24.52 0.00 -14.24
N GLU A 408 25.16 1.07 -13.76
CA GLU A 408 26.46 0.99 -13.08
C GLU A 408 26.31 0.48 -11.65
N ALA A 409 27.22 -0.41 -11.23
CA ALA A 409 27.19 -0.97 -9.88
C ALA A 409 27.56 0.11 -8.86
N ILE A 410 26.69 0.33 -7.88
CA ILE A 410 26.87 1.36 -6.86
C ILE A 410 28.08 1.00 -5.97
N PRO A 411 29.08 1.89 -5.83
CA PRO A 411 30.24 1.64 -4.98
C PRO A 411 29.81 1.61 -3.51
N VAL A 412 30.24 0.56 -2.81
CA VAL A 412 30.01 0.37 -1.37
C VAL A 412 31.34 0.09 -0.67
N ASP A 413 31.50 0.62 0.54
CA ASP A 413 32.72 0.40 1.31
C ASP A 413 32.80 -1.05 1.84
N PRO A 414 34.02 -1.60 2.07
CA PRO A 414 34.23 -2.91 2.68
C PRO A 414 33.44 -3.12 4.00
N PRO A 415 32.97 -4.36 4.27
CA PRO A 415 33.24 -5.59 3.52
C PRO A 415 32.23 -5.84 2.39
N PHE A 416 31.22 -4.97 2.21
CA PHE A 416 30.13 -5.17 1.23
C PHE A 416 30.60 -5.27 -0.23
N ASN A 417 31.77 -4.73 -0.59
CA ASN A 417 32.38 -4.89 -1.91
C ASN A 417 33.16 -6.20 -2.14
N GLY A 418 33.28 -7.04 -1.10
CA GLY A 418 33.89 -8.37 -1.14
C GLY A 418 32.94 -9.44 -0.64
N ASN A 419 33.43 -10.67 -0.45
CA ASN A 419 32.65 -11.68 0.28
C ASN A 419 32.66 -11.34 1.78
N TYR A 420 31.53 -11.55 2.47
CA TYR A 420 31.38 -11.21 3.88
C TYR A 420 30.48 -12.17 4.64
N THR A 421 30.51 -12.08 5.97
CA THR A 421 29.55 -12.75 6.85
C THR A 421 28.38 -11.79 7.08
N MET A 422 27.19 -12.15 6.61
CA MET A 422 25.97 -11.38 6.87
C MET A 422 25.37 -11.83 8.20
N ILE A 423 24.81 -10.91 8.99
CA ILE A 423 23.84 -11.25 10.03
C ILE A 423 22.46 -11.02 9.42
N ASP A 424 21.64 -12.06 9.47
CA ASP A 424 20.23 -11.95 9.14
C ASP A 424 19.49 -11.33 10.35
N ASP A 425 19.18 -10.04 10.26
CA ASP A 425 18.51 -9.24 11.30
C ASP A 425 17.15 -8.68 10.82
N ILE A 426 16.87 -8.76 9.50
CA ILE A 426 15.57 -8.44 8.90
C ILE A 426 14.71 -9.71 8.96
N ASN A 427 13.54 -9.58 9.58
CA ASN A 427 12.45 -10.54 9.57
C ASN A 427 12.62 -11.97 10.16
N ILE A 428 13.50 -12.17 11.15
CA ILE A 428 13.52 -13.46 11.87
C ILE A 428 12.34 -13.61 12.85
N VAL A 429 11.51 -14.62 12.55
CA VAL A 429 10.36 -15.09 13.34
C VAL A 429 10.82 -15.85 14.61
N LEU A 430 10.27 -15.53 15.79
CA LEU A 430 10.78 -16.03 17.09
C LEU A 430 9.77 -16.79 17.98
N TRP A 431 8.55 -17.09 17.53
CA TRP A 431 7.43 -17.43 18.42
C TRP A 431 7.24 -18.92 18.83
N LYS A 432 8.31 -19.73 18.99
CA LYS A 432 8.16 -21.17 19.33
C LYS A 432 8.76 -21.56 20.69
N PRO A 433 7.98 -21.96 21.71
CA PRO A 433 8.48 -22.18 23.06
C PRO A 433 9.07 -23.60 23.26
N GLN A 434 10.13 -23.74 24.06
CA GLN A 434 10.56 -25.06 24.57
C GLN A 434 10.06 -25.38 25.98
N ALA A 435 9.80 -26.67 26.17
CA ALA A 435 9.80 -27.45 27.42
C ALA A 435 8.60 -27.33 28.38
N ASN A 436 8.17 -26.16 28.85
CA ASN A 436 7.35 -26.09 30.09
C ASN A 436 5.91 -25.53 29.93
N VAL A 437 5.16 -26.00 28.92
CA VAL A 437 3.73 -25.64 28.73
C VAL A 437 2.86 -26.07 29.91
N SER A 438 3.26 -27.12 30.65
CA SER A 438 2.50 -27.70 31.76
C SER A 438 2.55 -26.93 33.10
N GLU A 439 3.32 -25.85 33.20
CA GLU A 439 3.50 -25.09 34.46
C GLU A 439 2.73 -23.75 34.49
N TRP A 440 1.96 -23.46 33.45
CA TRP A 440 1.09 -22.28 33.40
C TRP A 440 -0.23 -22.52 34.17
N PRO A 441 -0.76 -21.58 34.98
CA PRO A 441 -0.25 -20.23 35.28
C PRO A 441 0.36 -20.05 36.69
N ASN A 442 0.54 -21.12 37.49
CA ASN A 442 0.69 -21.02 38.96
C ASN A 442 2.12 -21.31 39.51
N GLY A 443 3.11 -20.50 39.15
CA GLY A 443 4.45 -20.54 39.76
C GLY A 443 4.49 -19.90 41.17
N THR A 444 4.97 -20.62 42.19
CA THR A 444 4.97 -20.12 43.59
C THR A 444 6.29 -19.46 44.01
N TYR A 445 6.20 -18.25 44.57
CA TYR A 445 7.30 -17.56 45.25
C TYR A 445 7.68 -18.26 46.57
N THR A 446 8.96 -18.64 46.76
CA THR A 446 9.67 -18.56 48.07
C THR A 446 11.14 -19.01 47.94
N GLY A 447 12.08 -18.06 47.82
CA GLY A 447 13.53 -18.32 47.83
C GLY A 447 14.35 -17.03 47.79
N PRO A 448 15.31 -16.77 48.70
CA PRO A 448 16.06 -15.51 48.71
C PRO A 448 17.15 -15.35 47.64
N ASP A 449 17.55 -16.43 46.95
CA ASP A 449 18.77 -16.49 46.14
C ASP A 449 18.54 -16.51 44.61
N SER A 450 17.43 -15.93 44.14
CA SER A 450 17.06 -15.96 42.70
C SER A 450 16.51 -14.64 42.18
N ILE A 451 17.36 -13.60 42.14
CA ILE A 451 17.14 -12.46 41.24
C ILE A 451 17.66 -12.85 39.84
N GLY A 452 16.74 -13.05 38.89
CA GLY A 452 17.03 -12.92 37.46
C GLY A 452 17.36 -14.16 36.61
N LYS A 453 17.00 -15.40 36.97
CA LYS A 453 17.31 -16.58 36.10
C LYS A 453 16.22 -17.60 35.78
N THR A 454 15.03 -17.57 36.38
CA THR A 454 13.91 -18.44 35.96
C THR A 454 12.57 -17.78 36.25
N TYR A 455 12.01 -17.08 35.26
CA TYR A 455 10.59 -16.97 34.86
C TYR A 455 10.45 -15.81 33.87
N TRP A 456 10.10 -16.13 32.63
CA TRP A 456 9.59 -15.29 31.53
C TRP A 456 9.59 -13.75 31.68
N PRO A 457 10.56 -13.06 31.05
CA PRO A 457 10.39 -11.67 30.61
C PRO A 457 10.31 -11.53 29.07
N TRP A 458 10.87 -12.46 28.30
CA TRP A 458 10.95 -12.35 26.82
C TRP A 458 9.83 -13.13 26.11
N ALA A 459 8.70 -13.35 26.81
CA ALA A 459 7.45 -13.85 26.24
C ALA A 459 6.74 -12.81 25.36
N GLU A 460 7.19 -11.56 25.38
CA GLU A 460 6.45 -10.38 24.94
C GLU A 460 6.21 -10.29 23.42
N ARG A 461 6.51 -11.37 22.68
CA ARG A 461 6.27 -11.53 21.24
C ARG A 461 5.22 -12.59 20.86
N TYR A 462 4.50 -13.12 21.84
CA TYR A 462 3.12 -13.55 21.62
C TYR A 462 2.12 -12.36 21.69
N LEU A 463 2.60 -11.11 21.80
CA LEU A 463 1.79 -9.93 22.17
C LEU A 463 1.53 -8.90 21.04
N THR A 464 1.53 -9.29 19.76
CA THR A 464 1.12 -8.37 18.67
C THR A 464 -0.39 -8.39 18.39
N MET A 465 -1.14 -9.33 18.98
CA MET A 465 -2.59 -9.22 19.18
C MET A 465 -2.88 -8.81 20.63
N GLN A 466 -3.87 -7.92 20.82
CA GLN A 466 -4.37 -7.65 22.18
C GLN A 466 -5.15 -8.87 22.68
N ALA A 467 -5.18 -9.12 24.00
CA ALA A 467 -5.96 -10.23 24.55
C ALA A 467 -7.42 -10.22 24.09
N GLU A 468 -8.01 -9.02 23.92
CA GLU A 468 -9.33 -8.84 23.32
C GLU A 468 -9.46 -9.29 21.86
N GLU A 469 -8.42 -9.24 21.04
CA GLU A 469 -8.46 -9.72 19.64
C GLU A 469 -8.35 -11.26 19.64
N ILE A 470 -7.52 -11.83 20.52
CA ILE A 470 -7.38 -13.27 20.74
C ILE A 470 -8.71 -13.89 21.26
N GLU A 471 -9.46 -13.16 22.08
CA GLU A 471 -10.80 -13.57 22.56
C GLU A 471 -11.94 -13.31 21.55
N LYS A 472 -11.71 -12.51 20.49
CA LYS A 472 -12.71 -12.21 19.44
C LYS A 472 -12.60 -13.11 18.21
N GLU A 473 -11.47 -13.79 18.00
CA GLU A 473 -11.26 -14.71 16.87
C GLU A 473 -11.94 -16.08 17.08
N VAL A 474 -13.26 -16.06 17.28
CA VAL A 474 -14.10 -17.26 17.28
C VAL A 474 -14.67 -17.43 15.88
N TRP A 475 -14.09 -18.32 15.08
CA TRP A 475 -14.75 -18.80 13.87
C TRP A 475 -16.02 -19.55 14.26
N CYS A 476 -17.17 -19.04 13.81
CA CYS A 476 -18.45 -19.68 14.04
C CYS A 476 -18.46 -21.14 13.53
N GLU A 477 -19.20 -21.99 14.24
CA GLU A 477 -19.54 -23.39 13.91
C GLU A 477 -18.55 -24.49 14.31
N ASN A 478 -17.26 -24.24 14.60
CA ASN A 478 -16.35 -25.29 15.12
C ASN A 478 -15.62 -24.90 16.40
N ASN A 479 -15.70 -25.79 17.40
CA ASN A 479 -15.25 -25.58 18.78
C ASN A 479 -13.72 -25.74 18.94
N MET A 480 -12.96 -25.09 18.08
CA MET A 480 -11.49 -25.15 18.02
C MET A 480 -10.88 -24.12 18.98
N THR A 481 -9.87 -24.54 19.74
CA THR A 481 -9.19 -23.69 20.71
C THR A 481 -8.36 -22.60 20.03
N VAL A 482 -8.25 -21.44 20.68
CA VAL A 482 -7.36 -20.33 20.33
C VAL A 482 -5.98 -20.86 19.89
N GLY A 483 -5.51 -20.41 18.72
CA GLY A 483 -4.21 -20.78 18.16
C GLY A 483 -4.16 -22.08 17.33
N SER A 484 -5.24 -22.87 17.25
CA SER A 484 -5.24 -24.12 16.46
C SER A 484 -4.99 -23.86 14.97
N ASN A 485 -5.70 -22.89 14.39
CA ASN A 485 -5.54 -22.53 12.97
C ASN A 485 -4.18 -21.89 12.65
N TRP A 486 -3.56 -21.18 13.60
CA TRP A 486 -2.17 -20.73 13.44
C TRP A 486 -1.22 -21.95 13.43
N MET A 487 -1.31 -22.87 14.39
CA MET A 487 -0.42 -24.03 14.41
C MET A 487 -0.54 -24.92 13.16
N ASP A 488 -1.75 -25.05 12.59
CA ASP A 488 -2.01 -25.82 11.37
C ASP A 488 -1.63 -25.04 10.09
N TYR A 489 -1.85 -23.71 10.02
CA TYR A 489 -1.38 -22.88 8.90
C TYR A 489 0.15 -22.78 8.86
N PHE A 490 0.80 -22.87 10.03
CA PHE A 490 2.25 -22.75 10.20
C PHE A 490 2.99 -24.11 10.41
N ASP A 491 2.35 -25.25 10.11
CA ASP A 491 2.89 -26.64 10.06
C ASP A 491 4.07 -26.94 11.04
N VAL A 492 3.86 -26.65 12.33
CA VAL A 492 4.94 -26.54 13.32
C VAL A 492 5.44 -27.91 13.82
N VAL A 493 6.51 -28.43 13.21
CA VAL A 493 7.21 -29.65 13.66
C VAL A 493 8.21 -29.36 14.79
N GLU A 494 8.33 -30.27 15.76
CA GLU A 494 9.10 -30.15 17.02
C GLU A 494 10.64 -30.04 16.82
N GLY A 495 11.32 -29.13 17.56
CA GLY A 495 12.79 -28.95 17.53
C GLY A 495 13.28 -27.48 17.42
N ASP A 496 14.35 -27.18 18.16
CA ASP A 496 15.30 -26.03 18.12
C ASP A 496 14.81 -24.54 18.11
N TRP A 497 15.64 -23.66 18.70
CA TRP A 497 15.46 -22.20 18.79
C TRP A 497 16.62 -21.43 18.16
N VAL A 498 16.33 -20.23 17.63
CA VAL A 498 17.34 -19.26 17.13
C VAL A 498 17.42 -18.03 18.04
N THR A 499 18.11 -18.16 19.19
CA THR A 499 18.50 -17.01 20.04
C THR A 499 20.01 -16.74 20.02
N ASN A 500 20.82 -17.69 19.56
CA ASN A 500 22.25 -17.53 19.36
C ASN A 500 22.51 -16.62 18.12
N PRO A 501 23.31 -15.54 18.22
CA PRO A 501 23.79 -14.78 17.06
C PRO A 501 24.40 -15.68 15.97
N GLU A 502 25.15 -16.71 16.35
CA GLU A 502 25.84 -17.62 15.42
C GLU A 502 24.88 -18.40 14.50
N LEU A 503 23.60 -18.59 14.91
CA LEU A 503 22.56 -19.24 14.10
C LEU A 503 21.93 -18.30 13.05
N ARG A 504 22.28 -17.01 13.09
CA ARG A 504 21.82 -15.97 12.15
C ARG A 504 22.94 -15.47 11.25
N GLU A 505 24.15 -15.98 11.46
CA GLU A 505 25.31 -15.68 10.63
C GLU A 505 25.28 -16.52 9.37
N ILE A 506 25.31 -15.83 8.23
CA ILE A 506 25.43 -16.46 6.92
C ILE A 506 26.83 -16.14 6.42
N PRO A 507 27.78 -17.10 6.45
CA PRO A 507 29.16 -16.85 6.04
C PRO A 507 29.30 -16.89 4.51
N ASN A 508 30.35 -16.23 4.00
CA ASN A 508 30.73 -16.23 2.58
C ASN A 508 29.67 -15.68 1.60
N VAL A 509 28.80 -14.77 2.05
CA VAL A 509 27.83 -14.14 1.14
C VAL A 509 28.58 -13.28 0.11
N PRO A 510 28.24 -13.36 -1.19
CA PRO A 510 28.90 -12.54 -2.22
C PRO A 510 28.73 -11.04 -1.99
N ALA A 511 29.66 -10.29 -2.58
CA ALA A 511 29.65 -8.84 -2.64
C ALA A 511 28.28 -8.28 -3.03
N LEU A 512 27.86 -7.23 -2.33
CA LEU A 512 26.63 -6.51 -2.59
C LEU A 512 26.76 -5.76 -3.92
N ARG A 513 25.97 -6.18 -4.92
CA ARG A 513 25.92 -5.55 -6.24
C ARG A 513 24.49 -5.20 -6.60
N PHE A 514 24.24 -3.91 -6.71
CA PHE A 514 22.96 -3.34 -7.13
C PHE A 514 23.25 -2.06 -7.92
N CYS A 515 22.29 -1.64 -8.73
CA CYS A 515 22.38 -0.45 -9.56
C CYS A 515 21.01 0.23 -9.67
N TYR A 516 20.98 1.48 -10.11
CA TYR A 516 19.72 2.12 -10.50
C TYR A 516 19.49 1.93 -12.00
N VAL A 517 18.22 1.78 -12.40
CA VAL A 517 17.80 1.49 -13.79
C VAL A 517 16.91 2.57 -14.38
N GLU A 518 16.12 3.25 -13.55
CA GLU A 518 15.23 4.36 -13.94
C GLU A 518 15.22 5.47 -12.87
N GLU A 519 14.96 6.70 -13.30
CA GLU A 519 14.65 7.84 -12.45
C GLU A 519 13.63 8.72 -13.19
N THR A 520 12.53 9.07 -12.52
CA THR A 520 11.54 10.02 -13.04
C THR A 520 10.62 10.48 -11.90
N THR A 521 9.54 11.20 -12.24
CA THR A 521 8.42 11.45 -11.34
C THR A 521 7.28 10.49 -11.62
N GLU A 522 6.66 9.97 -10.57
CA GLU A 522 5.42 9.19 -10.64
C GLU A 522 4.25 10.10 -11.07
N PRO A 523 3.71 9.94 -12.31
CA PRO A 523 2.61 10.79 -12.78
C PRO A 523 1.33 10.59 -11.97
N ARG A 524 1.05 9.39 -11.47
CA ARG A 524 -0.22 9.07 -10.79
C ARG A 524 -0.34 9.68 -9.40
N TYR A 525 0.77 10.11 -8.83
CA TYR A 525 0.85 10.93 -7.61
C TYR A 525 0.54 12.41 -7.85
N ARG A 526 0.27 12.80 -9.09
CA ARG A 526 -0.12 14.15 -9.48
C ARG A 526 -1.28 14.08 -10.47
N THR A 527 -2.48 14.04 -9.93
CA THR A 527 -3.73 14.08 -10.69
C THR A 527 -4.64 15.15 -10.10
N ASP A 528 -5.78 15.38 -10.73
CA ASP A 528 -6.85 16.20 -10.17
C ASP A 528 -8.11 15.33 -10.00
N LEU A 529 -8.82 15.51 -8.88
CA LEU A 529 -10.22 15.08 -8.77
C LEU A 529 -11.04 16.30 -9.18
N HIS A 530 -11.54 16.31 -10.41
CA HIS A 530 -12.06 17.52 -11.03
C HIS A 530 -13.33 18.06 -10.37
N GLU A 531 -14.11 17.17 -9.74
CA GLU A 531 -15.34 17.53 -9.08
C GLU A 531 -15.41 17.12 -7.61
N ARG A 532 -15.64 18.13 -6.80
CA ARG A 532 -16.11 18.05 -5.43
C ARG A 532 -17.10 19.18 -5.21
N LEU A 533 -18.20 18.90 -4.50
CA LEU A 533 -19.16 19.91 -4.09
C LEU A 533 -18.45 21.00 -3.27
N TYR A 534 -18.44 22.22 -3.78
CA TYR A 534 -17.84 23.39 -3.14
C TYR A 534 -18.89 24.49 -2.97
N GLU A 535 -18.80 25.19 -1.84
CA GLU A 535 -19.85 26.12 -1.42
C GLU A 535 -19.23 27.45 -0.99
N VAL A 536 -19.74 28.53 -1.58
CA VAL A 536 -19.35 29.90 -1.26
C VAL A 536 -20.39 30.49 -0.32
N PHE A 537 -19.99 30.67 0.94
CA PHE A 537 -20.85 31.18 2.00
C PHE A 537 -20.99 32.71 1.96
N PRO A 538 -22.20 33.27 2.05
CA PRO A 538 -22.42 34.71 2.03
C PRO A 538 -21.93 35.37 3.33
N GLU A 539 -20.89 36.21 3.23
CA GLU A 539 -20.23 36.88 4.38
C GLU A 539 -21.16 37.73 5.27
N THR A 540 -22.30 38.19 4.75
CA THR A 540 -23.16 39.21 5.39
C THR A 540 -24.52 38.70 5.86
N THR A 541 -24.91 37.47 5.50
CA THR A 541 -26.19 36.85 5.88
C THR A 541 -26.02 35.35 6.10
N PRO A 542 -25.69 34.88 7.32
CA PRO A 542 -25.56 33.45 7.63
C PRO A 542 -26.89 32.66 7.59
N THR A 543 -28.00 33.34 7.29
CA THR A 543 -29.35 32.81 7.10
C THR A 543 -29.75 32.76 5.61
N ALA A 544 -28.78 32.64 4.70
CA ALA A 544 -29.02 32.39 3.29
C ALA A 544 -28.26 31.12 2.87
N PRO A 545 -28.83 30.28 1.99
CA PRO A 545 -28.11 29.12 1.45
C PRO A 545 -26.86 29.58 0.67
N PRO A 546 -25.79 28.78 0.67
CA PRO A 546 -24.56 29.11 -0.04
C PRO A 546 -24.74 29.09 -1.57
N GLU A 547 -23.84 29.76 -2.28
CA GLU A 547 -23.70 29.56 -3.73
C GLU A 547 -22.89 28.29 -3.98
N GLU A 548 -23.47 27.32 -4.69
CA GLU A 548 -22.87 26.01 -4.92
C GLU A 548 -22.18 25.96 -6.28
N ARG A 549 -21.00 25.35 -6.33
CA ARG A 549 -20.20 25.16 -7.55
C ARG A 549 -19.41 23.86 -7.48
N TRP A 550 -19.01 23.36 -8.63
CA TRP A 550 -17.93 22.38 -8.69
C TRP A 550 -16.58 23.03 -8.43
N ASN A 551 -15.73 22.36 -7.66
CA ASN A 551 -14.33 22.70 -7.54
C ASN A 551 -13.45 21.46 -7.71
N THR A 552 -12.31 21.66 -8.35
CA THR A 552 -11.26 20.65 -8.50
C THR A 552 -10.40 20.56 -7.24
N THR A 553 -10.12 19.34 -6.82
CA THR A 553 -9.23 19.01 -5.68
C THR A 553 -7.89 18.54 -6.24
N ALA A 554 -6.82 19.30 -6.00
CA ALA A 554 -5.49 18.91 -6.48
C ALA A 554 -4.97 17.71 -5.68
N VAL A 555 -4.86 16.55 -6.31
CA VAL A 555 -4.33 15.32 -5.69
C VAL A 555 -2.83 15.30 -5.90
N ARG A 556 -2.09 15.58 -4.83
CA ARG A 556 -0.63 15.57 -4.89
C ARG A 556 -0.01 14.79 -3.75
N THR A 557 0.38 13.57 -4.03
CA THR A 557 1.17 12.74 -3.11
C THR A 557 2.64 13.08 -3.26
N ARG A 558 3.34 13.33 -2.14
CA ARG A 558 4.78 13.62 -2.09
C ARG A 558 5.42 12.72 -1.02
N PRO A 559 6.66 12.25 -1.24
CA PRO A 559 7.54 12.41 -2.41
C PRO A 559 6.95 11.79 -3.68
N ASN A 560 7.25 12.37 -4.84
CA ASN A 560 6.80 11.84 -6.14
C ASN A 560 7.92 11.66 -7.17
N ALA A 561 9.15 12.10 -6.88
CA ALA A 561 10.32 11.69 -7.64
C ALA A 561 10.83 10.37 -7.07
N TYR A 562 11.25 9.43 -7.91
CA TYR A 562 11.81 8.15 -7.46
C TYR A 562 13.09 7.78 -8.20
N THR A 563 13.90 6.95 -7.56
CA THR A 563 14.94 6.15 -8.20
C THR A 563 14.52 4.69 -8.13
N GLU A 564 14.60 4.00 -9.26
CA GLU A 564 14.29 2.57 -9.36
C GLU A 564 15.59 1.76 -9.35
N PHE A 565 15.72 0.85 -8.37
CA PHE A 565 16.91 0.04 -8.12
C PHE A 565 16.68 -1.41 -8.56
N ALA A 566 17.63 -1.98 -9.29
CA ALA A 566 17.72 -3.41 -9.49
C ALA A 566 18.52 -4.03 -8.33
N LEU A 567 17.81 -4.76 -7.46
CA LEU A 567 18.35 -5.40 -6.26
C LEU A 567 18.67 -6.87 -6.54
N GLN A 568 19.44 -7.49 -5.63
CA GLN A 568 19.89 -8.88 -5.77
C GLN A 568 19.26 -9.74 -4.67
N THR A 569 18.88 -10.99 -4.98
CA THR A 569 18.45 -11.96 -3.97
C THR A 569 19.53 -12.15 -2.91
N ARG A 570 19.15 -12.23 -1.64
CA ARG A 570 20.07 -12.54 -0.53
C ARG A 570 19.84 -13.98 -0.06
N PRO A 571 20.86 -14.61 0.54
CA PRO A 571 20.64 -15.83 1.31
C PRO A 571 20.02 -15.46 2.66
N GLU A 572 19.12 -16.29 3.15
CA GLU A 572 18.51 -16.18 4.48
C GLU A 572 19.00 -17.28 5.43
N ALA A 573 18.85 -17.05 6.74
CA ALA A 573 19.16 -18.04 7.76
C ALA A 573 18.17 -19.22 7.68
N GLU A 574 18.65 -20.45 7.94
CA GLU A 574 17.81 -21.64 7.89
C GLU A 574 16.83 -21.68 9.08
N THR A 575 15.58 -21.27 8.86
CA THR A 575 14.48 -21.35 9.83
C THR A 575 13.43 -22.40 9.41
N PRO A 576 12.86 -23.18 10.35
CA PRO A 576 11.71 -24.07 10.09
C PRO A 576 10.43 -23.29 9.71
N PRO A 577 9.45 -23.92 9.04
CA PRO A 577 9.37 -23.74 7.60
C PRO A 577 8.24 -22.80 7.15
N LEU A 578 8.12 -21.59 7.72
CA LEU A 578 7.27 -20.59 7.11
C LEU A 578 7.93 -19.22 6.90
N THR A 579 7.78 -18.82 5.63
CA THR A 579 7.86 -17.46 5.11
C THR A 579 9.21 -16.81 5.35
N LYS A 580 10.15 -17.30 4.55
CA LYS A 580 11.32 -16.55 4.06
C LYS A 580 10.84 -15.23 3.48
N ASN A 581 11.09 -14.13 4.18
CA ASN A 581 10.39 -12.87 3.95
C ASN A 581 11.34 -11.66 4.07
N GLY A 582 12.13 -11.43 3.03
CA GLY A 582 12.59 -10.08 2.72
C GLY A 582 14.07 -9.82 2.95
N ASP A 583 14.79 -9.85 1.83
CA ASP A 583 16.17 -9.39 1.67
C ASP A 583 16.45 -7.97 2.21
N TYR A 584 15.43 -7.09 2.20
CA TYR A 584 15.55 -5.66 2.48
C TYR A 584 14.35 -5.11 3.26
N LEU A 585 14.57 -4.08 4.08
CA LEU A 585 13.51 -3.32 4.74
C LEU A 585 13.33 -1.96 4.05
N LEU A 586 12.15 -1.69 3.50
CA LEU A 586 11.78 -0.37 3.01
C LEU A 586 11.00 0.37 4.10
N VAL A 587 11.48 1.55 4.50
CA VAL A 587 10.76 2.49 5.38
C VAL A 587 10.38 3.70 4.57
N THR A 588 9.09 4.00 4.47
CA THR A 588 8.57 5.05 3.60
C THR A 588 8.45 6.41 4.28
N SER A 589 8.39 7.42 3.44
CA SER A 589 8.02 8.79 3.76
C SER A 589 6.58 8.96 4.29
N PHE A 590 5.68 7.99 4.04
CA PHE A 590 4.30 8.03 4.52
C PHE A 590 4.16 7.63 6.00
N LEU A 591 3.11 8.13 6.65
CA LEU A 591 2.80 7.86 8.05
C LEU A 591 1.62 6.89 8.17
N ALA A 592 1.70 5.97 9.14
CA ALA A 592 0.69 4.95 9.42
C ALA A 592 -0.12 5.29 10.69
N PRO A 593 -1.19 6.10 10.60
CA PRO A 593 -1.90 6.65 11.77
C PRO A 593 -2.48 5.58 12.71
N ASN A 594 -2.82 4.39 12.21
CA ASN A 594 -3.39 3.35 13.04
C ASN A 594 -2.34 2.53 13.82
N SER A 595 -1.04 2.69 13.49
CA SER A 595 0.04 1.91 14.11
C SER A 595 0.56 2.53 15.42
N ILE A 596 0.01 3.67 15.86
CA ILE A 596 0.44 4.46 17.03
C ILE A 596 0.49 3.63 18.33
N ASN A 597 -0.42 2.68 18.51
CA ASN A 597 -0.49 1.83 19.72
C ASN A 597 0.23 0.48 19.57
N ARG A 598 1.00 0.28 18.49
CA ARG A 598 1.62 -1.01 18.10
C ARG A 598 3.08 -0.91 17.66
N SER A 599 3.62 0.30 17.50
CA SER A 599 5.01 0.50 17.07
C SER A 599 5.85 1.06 18.21
N ASP A 600 6.94 0.35 18.53
CA ASP A 600 7.94 0.81 19.51
C ASP A 600 8.85 1.92 18.96
N ILE A 601 8.79 2.18 17.64
CA ILE A 601 9.65 3.18 16.98
C ILE A 601 9.07 4.58 17.22
N ASN A 602 9.57 5.20 18.28
CA ASN A 602 8.94 6.30 19.01
C ASN A 602 8.83 7.62 18.22
N ARG A 603 7.69 7.84 17.56
CA ARG A 603 7.24 9.11 16.96
C ARG A 603 5.74 9.29 17.11
N THR A 604 5.27 10.55 17.15
CA THR A 604 3.84 10.90 17.34
C THR A 604 2.89 10.19 16.37
N ILE A 605 3.36 9.93 15.14
CA ILE A 605 2.76 8.98 14.21
C ILE A 605 3.91 8.19 13.58
N PRO A 606 3.91 6.84 13.59
CA PRO A 606 4.96 6.03 13.00
C PRO A 606 4.93 6.07 11.47
N ARG A 607 6.04 5.65 10.85
CA ARG A 607 6.17 5.54 9.38
C ARG A 607 5.62 4.20 8.89
N MET A 608 5.05 4.18 7.69
CA MET A 608 4.76 2.91 7.00
C MET A 608 6.07 2.27 6.54
N ALA A 609 6.25 0.99 6.83
CA ALA A 609 7.44 0.22 6.50
C ALA A 609 7.10 -1.26 6.29
N PHE A 610 7.83 -1.93 5.40
CA PHE A 610 7.58 -3.31 5.03
C PHE A 610 8.82 -4.03 4.51
N ALA A 611 8.83 -5.36 4.62
CA ALA A 611 9.90 -6.21 4.11
C ALA A 611 9.74 -6.46 2.59
N PHE A 612 10.83 -6.37 1.83
CA PHE A 612 10.88 -6.60 0.40
C PHE A 612 11.82 -7.77 0.09
N ASP A 613 11.29 -8.80 -0.57
CA ASP A 613 12.03 -9.96 -1.08
C ASP A 613 12.18 -9.87 -2.61
N VAL A 614 13.39 -10.08 -3.12
CA VAL A 614 13.67 -10.16 -4.57
C VAL A 614 13.29 -11.53 -5.14
N LYS A 615 13.21 -12.56 -4.29
CA LYS A 615 12.92 -13.93 -4.69
C LYS A 615 11.39 -14.17 -4.72
N GLU A 616 10.92 -14.86 -5.77
CA GLU A 616 9.58 -15.46 -5.73
C GLU A 616 9.57 -16.62 -4.72
N GLU A 617 8.76 -16.49 -3.67
CA GLU A 617 8.41 -17.56 -2.72
C GLU A 617 6.97 -18.02 -3.05
N PRO A 618 6.75 -19.30 -3.41
CA PRO A 618 5.40 -19.83 -3.58
C PRO A 618 4.71 -20.05 -2.23
N ASP A 619 3.39 -20.15 -2.23
CA ASP A 619 2.60 -20.47 -1.05
C ASP A 619 2.87 -21.88 -0.51
N VAL A 620 2.38 -22.15 0.69
CA VAL A 620 2.56 -23.43 1.42
C VAL A 620 2.05 -24.64 0.60
N LEU A 621 1.15 -24.40 -0.35
CA LEU A 621 0.58 -25.42 -1.25
C LEU A 621 1.28 -25.50 -2.62
N GLY A 622 2.16 -24.54 -2.95
CA GLY A 622 2.84 -24.43 -4.24
C GLY A 622 1.97 -23.93 -5.40
N LEU A 623 0.88 -23.22 -5.10
CA LEU A 623 -0.19 -22.86 -6.06
C LEU A 623 -0.23 -21.37 -6.44
N THR A 624 0.22 -20.47 -5.57
CA THR A 624 0.31 -19.02 -5.84
C THR A 624 1.64 -18.45 -5.37
N PRO A 625 2.13 -17.32 -5.90
CA PRO A 625 3.21 -16.56 -5.26
C PRO A 625 2.72 -15.96 -3.92
N LEU A 626 3.52 -16.05 -2.85
CA LEU A 626 3.31 -15.39 -1.56
C LEU A 626 4.06 -14.06 -1.46
N MET A 627 5.27 -14.00 -2.01
CA MET A 627 6.11 -12.80 -2.14
C MET A 627 6.92 -12.87 -3.43
N GLY A 628 7.47 -11.72 -3.87
CA GLY A 628 8.24 -11.59 -5.10
C GLY A 628 7.56 -10.75 -6.18
N ASP A 629 7.98 -10.94 -7.43
CA ASP A 629 8.02 -9.92 -8.50
C ASP A 629 6.68 -9.36 -9.06
N GLY A 630 5.53 -9.84 -8.55
CA GLY A 630 4.19 -9.48 -9.01
C GLY A 630 3.22 -9.04 -7.92
N LEU A 631 3.71 -8.79 -6.69
CA LEU A 631 2.89 -8.59 -5.50
C LEU A 631 3.07 -7.25 -4.79
N ASP A 632 4.02 -6.40 -5.21
CA ASP A 632 4.66 -5.44 -4.29
C ASP A 632 4.36 -3.95 -4.50
N LEU A 633 4.31 -3.24 -3.37
CA LEU A 633 3.88 -1.84 -3.25
C LEU A 633 4.61 -0.88 -4.19
N TYR A 634 5.81 -1.21 -4.64
CA TYR A 634 6.61 -0.36 -5.53
C TYR A 634 7.24 -1.12 -6.71
N VAL A 635 6.83 -2.36 -6.98
CA VAL A 635 7.33 -3.18 -8.09
C VAL A 635 6.49 -2.96 -9.35
N ASN A 636 7.11 -3.05 -10.52
CA ASN A 636 6.44 -2.88 -11.80
C ASN A 636 6.78 -4.06 -12.73
N ARG A 637 5.79 -4.89 -13.07
CA ARG A 637 5.94 -5.96 -14.07
C ARG A 637 5.42 -5.49 -15.43
N TYR A 638 6.05 -5.97 -16.50
CA TYR A 638 5.63 -5.71 -17.88
C TYR A 638 5.02 -6.98 -18.49
N THR A 639 3.72 -7.18 -18.33
CA THR A 639 2.98 -8.29 -18.97
C THR A 639 1.69 -7.77 -19.65
N ASN A 640 1.01 -8.65 -20.39
CA ASN A 640 -0.17 -8.31 -21.22
C ASN A 640 -1.49 -8.84 -20.61
N VAL A 641 -1.59 -8.95 -19.29
CA VAL A 641 -2.77 -9.54 -18.61
C VAL A 641 -3.50 -8.53 -17.74
N SER A 642 -4.71 -8.89 -17.30
CA SER A 642 -5.55 -8.08 -16.43
C SER A 642 -4.90 -7.83 -15.06
N SER A 643 -5.07 -6.62 -14.54
CA SER A 643 -4.56 -6.21 -13.23
C SER A 643 -5.62 -6.31 -12.13
N SER A 644 -5.15 -6.42 -10.90
CA SER A 644 -5.96 -6.38 -9.67
C SER A 644 -5.36 -5.39 -8.67
N ILE A 645 -6.14 -4.95 -7.69
CA ILE A 645 -5.72 -3.98 -6.69
C ILE A 645 -6.12 -4.37 -5.26
N ARG A 646 -5.18 -4.26 -4.32
CA ARG A 646 -5.44 -4.47 -2.88
C ARG A 646 -5.96 -3.21 -2.22
N ILE A 647 -7.03 -3.36 -1.45
CA ILE A 647 -7.65 -2.30 -0.64
C ILE A 647 -7.62 -2.76 0.83
N TYR A 648 -6.92 -1.99 1.66
CA TYR A 648 -6.62 -2.32 3.04
C TYR A 648 -7.65 -1.75 4.03
N GLY A 649 -8.04 -2.57 5.00
CA GLY A 649 -8.96 -2.24 6.07
C GLY A 649 -8.43 -2.69 7.43
N GLU A 650 -8.91 -2.08 8.50
CA GLU A 650 -8.61 -2.48 9.88
C GLU A 650 -9.80 -2.11 10.77
N LYS A 651 -10.33 -3.10 11.50
CA LYS A 651 -11.42 -2.98 12.50
C LYS A 651 -12.66 -2.24 12.01
N ASP A 652 -13.72 -2.16 12.81
CA ASP A 652 -14.92 -1.41 12.47
C ASP A 652 -14.72 0.13 12.62
N ILE A 653 -13.68 0.68 11.97
CA ILE A 653 -13.29 2.10 12.05
C ILE A 653 -14.16 2.96 11.12
N GLY A 654 -14.57 2.42 9.97
CA GLY A 654 -15.44 3.10 9.02
C GLY A 654 -14.95 4.47 8.51
N PRO A 655 -15.89 5.36 8.15
CA PRO A 655 -15.62 6.75 7.82
C PRO A 655 -15.35 7.61 9.07
N ILE A 656 -15.06 8.89 8.85
CA ILE A 656 -14.83 9.87 9.92
C ILE A 656 -16.00 9.97 10.92
N GLY A 657 -15.72 9.70 12.20
CA GLY A 657 -16.71 9.63 13.28
C GLY A 657 -16.91 8.22 13.82
N GLY A 658 -16.64 7.18 13.01
CA GLY A 658 -16.91 5.78 13.36
C GLY A 658 -18.39 5.42 13.27
N TYR A 659 -18.68 4.13 13.35
CA TYR A 659 -20.05 3.61 13.28
C TYR A 659 -20.85 3.84 14.58
N ASP A 660 -22.15 4.09 14.43
CA ASP A 660 -23.15 4.08 15.50
C ASP A 660 -23.50 2.63 15.92
N VAL A 661 -24.36 2.49 16.93
CA VAL A 661 -24.88 1.17 17.36
C VAL A 661 -25.60 0.47 16.20
N GLY A 662 -25.14 -0.74 15.86
CA GLY A 662 -25.69 -1.54 14.76
C GLY A 662 -25.12 -1.20 13.37
N GLY A 663 -23.85 -0.76 13.29
CA GLY A 663 -23.12 -0.53 12.03
C GLY A 663 -23.70 0.56 11.13
N THR A 664 -24.70 1.30 11.62
CA THR A 664 -25.22 2.47 10.92
C THR A 664 -24.22 3.61 11.04
N TYR A 665 -24.27 4.57 10.12
CA TYR A 665 -23.36 5.72 10.11
C TYR A 665 -24.08 6.93 9.52
N LYS A 666 -23.70 8.14 9.95
CA LYS A 666 -24.28 9.39 9.46
C LYS A 666 -23.19 10.40 9.13
N TYR A 667 -23.22 10.99 7.93
CA TYR A 667 -22.34 12.13 7.63
C TYR A 667 -22.85 13.39 8.32
N SER A 668 -22.03 13.99 9.18
CA SER A 668 -22.32 15.28 9.85
C SER A 668 -22.02 16.51 9.00
N ASP A 669 -21.44 16.33 7.81
CA ASP A 669 -20.97 17.39 6.92
C ASP A 669 -21.35 17.03 5.47
N TYR A 670 -21.96 17.99 4.77
CA TYR A 670 -22.50 17.83 3.43
C TYR A 670 -21.46 17.53 2.35
N SER A 671 -20.18 17.82 2.62
CA SER A 671 -19.08 17.59 1.68
C SER A 671 -18.45 16.20 1.81
N TYR A 672 -18.73 15.46 2.90
CA TYR A 672 -18.10 14.17 3.18
C TYR A 672 -18.52 13.02 2.22
N PRO A 673 -19.77 12.96 1.71
CA PRO A 673 -20.14 12.04 0.61
C PRO A 673 -19.29 12.21 -0.67
N PHE A 674 -18.76 13.41 -0.91
CA PHE A 674 -17.99 13.76 -2.11
C PHE A 674 -16.48 13.94 -1.84
N ASN A 675 -16.01 13.70 -0.61
CA ASN A 675 -14.61 13.85 -0.23
C ASN A 675 -13.96 12.48 0.02
N PRO A 676 -13.05 11.98 -0.84
CA PRO A 676 -12.38 10.70 -0.61
C PRO A 676 -11.55 10.66 0.68
N ALA A 677 -11.14 11.81 1.23
CA ALA A 677 -10.48 11.87 2.53
C ALA A 677 -11.40 11.66 3.75
N ALA A 678 -12.72 11.54 3.56
CA ALA A 678 -13.66 11.25 4.65
C ALA A 678 -13.73 9.76 5.05
N ILE A 679 -13.34 8.84 4.16
CA ILE A 679 -13.23 7.41 4.46
C ILE A 679 -11.87 7.16 5.11
N ARG A 680 -11.76 6.71 6.37
CA ARG A 680 -10.45 6.65 7.07
C ARG A 680 -9.56 5.46 6.67
N LYS A 681 -9.99 4.69 5.67
CA LYS A 681 -9.38 3.45 5.17
C LYS A 681 -8.97 3.60 3.71
N ASP A 682 -8.28 2.60 3.18
CA ASP A 682 -8.03 2.57 1.74
C ASP A 682 -9.38 2.45 1.01
N SER A 683 -9.59 3.29 0.01
CA SER A 683 -10.88 3.38 -0.68
C SER A 683 -10.71 3.70 -2.16
N ILE A 684 -11.53 3.05 -2.99
CA ILE A 684 -11.68 3.30 -4.41
C ILE A 684 -12.75 4.37 -4.60
N THR A 685 -12.43 5.46 -5.30
CA THR A 685 -13.42 6.41 -5.84
C THR A 685 -13.47 6.22 -7.36
N PHE A 686 -14.68 6.02 -7.86
CA PHE A 686 -14.97 5.77 -9.28
C PHE A 686 -15.30 7.07 -10.00
N ASN A 687 -15.08 7.13 -11.32
CA ASN A 687 -15.72 8.12 -12.17
C ASN A 687 -17.26 8.00 -12.02
N PRO A 688 -17.98 9.08 -11.68
CA PRO A 688 -19.42 9.01 -11.39
C PRO A 688 -20.25 8.82 -12.67
N ALA A 689 -21.42 8.20 -12.52
CA ALA A 689 -22.38 8.03 -13.61
C ALA A 689 -23.31 9.25 -13.73
N ILE A 690 -23.80 9.53 -14.93
CA ILE A 690 -24.86 10.52 -15.17
C ILE A 690 -26.08 9.86 -15.79
N ILE A 691 -27.24 10.03 -15.14
CA ILE A 691 -28.54 9.53 -15.62
C ILE A 691 -29.23 10.67 -16.35
N GLN A 692 -29.27 10.60 -17.68
CA GLN A 692 -29.71 11.71 -18.52
C GLN A 692 -31.21 11.65 -18.85
N ASN A 693 -31.80 12.81 -19.16
CA ASN A 693 -33.20 12.90 -19.58
C ASN A 693 -33.46 12.29 -20.99
N LYS A 694 -32.41 11.88 -21.72
CA LYS A 694 -32.55 11.12 -22.98
C LYS A 694 -33.00 9.68 -22.75
N ASP A 695 -32.71 9.12 -21.57
CA ASP A 695 -32.95 7.70 -21.25
C ASP A 695 -34.42 7.42 -20.88
N TYR A 696 -35.17 8.47 -20.54
CA TYR A 696 -36.58 8.39 -20.11
C TYR A 696 -37.48 9.34 -20.93
N PRO A 697 -38.73 8.93 -21.25
CA PRO A 697 -39.60 9.72 -22.13
C PRO A 697 -40.13 11.01 -21.47
N SER A 698 -39.36 12.10 -21.64
CA SER A 698 -39.76 13.52 -21.60
C SER A 698 -41.07 13.90 -20.88
N SER A 699 -41.13 13.68 -19.56
CA SER A 699 -42.09 14.36 -18.66
C SER A 699 -41.37 15.32 -17.71
N GLY A 700 -40.64 16.29 -18.29
CA GLY A 700 -39.84 17.27 -17.57
C GLY A 700 -40.63 18.07 -16.53
N VAL A 701 -39.96 18.42 -15.43
CA VAL A 701 -40.54 19.21 -14.33
C VAL A 701 -40.68 20.66 -14.80
N ARG A 702 -41.92 21.13 -14.98
CA ARG A 702 -42.17 22.57 -15.13
C ARG A 702 -42.36 23.18 -13.75
N TYR A 703 -41.57 24.21 -13.43
CA TYR A 703 -41.86 25.04 -12.27
C TYR A 703 -41.91 26.54 -12.51
N ASP A 704 -42.66 27.17 -11.62
CA ASP A 704 -42.95 28.60 -11.51
C ASP A 704 -41.66 29.38 -11.17
N GLY A 705 -41.43 30.50 -11.87
CA GLY A 705 -40.39 31.49 -11.53
C GLY A 705 -38.96 31.18 -11.97
N LYS A 706 -38.46 29.95 -11.81
CA LYS A 706 -37.13 29.49 -12.25
C LYS A 706 -37.20 28.02 -12.69
N SER A 707 -37.11 27.76 -14.00
CA SER A 707 -37.24 26.41 -14.55
C SER A 707 -35.92 25.89 -15.11
N PHE A 708 -35.44 24.77 -14.58
CA PHE A 708 -34.49 23.87 -15.23
C PHE A 708 -35.06 22.45 -15.18
N ASP A 709 -34.83 21.65 -16.22
CA ASP A 709 -34.93 20.19 -16.09
C ASP A 709 -33.79 19.74 -15.16
N ALA A 710 -34.00 18.70 -14.36
CA ALA A 710 -32.96 18.11 -13.53
C ALA A 710 -32.52 16.74 -14.07
N GLU A 711 -31.25 16.42 -13.85
CA GLU A 711 -30.64 15.10 -14.09
C GLU A 711 -30.05 14.58 -12.77
N VAL A 712 -29.60 13.33 -12.74
CA VAL A 712 -29.01 12.72 -11.53
C VAL A 712 -27.56 12.36 -11.82
N LYS A 713 -26.66 12.82 -10.96
CA LYS A 713 -25.25 12.37 -10.94
C LYS A 713 -25.06 11.41 -9.77
N GLU A 714 -24.54 10.23 -10.06
CA GLU A 714 -24.32 9.18 -9.07
C GLU A 714 -22.83 8.96 -8.81
N TYR A 715 -22.42 9.24 -7.57
CA TYR A 715 -21.06 9.00 -7.11
C TYR A 715 -20.97 7.62 -6.45
N LEU A 716 -19.97 6.82 -6.85
CA LEU A 716 -19.70 5.49 -6.33
C LEU A 716 -18.35 5.45 -5.60
N ARG A 717 -18.34 4.87 -4.40
CA ARG A 717 -17.14 4.59 -3.61
C ARG A 717 -17.18 3.17 -3.05
N MET A 718 -16.00 2.55 -2.89
CA MET A 718 -15.87 1.20 -2.35
C MET A 718 -14.67 1.09 -1.39
N TRP A 719 -14.84 0.38 -0.28
CA TRP A 719 -13.73 0.04 0.62
C TRP A 719 -13.95 -1.32 1.32
N TYR A 720 -12.90 -1.82 1.96
CA TYR A 720 -12.93 -3.07 2.73
C TYR A 720 -13.08 -2.79 4.23
N GLU A 721 -14.02 -3.49 4.85
CA GLU A 721 -14.37 -3.37 6.27
C GLU A 721 -14.29 -4.77 6.94
N PRO A 722 -13.17 -5.14 7.60
CA PRO A 722 -12.96 -6.49 8.14
C PRO A 722 -13.90 -6.91 9.28
N GLU A 723 -14.50 -5.95 9.98
CA GLU A 723 -15.21 -6.21 11.25
C GLU A 723 -16.61 -5.56 11.33
N HIS A 724 -17.29 -5.31 10.19
CA HIS A 724 -18.60 -4.64 10.16
C HIS A 724 -19.61 -5.27 11.11
N VAL A 725 -20.17 -4.46 12.02
CA VAL A 725 -21.22 -4.86 12.97
C VAL A 725 -22.61 -4.70 12.34
N TYR A 726 -23.31 -5.79 11.97
CA TYR A 726 -24.65 -5.63 11.37
C TYR A 726 -25.73 -5.25 12.39
N SER A 727 -26.22 -6.18 13.19
CA SER A 727 -27.39 -5.98 14.07
C SER A 727 -27.04 -5.93 15.56
N LYS A 728 -26.01 -6.67 15.97
CA LYS A 728 -25.57 -6.83 17.37
C LYS A 728 -24.05 -6.68 17.44
N PRO A 729 -23.47 -6.02 18.47
CA PRO A 729 -22.02 -5.78 18.57
C PRO A 729 -21.11 -7.02 18.50
N THR A 730 -21.65 -8.21 18.74
CA THR A 730 -20.96 -9.50 18.64
C THR A 730 -21.01 -10.10 17.24
N TYR A 731 -21.89 -9.64 16.35
CA TYR A 731 -22.05 -10.15 14.99
C TYR A 731 -21.28 -9.28 14.01
N LYS A 732 -19.99 -9.61 13.88
CA LYS A 732 -19.04 -8.96 12.97
C LYS A 732 -18.82 -9.81 11.73
N ARG A 733 -18.71 -9.18 10.56
CA ARG A 733 -18.30 -9.86 9.31
C ARG A 733 -17.35 -8.99 8.49
N PRO A 734 -16.44 -9.59 7.71
CA PRO A 734 -15.74 -8.87 6.67
C PRO A 734 -16.70 -8.52 5.53
N THR A 735 -16.84 -7.24 5.25
CA THR A 735 -17.72 -6.69 4.21
C THR A 735 -16.94 -5.91 3.16
N ILE A 736 -17.54 -5.81 1.99
CA ILE A 736 -17.22 -4.82 0.98
C ILE A 736 -18.26 -3.72 1.15
N GLU A 737 -17.84 -2.54 1.56
CA GLU A 737 -18.72 -1.39 1.72
C GLU A 737 -18.86 -0.69 0.37
N VAL A 738 -20.08 -0.64 -0.17
CA VAL A 738 -20.39 0.07 -1.41
C VAL A 738 -21.25 1.29 -1.06
N GLU A 739 -20.79 2.49 -1.40
CA GLU A 739 -21.50 3.74 -1.11
C GLU A 739 -21.86 4.50 -2.38
N THR A 740 -23.15 4.76 -2.56
CA THR A 740 -23.74 5.45 -3.73
C THR A 740 -24.42 6.74 -3.29
N THR A 741 -24.07 7.88 -3.89
CA THR A 741 -24.73 9.18 -3.63
C THR A 741 -25.45 9.68 -4.87
N TYR A 742 -26.77 9.79 -4.79
CA TYR A 742 -27.67 10.32 -5.83
C TYR A 742 -27.85 11.82 -5.63
N LEU A 743 -27.14 12.64 -6.42
CA LEU A 743 -27.23 14.09 -6.39
C LEU A 743 -28.08 14.62 -7.55
N LEU A 744 -28.99 15.55 -7.25
CA LEU A 744 -29.69 16.33 -8.28
C LEU A 744 -28.74 17.38 -8.87
N ILE A 745 -28.66 17.41 -10.20
CA ILE A 745 -27.96 18.45 -10.97
C ILE A 745 -28.92 19.13 -11.95
N ASP A 746 -28.64 20.37 -12.31
CA ASP A 746 -29.37 21.06 -13.37
C ASP A 746 -28.96 20.52 -14.75
N ARG A 747 -29.91 20.41 -15.69
CA ARG A 747 -29.64 19.82 -17.01
C ARG A 747 -28.77 20.69 -17.92
N GLN A 748 -28.76 22.01 -17.74
CA GLN A 748 -28.18 22.96 -18.69
C GLN A 748 -26.71 23.27 -18.36
N ASP A 749 -26.42 23.55 -17.10
CA ASP A 749 -25.09 23.98 -16.63
C ASP A 749 -24.39 22.87 -15.80
N LYS A 750 -25.08 21.74 -15.56
CA LYS A 750 -24.65 20.56 -14.77
C LYS A 750 -24.32 20.84 -13.30
N LEU A 751 -24.72 22.00 -12.79
CA LEU A 751 -24.43 22.42 -11.42
C LEU A 751 -25.32 21.68 -10.40
N PRO A 752 -24.84 21.52 -9.13
CA PRO A 752 -25.66 21.01 -8.05
C PRO A 752 -26.98 21.77 -7.90
N ALA A 753 -28.07 21.03 -7.73
CA ALA A 753 -29.42 21.57 -7.68
C ALA A 753 -30.22 21.05 -6.48
N SER A 754 -31.22 21.81 -6.05
CA SER A 754 -32.19 21.39 -5.05
C SER A 754 -33.61 21.81 -5.44
N SER A 755 -34.62 21.07 -4.97
CA SER A 755 -36.02 21.28 -5.40
C SER A 755 -37.04 20.84 -4.35
N ILE A 756 -38.25 21.39 -4.44
CA ILE A 756 -39.31 21.22 -3.43
C ILE A 756 -40.01 19.87 -3.49
N ALA A 757 -40.54 19.46 -2.33
CA ALA A 757 -41.49 18.36 -2.21
C ALA A 757 -42.69 18.49 -3.17
N GLY A 758 -43.19 17.34 -3.63
CA GLY A 758 -44.32 17.18 -4.56
C GLY A 758 -43.99 17.46 -6.03
N LYS A 759 -42.81 18.01 -6.35
CA LYS A 759 -42.43 18.45 -7.71
C LYS A 759 -41.05 17.98 -8.14
N THR A 760 -40.23 17.55 -7.19
CA THR A 760 -38.99 16.83 -7.45
C THR A 760 -39.29 15.40 -7.91
N HIS A 761 -38.84 15.06 -9.11
CA HIS A 761 -38.96 13.74 -9.70
C HIS A 761 -37.60 13.35 -10.28
N PHE A 762 -37.07 12.18 -9.89
CA PHE A 762 -35.72 11.75 -10.23
C PHE A 762 -35.65 10.22 -10.36
N ALA A 763 -34.60 9.71 -11.01
CA ALA A 763 -34.35 8.28 -11.09
C ALA A 763 -33.72 7.79 -9.79
N PHE A 764 -34.29 6.74 -9.23
CA PHE A 764 -33.84 6.09 -7.99
C PHE A 764 -34.30 4.63 -8.06
N PRO A 765 -33.45 3.64 -7.73
CA PRO A 765 -33.85 2.24 -7.79
C PRO A 765 -34.85 1.90 -6.68
N ILE A 766 -35.81 1.02 -6.97
CA ILE A 766 -36.99 0.76 -6.13
C ILE A 766 -37.36 -0.72 -5.96
N ALA A 767 -36.77 -1.62 -6.73
CA ALA A 767 -37.16 -3.03 -6.76
C ALA A 767 -36.00 -3.92 -7.22
N GLU A 768 -36.09 -5.22 -6.94
CA GLU A 768 -35.22 -6.25 -7.50
C GLU A 768 -35.63 -6.63 -8.93
N ASP A 769 -34.78 -7.35 -9.67
CA ASP A 769 -35.18 -7.99 -10.93
C ASP A 769 -35.38 -9.50 -10.72
N ARG A 770 -36.63 -9.89 -10.49
CA ARG A 770 -37.07 -11.30 -10.34
C ARG A 770 -36.80 -12.19 -11.55
N THR A 771 -36.37 -11.62 -12.68
CA THR A 771 -36.00 -12.37 -13.89
C THR A 771 -34.51 -12.67 -13.98
N THR A 772 -33.67 -11.95 -13.24
CA THR A 772 -32.26 -12.30 -13.04
C THR A 772 -32.13 -13.24 -11.85
N GLY A 773 -31.59 -14.44 -12.08
CA GLY A 773 -31.25 -15.35 -11.00
C GLY A 773 -29.97 -14.93 -10.26
N TYR A 774 -29.72 -15.57 -9.12
CA TYR A 774 -28.49 -15.42 -8.33
C TYR A 774 -27.23 -15.49 -9.21
N PRO A 775 -26.21 -14.66 -8.94
CA PRO A 775 -25.98 -13.86 -7.72
C PRO A 775 -26.43 -12.39 -7.83
N LYS A 776 -27.27 -12.05 -8.81
CA LYS A 776 -27.89 -10.73 -8.90
C LYS A 776 -29.01 -10.62 -7.87
N VAL A 777 -28.85 -9.69 -6.93
CA VAL A 777 -29.71 -9.48 -5.76
C VAL A 777 -29.71 -8.01 -5.36
N GLY A 778 -30.79 -7.54 -4.75
CA GLY A 778 -30.93 -6.18 -4.21
C GLY A 778 -31.64 -5.20 -5.14
N LEU A 779 -31.28 -3.92 -5.06
CA LEU A 779 -31.90 -2.83 -5.82
C LEU A 779 -31.41 -2.80 -7.27
N GLU A 780 -32.11 -3.50 -8.17
CA GLU A 780 -31.72 -3.63 -9.59
C GLU A 780 -32.57 -2.83 -10.59
N LEU A 781 -33.79 -2.41 -10.21
CA LEU A 781 -34.74 -1.78 -11.13
C LEU A 781 -35.19 -0.38 -10.70
N PHE A 782 -35.22 0.55 -11.66
CA PHE A 782 -35.93 1.84 -11.57
C PHE A 782 -37.47 1.70 -11.69
N GLU A 783 -37.97 0.53 -12.11
CA GLU A 783 -39.38 0.31 -12.44
C GLU A 783 -39.81 -1.14 -12.27
N ASN A 784 -41.03 -1.34 -11.76
CA ASN A 784 -41.62 -2.67 -11.64
C ASN A 784 -41.99 -3.27 -13.01
N PRO A 785 -41.89 -4.61 -13.18
CA PRO A 785 -42.32 -5.29 -14.41
C PRO A 785 -43.85 -5.35 -14.56
N GLU A 786 -44.58 -5.30 -13.44
CA GLU A 786 -46.04 -5.25 -13.38
C GLU A 786 -46.57 -3.87 -12.96
N GLY A 787 -47.85 -3.60 -13.28
CA GLY A 787 -48.49 -2.32 -13.02
C GLY A 787 -48.12 -1.22 -14.02
N ILE A 788 -49.02 -0.27 -14.24
CA ILE A 788 -48.77 0.86 -15.15
C ILE A 788 -48.33 2.08 -14.32
N PRO A 789 -47.05 2.49 -14.36
CA PRO A 789 -46.56 3.64 -13.59
C PRO A 789 -47.13 4.96 -14.13
N THR A 790 -47.45 5.88 -13.24
CA THR A 790 -47.91 7.24 -13.60
C THR A 790 -46.77 8.06 -14.23
N ARG A 791 -45.53 7.79 -13.84
CA ARG A 791 -44.30 8.24 -14.48
C ARG A 791 -43.31 7.08 -14.52
N LYS A 792 -42.90 6.69 -15.72
CA LYS A 792 -41.95 5.59 -15.92
C LYS A 792 -40.58 5.96 -15.34
N ASN A 793 -39.94 5.03 -14.65
CA ASN A 793 -38.56 5.07 -14.11
C ASN A 793 -38.24 6.19 -13.10
N LEU A 794 -39.18 7.07 -12.75
CA LEU A 794 -38.98 8.18 -11.81
C LEU A 794 -39.76 7.98 -10.51
N VAL A 795 -39.14 8.28 -9.37
CA VAL A 795 -39.81 8.45 -8.08
C VAL A 795 -40.20 9.91 -7.87
N THR A 796 -41.08 10.17 -6.89
CA THR A 796 -41.45 11.53 -6.46
C THR A 796 -41.04 11.76 -5.01
N VAL A 797 -40.30 12.82 -4.73
CA VAL A 797 -40.12 13.28 -3.34
C VAL A 797 -41.42 13.96 -2.92
N SER A 798 -42.23 13.34 -2.06
CA SER A 798 -43.54 13.87 -1.64
C SER A 798 -43.50 14.68 -0.35
N TYR A 799 -42.42 14.56 0.42
CA TYR A 799 -42.20 15.25 1.69
C TYR A 799 -40.71 15.51 1.88
N VAL A 800 -40.39 16.67 2.43
CA VAL A 800 -39.06 17.09 2.90
C VAL A 800 -39.26 17.75 4.26
N ASN A 801 -38.35 17.49 5.19
CA ASN A 801 -38.25 18.16 6.48
C ASN A 801 -36.80 18.04 7.00
N GLY A 802 -36.39 18.97 7.85
CA GLY A 802 -35.09 18.93 8.51
C GLY A 802 -34.94 20.11 9.47
N THR A 803 -34.28 19.87 10.60
CA THR A 803 -33.86 20.97 11.49
C THR A 803 -32.57 21.57 10.96
N VAL A 804 -32.69 22.69 10.27
CA VAL A 804 -31.55 23.47 9.79
C VAL A 804 -30.96 24.30 10.93
N THR A 805 -29.63 24.52 10.90
CA THR A 805 -28.95 25.34 11.91
C THR A 805 -28.03 26.37 11.26
N ASN A 806 -26.90 25.93 10.70
CA ASN A 806 -25.97 26.77 9.97
C ASN A 806 -26.32 26.74 8.48
N TRP A 807 -26.26 27.90 7.81
CA TRP A 807 -26.39 28.03 6.35
C TRP A 807 -27.69 27.43 5.77
N ASN A 808 -28.73 27.38 6.59
CA ASN A 808 -30.06 26.87 6.25
C ASN A 808 -30.08 25.43 5.68
N LYS A 809 -29.17 24.55 6.10
CA LYS A 809 -29.17 23.16 5.61
C LYS A 809 -28.78 22.14 6.66
N THR A 810 -29.03 20.87 6.36
CA THR A 810 -28.62 19.73 7.20
C THR A 810 -28.50 18.47 6.36
N THR A 811 -27.54 17.60 6.72
CA THR A 811 -27.42 16.23 6.20
C THR A 811 -28.29 15.22 6.94
N GLU A 812 -28.92 15.61 8.05
CA GLU A 812 -29.89 14.82 8.84
C GLU A 812 -31.35 15.03 8.36
N GLY A 813 -31.54 15.19 7.05
CA GLY A 813 -32.85 15.42 6.45
C GLY A 813 -33.79 14.21 6.55
N VAL A 814 -35.10 14.48 6.53
CA VAL A 814 -36.16 13.47 6.40
C VAL A 814 -36.86 13.69 5.07
N ILE A 815 -36.91 12.65 4.24
CA ILE A 815 -37.65 12.67 2.97
C ILE A 815 -38.69 11.56 2.92
N ARG A 816 -39.68 11.72 2.04
CA ARG A 816 -40.49 10.59 1.56
C ARG A 816 -40.36 10.50 0.05
N ILE A 817 -40.00 9.32 -0.42
CA ILE A 817 -40.03 8.97 -1.84
C ILE A 817 -41.24 8.07 -2.09
N GLU A 818 -41.98 8.35 -3.16
CA GLU A 818 -43.17 7.59 -3.51
C GLU A 818 -43.36 7.44 -5.02
N LYS A 819 -44.10 6.41 -5.42
CA LYS A 819 -44.44 6.12 -6.80
C LYS A 819 -45.88 5.62 -6.93
N THR A 820 -46.55 5.97 -8.02
CA THR A 820 -47.98 5.72 -8.21
C THR A 820 -48.21 4.83 -9.41
N TYR A 821 -48.86 3.69 -9.17
CA TYR A 821 -49.18 2.68 -10.16
C TYR A 821 -50.69 2.58 -10.38
N THR A 822 -51.11 2.35 -11.61
CA THR A 822 -52.43 1.79 -11.91
C THR A 822 -52.28 0.28 -11.95
N LEU A 823 -52.90 -0.41 -10.99
CA LEU A 823 -52.83 -1.85 -10.82
C LEU A 823 -54.17 -2.50 -11.20
N ALA A 824 -54.13 -3.59 -11.96
CA ALA A 824 -55.24 -4.51 -12.14
C ALA A 824 -55.28 -5.54 -11.01
N ARG A 825 -56.45 -6.14 -10.77
CA ARG A 825 -56.62 -7.15 -9.72
C ARG A 825 -55.68 -8.34 -9.94
N GLY A 826 -54.82 -8.59 -8.98
CA GLY A 826 -53.80 -9.64 -9.00
C GLY A 826 -52.39 -9.17 -9.36
N GLU A 827 -52.23 -7.94 -9.89
CA GLU A 827 -50.90 -7.36 -10.16
C GLU A 827 -50.21 -6.98 -8.85
N THR A 828 -48.88 -7.15 -8.82
CA THR A 828 -48.02 -6.90 -7.67
C THR A 828 -46.94 -5.87 -7.99
N VAL A 829 -46.67 -4.94 -7.07
CA VAL A 829 -45.53 -4.00 -7.18
C VAL A 829 -44.74 -3.93 -5.89
N GLN A 830 -43.42 -3.92 -6.01
CA GLN A 830 -42.43 -3.68 -4.95
C GLN A 830 -42.10 -2.19 -4.85
N PHE A 831 -41.77 -1.73 -3.66
CA PHE A 831 -41.14 -0.44 -3.43
C PHE A 831 -40.21 -0.58 -2.22
N LEU A 832 -38.91 -0.71 -2.47
CA LEU A 832 -37.89 -1.06 -1.49
C LEU A 832 -38.22 -2.39 -0.79
N ASP A 833 -38.30 -2.39 0.54
CA ASP A 833 -38.39 -3.59 1.38
C ASP A 833 -39.78 -4.23 1.47
N HIS A 834 -40.80 -3.66 0.81
CA HIS A 834 -42.17 -4.20 0.79
C HIS A 834 -42.80 -4.14 -0.60
N GLY A 835 -43.80 -4.98 -0.82
CA GLY A 835 -44.67 -4.95 -2.00
C GLY A 835 -46.14 -5.12 -1.66
N ILE A 836 -47.01 -4.84 -2.64
CA ILE A 836 -48.46 -5.04 -2.53
C ILE A 836 -49.03 -5.74 -3.75
N THR A 837 -49.95 -6.68 -3.52
CA THR A 837 -50.81 -7.27 -4.57
C THR A 837 -52.22 -6.68 -4.45
N TYR A 838 -52.75 -6.10 -5.54
CA TYR A 838 -54.07 -5.49 -5.50
C TYR A 838 -55.22 -6.52 -5.57
N GLN A 839 -56.11 -6.56 -4.57
CA GLN A 839 -57.19 -7.55 -4.46
C GLN A 839 -58.59 -7.03 -4.83
N GLY A 840 -58.81 -5.71 -4.82
CA GLY A 840 -60.09 -5.09 -5.23
C GLY A 840 -60.54 -3.94 -4.31
N ILE A 841 -61.76 -3.44 -4.54
CA ILE A 841 -62.41 -2.41 -3.70
C ILE A 841 -63.47 -3.05 -2.80
N ASN A 842 -63.52 -2.62 -1.54
CA ASN A 842 -64.53 -3.06 -0.56
C ASN A 842 -65.81 -2.20 -0.58
N ASN A 843 -66.83 -2.59 0.20
CA ASN A 843 -68.12 -1.88 0.26
C ASN A 843 -68.06 -0.44 0.83
N PHE A 844 -66.91 0.00 1.34
CA PHE A 844 -66.65 1.35 1.84
C PHE A 844 -65.79 2.18 0.88
N ASN A 845 -65.62 1.74 -0.37
CA ASN A 845 -64.78 2.34 -1.42
C ASN A 845 -63.27 2.36 -1.08
N GLN A 846 -62.83 1.47 -0.18
CA GLN A 846 -61.43 1.33 0.20
C GLN A 846 -60.74 0.22 -0.60
N SER A 847 -59.45 0.38 -0.88
CA SER A 847 -58.64 -0.67 -1.52
C SER A 847 -58.36 -1.81 -0.55
N THR A 848 -58.42 -3.03 -1.05
CA THR A 848 -57.97 -4.25 -0.37
C THR A 848 -56.71 -4.74 -1.07
N VAL A 849 -55.64 -4.98 -0.31
CA VAL A 849 -54.34 -5.45 -0.82
C VAL A 849 -53.83 -6.60 0.03
N ASP A 850 -53.05 -7.50 -0.56
CA ASP A 850 -52.10 -8.29 0.22
C ASP A 850 -50.80 -7.47 0.34
N VAL A 851 -50.13 -7.56 1.48
CA VAL A 851 -48.86 -6.86 1.76
C VAL A 851 -47.77 -7.91 1.93
N TRP A 852 -46.65 -7.67 1.28
CA TRP A 852 -45.47 -8.53 1.28
C TRP A 852 -44.28 -7.79 1.87
N TYR A 853 -43.47 -8.50 2.64
CA TYR A 853 -42.12 -8.09 2.99
C TYR A 853 -41.16 -8.76 1.98
N MET A 854 -40.37 -7.94 1.28
CA MET A 854 -39.51 -8.33 0.16
C MET A 854 -38.03 -8.00 0.46
N GLY A 855 -37.70 -7.86 1.74
CA GLY A 855 -36.32 -7.66 2.20
C GLY A 855 -35.54 -8.94 2.45
N ASN A 856 -36.24 -10.07 2.59
CA ASN A 856 -35.64 -11.40 2.61
C ASN A 856 -35.64 -12.01 1.18
N PRO A 857 -34.84 -13.05 0.92
CA PRO A 857 -34.76 -13.69 -0.40
C PRO A 857 -36.03 -14.49 -0.75
N ASP A 858 -36.72 -15.00 0.27
CA ASP A 858 -38.07 -15.54 0.15
C ASP A 858 -39.08 -14.46 0.57
N ASP A 859 -39.96 -14.04 -0.34
CA ASP A 859 -41.07 -13.11 -0.09
C ASP A 859 -41.98 -13.59 1.06
N GLU A 860 -42.10 -12.80 2.13
CA GLU A 860 -43.05 -13.10 3.21
C GLU A 860 -44.37 -12.33 3.02
N LYS A 861 -45.51 -13.03 2.90
CA LYS A 861 -46.83 -12.39 2.97
C LYS A 861 -47.18 -12.02 4.41
N VAL A 862 -46.78 -10.82 4.82
CA VAL A 862 -47.03 -10.25 6.15
C VAL A 862 -48.46 -9.72 6.33
N GLY A 863 -49.18 -9.39 5.24
CA GLY A 863 -50.55 -8.88 5.31
C GLY A 863 -51.51 -9.57 4.32
N TYR A 864 -52.68 -10.00 4.80
CA TYR A 864 -53.71 -10.65 4.00
C TYR A 864 -54.97 -9.78 3.92
N ASN A 865 -55.38 -9.38 2.71
CA ASN A 865 -56.55 -8.53 2.46
C ASN A 865 -56.63 -7.29 3.36
N VAL A 866 -55.49 -6.62 3.58
CA VAL A 866 -55.40 -5.39 4.35
C VAL A 866 -56.19 -4.29 3.64
N THR A 867 -57.03 -3.59 4.41
CA THR A 867 -57.81 -2.47 3.88
C THR A 867 -57.03 -1.16 4.03
N LEU A 868 -56.77 -0.48 2.91
CA LEU A 868 -56.11 0.82 2.89
C LEU A 868 -57.10 1.95 3.26
N GLY A 869 -56.59 2.95 3.96
CA GLY A 869 -57.34 4.12 4.42
C GLY A 869 -58.34 3.80 5.52
N THR A 870 -59.21 4.76 5.84
CA THR A 870 -60.23 4.64 6.89
C THR A 870 -61.64 4.63 6.30
N THR A 871 -62.63 4.16 7.06
CA THR A 871 -64.04 4.19 6.63
C THR A 871 -64.61 5.60 6.44
N THR A 872 -63.95 6.63 6.98
CA THR A 872 -64.29 8.05 6.82
C THR A 872 -63.48 8.75 5.73
N ASP A 873 -62.30 8.22 5.41
CA ASP A 873 -61.39 8.70 4.37
C ASP A 873 -60.68 7.50 3.73
N PRO A 874 -61.22 6.95 2.63
CA PRO A 874 -60.62 5.83 1.89
C PRO A 874 -59.27 6.15 1.23
N GLN A 875 -58.86 7.41 1.19
CA GLN A 875 -57.57 7.85 0.62
C GLN A 875 -56.50 8.12 1.69
N ALA A 876 -56.85 7.97 2.98
CA ALA A 876 -55.91 8.13 4.08
C ALA A 876 -54.70 7.20 3.92
N THR A 877 -53.51 7.72 4.21
CA THR A 877 -52.25 6.97 4.07
C THR A 877 -52.16 5.89 5.14
N THR A 878 -51.86 4.66 4.72
CA THR A 878 -51.72 3.50 5.61
C THR A 878 -50.24 3.18 5.70
N TRP A 879 -49.69 3.28 6.90
CA TRP A 879 -48.28 3.10 7.23
C TRP A 879 -48.06 1.72 7.82
N PHE A 880 -46.99 1.05 7.41
CA PHE A 880 -46.70 -0.35 7.74
C PHE A 880 -45.36 -0.49 8.47
N ASP A 881 -45.31 -1.44 9.40
CA ASP A 881 -44.05 -2.00 9.93
C ASP A 881 -43.66 -3.29 9.18
N ARG A 882 -42.46 -3.82 9.46
CA ARG A 882 -41.94 -5.03 8.80
C ARG A 882 -42.82 -6.28 8.96
N HIS A 883 -43.71 -6.31 9.95
CA HIS A 883 -44.59 -7.44 10.23
C HIS A 883 -46.00 -7.25 9.63
N GLY A 884 -46.18 -6.23 8.78
CA GLY A 884 -47.47 -5.93 8.16
C GLY A 884 -48.51 -5.34 9.13
N ASN A 885 -48.13 -5.00 10.38
CA ASN A 885 -48.99 -4.20 11.23
C ASN A 885 -49.10 -2.81 10.61
N TYR A 886 -50.25 -2.14 10.81
CA TYR A 886 -50.47 -0.84 10.20
C TYR A 886 -51.14 0.18 11.10
N GLN A 887 -50.89 1.45 10.79
CA GLN A 887 -51.55 2.62 11.39
C GLN A 887 -51.71 3.74 10.36
N TYR A 888 -52.43 4.80 10.73
CA TYR A 888 -52.75 5.92 9.83
C TYR A 888 -51.87 7.17 10.05
N THR A 889 -50.83 7.04 10.87
CA THR A 889 -49.83 8.08 11.16
C THR A 889 -48.43 7.48 11.06
N PRO A 890 -47.43 8.19 10.50
CA PRO A 890 -46.06 7.69 10.45
C PRO A 890 -45.48 7.55 11.86
N ASN A 891 -44.64 6.54 12.07
CA ASN A 891 -43.78 6.44 13.25
C ASN A 891 -42.32 6.30 12.77
N PRO A 892 -41.46 7.31 13.02
CA PRO A 892 -40.05 7.32 12.59
C PRO A 892 -39.20 6.13 13.04
N THR A 893 -39.64 5.30 14.00
CA THR A 893 -38.87 4.14 14.46
C THR A 893 -39.32 2.80 13.87
N GLN A 894 -40.54 2.70 13.33
CA GLN A 894 -41.15 1.40 12.98
C GLN A 894 -42.05 1.44 11.74
N PHE A 895 -42.86 2.50 11.57
CA PHE A 895 -43.89 2.55 10.52
C PHE A 895 -43.49 3.58 9.47
N LYS A 896 -42.70 3.13 8.49
CA LYS A 896 -41.99 3.97 7.51
C LYS A 896 -42.43 3.73 6.07
N TRP A 897 -42.72 2.48 5.71
CA TRP A 897 -43.31 2.14 4.42
C TRP A 897 -44.80 2.47 4.43
N TYR A 898 -45.37 2.87 3.29
CA TYR A 898 -46.78 3.22 3.21
C TYR A 898 -47.44 2.97 1.85
N ALA A 899 -48.75 2.76 1.89
CA ALA A 899 -49.62 2.73 0.72
C ALA A 899 -50.85 3.64 0.89
N LYS A 900 -51.30 4.26 -0.20
CA LYS A 900 -52.55 5.06 -0.26
C LYS A 900 -53.30 4.82 -1.57
N LEU A 901 -54.62 4.70 -1.49
CA LEU A 901 -55.51 4.67 -2.65
C LEU A 901 -55.75 6.10 -3.16
N ASN A 902 -55.49 6.36 -4.45
CA ASN A 902 -55.78 7.65 -5.07
C ASN A 902 -57.11 7.63 -5.84
N SER A 903 -57.35 6.60 -6.65
CA SER A 903 -58.56 6.46 -7.47
C SER A 903 -58.80 4.99 -7.86
N TYR A 904 -59.98 4.65 -8.39
CA TYR A 904 -60.29 3.31 -8.88
C TYR A 904 -61.35 3.32 -9.99
N ALA A 905 -61.41 2.25 -10.77
CA ALA A 905 -62.40 2.09 -11.84
C ALA A 905 -63.82 1.82 -11.28
N ILE A 906 -64.74 2.75 -11.51
CA ILE A 906 -66.15 2.62 -11.11
C ILE A 906 -66.94 1.93 -12.25
N PRO A 907 -67.84 0.96 -11.98
CA PRO A 907 -68.28 0.47 -10.67
C PRO A 907 -67.62 -0.84 -10.20
N THR A 908 -66.71 -1.43 -10.98
CA THR A 908 -66.25 -2.81 -10.78
C THR A 908 -65.06 -2.94 -9.83
N GLY A 909 -64.23 -1.89 -9.70
CA GLY A 909 -62.99 -1.95 -8.92
C GLY A 909 -61.90 -2.82 -9.55
N ASP A 910 -62.02 -3.18 -10.83
CA ASP A 910 -61.06 -4.09 -11.50
C ASP A 910 -59.64 -3.52 -11.56
N THR A 911 -59.50 -2.19 -11.55
CA THR A 911 -58.22 -1.49 -11.43
C THR A 911 -58.28 -0.37 -10.38
N ALA A 912 -57.15 -0.09 -9.74
CA ALA A 912 -56.96 1.00 -8.79
C ALA A 912 -55.64 1.74 -9.02
N GLN A 913 -55.63 3.05 -8.81
CA GLN A 913 -54.40 3.84 -8.69
C GLN A 913 -53.95 3.87 -7.24
N ILE A 914 -52.85 3.20 -6.94
CA ILE A 914 -52.27 3.12 -5.61
C ILE A 914 -50.89 3.76 -5.64
N THR A 915 -50.60 4.61 -4.65
CA THR A 915 -49.24 5.08 -4.39
C THR A 915 -48.64 4.21 -3.30
N VAL A 916 -47.41 3.78 -3.53
CA VAL A 916 -46.51 3.17 -2.55
C VAL A 916 -45.34 4.11 -2.29
N GLY A 917 -44.78 4.09 -1.08
CA GLY A 917 -43.66 4.97 -0.73
C GLY A 917 -43.03 4.63 0.61
N MET A 918 -41.92 5.28 0.92
CA MET A 918 -41.20 5.11 2.17
C MET A 918 -40.68 6.44 2.70
N GLN A 919 -40.69 6.62 4.01
CA GLN A 919 -39.96 7.69 4.69
C GLN A 919 -38.53 7.24 5.00
N LEU A 920 -37.54 8.03 4.58
CA LEU A 920 -36.11 7.77 4.77
C LEU A 920 -35.47 8.89 5.60
N THR A 921 -34.60 8.51 6.54
CA THR A 921 -33.86 9.40 7.44
C THR A 921 -32.45 8.82 7.68
N PRO A 922 -31.39 9.63 7.83
CA PRO A 922 -30.05 9.12 8.12
C PRO A 922 -29.94 8.28 9.38
N GLY A 923 -29.27 7.13 9.28
CA GLY A 923 -29.26 6.05 10.27
C GLY A 923 -30.42 5.06 10.14
N ASP A 924 -31.34 5.27 9.20
CA ASP A 924 -32.29 4.24 8.81
C ASP A 924 -31.58 3.17 7.97
N HIS A 925 -32.10 1.95 8.04
CA HIS A 925 -31.72 0.87 7.15
C HIS A 925 -32.96 0.12 6.64
N PHE A 926 -32.84 -0.49 5.47
CA PHE A 926 -33.85 -1.35 4.87
C PHE A 926 -33.17 -2.49 4.10
N TYR A 927 -33.95 -3.47 3.65
CA TYR A 927 -33.43 -4.66 2.97
C TYR A 927 -34.19 -4.90 1.67
N VAL A 928 -33.52 -5.42 0.63
CA VAL A 928 -34.13 -5.87 -0.64
C VAL A 928 -33.42 -7.15 -1.03
N ASP A 929 -34.16 -8.25 -1.24
CA ASP A 929 -33.60 -9.56 -1.65
C ASP A 929 -32.34 -9.99 -0.86
N GLY A 930 -32.39 -9.88 0.48
CA GLY A 930 -31.28 -10.22 1.36
C GLY A 930 -30.07 -9.26 1.32
N VAL A 931 -30.18 -8.09 0.69
CA VAL A 931 -29.17 -7.02 0.67
C VAL A 931 -29.57 -5.87 1.59
N ARG A 932 -28.68 -5.44 2.48
CA ARG A 932 -28.87 -4.31 3.41
C ARG A 932 -28.49 -2.98 2.75
N TYR A 933 -29.32 -1.96 2.95
CA TYR A 933 -29.06 -0.57 2.56
C TYR A 933 -29.21 0.37 3.77
N ASP A 934 -28.13 1.06 4.14
CA ASP A 934 -28.08 2.09 5.18
C ASP A 934 -28.17 3.49 4.57
N VAL A 935 -29.05 4.34 5.10
CA VAL A 935 -29.15 5.75 4.70
C VAL A 935 -28.08 6.55 5.44
N ALA A 936 -26.98 6.89 4.76
CA ALA A 936 -25.83 7.56 5.39
C ALA A 936 -25.94 9.10 5.42
N ALA A 937 -26.69 9.70 4.50
CA ALA A 937 -26.96 11.13 4.47
C ALA A 937 -28.20 11.46 3.62
N VAL A 938 -28.90 12.54 3.98
CA VAL A 938 -29.98 13.14 3.19
C VAL A 938 -29.84 14.65 3.32
N GLU A 939 -29.27 15.32 2.31
CA GLU A 939 -29.16 16.79 2.36
C GLU A 939 -30.48 17.46 2.00
N VAL A 940 -30.93 18.32 2.91
CA VAL A 940 -32.11 19.16 2.77
C VAL A 940 -31.80 20.62 3.13
N ILE A 941 -32.45 21.55 2.43
CA ILE A 941 -32.17 22.99 2.50
C ILE A 941 -33.47 23.76 2.80
N ASP A 942 -33.39 24.76 3.67
CA ASP A 942 -34.34 25.86 3.84
C ASP A 942 -33.99 26.96 2.82
N GLY A 943 -34.74 27.00 1.73
CA GLY A 943 -34.48 27.80 0.55
C GLY A 943 -35.01 29.23 0.64
N ASP A 944 -35.98 29.49 1.53
CA ASP A 944 -36.46 30.85 1.80
C ASP A 944 -35.68 31.53 2.95
N GLY A 945 -34.99 30.74 3.78
CA GLY A 945 -34.09 31.14 4.84
C GLY A 945 -34.74 31.75 6.08
N ASN A 946 -36.04 31.48 6.28
CA ASN A 946 -36.78 32.00 7.42
C ASN A 946 -36.63 31.16 8.70
N GLY A 947 -36.07 29.95 8.63
CA GLY A 947 -35.85 29.03 9.77
C GLY A 947 -37.10 28.62 10.54
N SER A 948 -38.29 29.02 10.09
CA SER A 948 -39.57 28.91 10.80
C SER A 948 -40.38 27.70 10.36
N ASN A 949 -40.08 27.15 9.18
CA ASN A 949 -40.76 25.98 8.61
C ASN A 949 -39.87 24.70 8.57
N GLY A 950 -38.59 24.80 8.92
CA GLY A 950 -37.59 23.75 8.64
C GLY A 950 -37.19 23.73 7.17
N ALA A 951 -36.43 22.72 6.74
CA ALA A 951 -36.05 22.55 5.34
C ALA A 951 -37.21 22.04 4.45
N GLU A 952 -37.37 22.62 3.26
CA GLU A 952 -38.37 22.28 2.26
C GLU A 952 -37.82 21.79 0.91
N LEU A 953 -36.50 21.94 0.67
CA LEU A 953 -35.80 21.50 -0.54
C LEU A 953 -35.01 20.21 -0.30
N PHE A 954 -35.09 19.26 -1.22
CA PHE A 954 -34.22 18.08 -1.28
C PHE A 954 -33.10 18.30 -2.30
N LYS A 955 -31.91 17.75 -2.01
CA LYS A 955 -30.71 17.86 -2.87
C LYS A 955 -30.06 16.51 -3.21
N TYR A 956 -29.70 15.71 -2.20
CA TYR A 956 -29.13 14.38 -2.43
C TYR A 956 -29.47 13.36 -1.32
N ILE A 957 -29.35 12.08 -1.66
CA ILE A 957 -29.35 10.95 -0.72
C ILE A 957 -28.12 10.07 -0.94
N THR A 958 -27.48 9.65 0.16
CA THR A 958 -26.38 8.68 0.16
C THR A 958 -26.85 7.38 0.78
N LEU A 959 -26.69 6.28 0.05
CA LEU A 959 -26.87 4.91 0.56
C LEU A 959 -25.49 4.25 0.74
N ARG A 960 -25.35 3.45 1.80
CA ARG A 960 -24.25 2.50 1.98
C ARG A 960 -24.79 1.08 2.01
N THR A 961 -24.06 0.17 1.40
CA THR A 961 -24.47 -1.22 1.18
C THR A 961 -23.34 -2.11 1.70
N PRO A 962 -23.41 -2.60 2.95
CA PRO A 962 -22.41 -3.52 3.49
C PRO A 962 -22.64 -4.93 2.91
N LEU A 963 -21.77 -5.36 1.99
CA LEU A 963 -21.85 -6.65 1.30
C LEU A 963 -20.96 -7.69 2.01
N PRO A 964 -21.50 -8.69 2.74
CA PRO A 964 -20.68 -9.61 3.53
C PRO A 964 -20.08 -10.72 2.67
N LYS A 965 -18.84 -11.12 2.96
CA LYS A 965 -18.12 -12.15 2.17
C LYS A 965 -18.25 -13.55 2.79
N ARG A 966 -18.55 -14.56 1.96
CA ARG A 966 -18.56 -16.03 2.27
C ARG A 966 -18.90 -16.84 1.00
N ASP A 967 -19.06 -18.15 1.10
CA ASP A 967 -19.23 -19.12 -0.01
C ASP A 967 -20.54 -19.03 -0.85
N GLY A 968 -21.22 -17.88 -0.94
CA GLY A 968 -22.45 -17.77 -1.73
C GLY A 968 -23.68 -18.38 -1.05
N ILE A 969 -23.85 -18.09 0.24
CA ILE A 969 -24.96 -18.62 1.05
C ILE A 969 -25.72 -17.52 1.78
N PHE A 970 -27.02 -17.73 2.01
CA PHE A 970 -27.77 -16.93 2.96
C PHE A 970 -27.34 -17.25 4.39
N VAL A 971 -27.21 -16.21 5.20
CA VAL A 971 -26.92 -16.33 6.63
C VAL A 971 -28.03 -15.68 7.44
N THR A 972 -28.80 -16.53 8.13
CA THR A 972 -29.83 -16.09 9.07
C THR A 972 -29.18 -15.52 10.34
N GLU A 973 -29.57 -14.31 10.76
CA GLU A 973 -29.09 -13.70 12.02
C GLU A 973 -29.51 -14.46 13.31
N ALA A 974 -30.23 -15.59 13.19
CA ALA A 974 -30.86 -16.31 14.29
C ALA A 974 -29.99 -17.41 14.96
N GLN A 975 -28.78 -17.72 14.46
CA GLN A 975 -28.00 -18.89 14.93
C GLN A 975 -26.95 -18.62 16.03
N VAL A 976 -27.13 -17.58 16.86
CA VAL A 976 -26.27 -17.34 18.05
C VAL A 976 -27.07 -17.57 19.35
N PRO A 977 -26.63 -18.46 20.26
CA PRO A 977 -27.45 -18.97 21.37
C PRO A 977 -27.53 -18.09 22.63
N ASP A 978 -27.53 -16.76 22.48
CA ASP A 978 -27.67 -15.82 23.62
C ASP A 978 -29.10 -15.25 23.71
N GLY A 979 -29.89 -15.85 24.62
CA GLY A 979 -31.33 -15.62 24.78
C GLY A 979 -31.72 -14.28 25.41
N ASN A 980 -31.40 -13.16 24.76
CA ASN A 980 -31.93 -11.84 25.08
C ASN A 980 -33.03 -11.42 24.07
N PRO A 981 -34.32 -11.45 24.43
CA PRO A 981 -35.43 -11.18 23.52
C PRO A 981 -35.71 -9.69 23.25
N ASP A 982 -35.02 -8.75 23.92
CA ASP A 982 -35.37 -7.32 23.88
C ASP A 982 -34.56 -6.51 22.82
N MET A 983 -33.97 -7.15 21.79
CA MET A 983 -33.23 -6.46 20.72
C MET A 983 -33.60 -6.90 19.28
N GLY A 984 -34.88 -6.77 18.94
CA GLY A 984 -35.33 -6.01 17.77
C GLY A 984 -35.19 -6.58 16.35
N ILE A 985 -34.29 -7.53 16.07
CA ILE A 985 -34.18 -8.19 14.77
C ILE A 985 -34.18 -9.71 14.96
N ASP A 986 -35.37 -10.27 14.90
CA ASP A 986 -35.58 -11.71 14.73
C ASP A 986 -35.67 -11.98 13.21
N SER A 987 -34.84 -12.92 12.73
CA SER A 987 -34.68 -13.36 11.33
C SER A 987 -34.63 -12.28 10.25
N GLN A 988 -33.41 -11.98 9.79
CA GLN A 988 -33.12 -11.54 8.42
C GLN A 988 -32.14 -12.55 7.81
N ASP A 989 -32.30 -12.85 6.53
CA ASP A 989 -31.41 -13.72 5.75
C ASP A 989 -30.58 -12.85 4.80
N ILE A 990 -29.29 -12.66 5.10
CA ILE A 990 -28.40 -11.80 4.32
C ILE A 990 -27.59 -12.66 3.34
N TRP A 991 -27.55 -12.27 2.06
CA TRP A 991 -26.72 -12.95 1.06
C TRP A 991 -25.24 -12.65 1.28
N THR A 992 -24.39 -13.68 1.14
CA THR A 992 -22.93 -13.54 1.21
C THR A 992 -22.28 -13.73 -0.16
N TYR A 993 -21.30 -12.90 -0.49
CA TYR A 993 -20.66 -12.89 -1.80
C TYR A 993 -19.37 -13.74 -1.77
N PRO A 994 -19.22 -14.72 -2.68
CA PRO A 994 -17.98 -15.47 -2.82
C PRO A 994 -16.98 -14.73 -3.73
N PRO A 995 -15.67 -15.08 -3.67
CA PRO A 995 -14.69 -14.53 -4.59
C PRO A 995 -15.05 -14.88 -6.04
N TYR A 996 -14.56 -14.07 -6.97
CA TYR A 996 -14.82 -14.14 -8.42
C TYR A 996 -16.30 -13.92 -8.82
N THR A 997 -17.12 -13.40 -7.90
CA THR A 997 -18.52 -13.05 -8.16
C THR A 997 -18.68 -11.54 -8.35
N THR A 998 -19.33 -11.13 -9.43
CA THR A 998 -19.69 -9.73 -9.68
C THR A 998 -20.53 -9.19 -8.52
N LEU A 999 -20.09 -8.08 -7.93
CA LEU A 999 -20.81 -7.41 -6.86
C LEU A 999 -22.09 -6.75 -7.42
N PRO A 1000 -23.22 -6.83 -6.70
CA PRO A 1000 -24.41 -6.08 -7.07
C PRO A 1000 -24.17 -4.61 -6.80
N LEU A 1001 -24.24 -3.82 -7.87
CA LEU A 1001 -24.20 -2.37 -7.84
C LEU A 1001 -25.60 -1.86 -8.18
N ASN A 1002 -25.96 -0.70 -7.67
CA ASN A 1002 -27.25 -0.10 -8.00
C ASN A 1002 -27.24 0.42 -9.46
N PRO A 1003 -28.41 0.53 -10.11
CA PRO A 1003 -28.57 1.30 -11.33
C PRO A 1003 -28.08 2.75 -11.16
N PRO A 1004 -27.27 3.26 -12.10
CA PRO A 1004 -27.11 2.75 -13.46
C PRO A 1004 -25.86 1.87 -13.65
N PHE A 1005 -25.02 1.66 -12.64
CA PHE A 1005 -23.77 0.90 -12.76
C PHE A 1005 -23.98 -0.59 -13.09
N ASN A 1006 -25.16 -1.17 -12.81
CA ASN A 1006 -25.53 -2.53 -13.23
C ASN A 1006 -26.06 -2.64 -14.68
N MET A 1007 -26.18 -1.52 -15.39
CA MET A 1007 -26.73 -1.43 -16.74
C MET A 1007 -25.83 -0.60 -17.67
N MET A 1008 -26.21 -0.45 -18.94
CA MET A 1008 -25.52 0.46 -19.85
C MET A 1008 -25.77 1.90 -19.44
N HIS A 1009 -24.71 2.70 -19.31
CA HIS A 1009 -24.77 4.04 -18.72
C HIS A 1009 -23.70 4.99 -19.29
N ASP A 1010 -23.81 6.28 -18.95
CA ASP A 1010 -22.78 7.28 -19.26
C ASP A 1010 -22.01 7.63 -17.98
N ILE A 1011 -20.70 7.85 -18.08
CA ILE A 1011 -19.85 8.31 -16.96
C ILE A 1011 -19.32 9.72 -17.21
N VAL A 1012 -18.92 10.41 -16.15
CA VAL A 1012 -18.14 11.65 -16.22
C VAL A 1012 -16.71 11.36 -15.82
N ASP A 1013 -15.75 11.78 -16.66
CA ASP A 1013 -14.34 11.64 -16.35
C ASP A 1013 -13.90 12.72 -15.34
N ASP A 1014 -13.92 12.34 -14.06
CA ASP A 1014 -13.63 13.19 -12.90
C ASP A 1014 -12.26 12.87 -12.26
N VAL A 1015 -11.68 11.69 -12.53
CA VAL A 1015 -10.35 11.27 -12.07
C VAL A 1015 -9.34 11.42 -13.21
N LEU A 1016 -8.79 12.62 -13.41
CA LEU A 1016 -8.13 12.95 -14.68
C LEU A 1016 -6.73 13.56 -14.52
N TYR A 1017 -5.79 13.02 -15.30
CA TYR A 1017 -4.43 13.53 -15.41
C TYR A 1017 -4.37 14.84 -16.22
N ASN A 1018 -4.52 15.97 -15.53
CA ASN A 1018 -4.05 17.30 -15.97
C ASN A 1018 -4.75 17.84 -17.24
N HIS A 1019 -6.09 17.97 -17.21
CA HIS A 1019 -6.88 18.73 -18.20
C HIS A 1019 -7.77 19.81 -17.56
N THR A 1020 -7.14 20.89 -17.10
CA THR A 1020 -7.81 22.04 -16.43
C THR A 1020 -8.62 22.97 -17.35
N GLU A 1021 -9.07 22.51 -18.53
CA GLU A 1021 -9.73 23.34 -19.55
C GLU A 1021 -11.01 22.71 -20.16
N LEU A 1022 -11.45 21.54 -19.72
CA LEU A 1022 -12.70 20.91 -20.19
C LEU A 1022 -13.88 21.26 -19.28
N SER A 1023 -15.04 21.54 -19.87
CA SER A 1023 -16.31 21.63 -19.16
C SER A 1023 -16.81 20.26 -18.68
N GLU A 1024 -17.86 20.22 -17.85
CA GLU A 1024 -18.47 18.95 -17.42
C GLU A 1024 -19.07 18.18 -18.59
N GLU A 1025 -19.79 18.85 -19.52
CA GLU A 1025 -20.34 18.20 -20.72
C GLU A 1025 -19.25 17.58 -21.61
N GLU A 1026 -18.07 18.21 -21.71
CA GLU A 1026 -16.93 17.70 -22.50
C GLU A 1026 -16.22 16.52 -21.85
N ARG A 1027 -16.52 16.18 -20.58
CA ARG A 1027 -15.98 15.03 -19.85
C ARG A 1027 -16.96 13.86 -19.74
N ILE A 1028 -18.19 14.01 -20.26
CA ILE A 1028 -19.14 12.91 -20.35
C ILE A 1028 -18.67 11.91 -21.42
N ILE A 1029 -18.56 10.65 -21.02
CA ILE A 1029 -18.24 9.54 -21.91
C ILE A 1029 -19.46 8.61 -22.01
N GLU A 1030 -20.08 8.57 -23.18
CA GLU A 1030 -21.32 7.82 -23.39
C GLU A 1030 -21.11 6.30 -23.60
N GLY A 1031 -22.09 5.51 -23.17
CA GLY A 1031 -22.25 4.10 -23.58
C GLY A 1031 -21.26 3.12 -22.96
N TYR A 1032 -20.98 3.25 -21.66
CA TYR A 1032 -20.30 2.21 -20.88
C TYR A 1032 -21.23 1.03 -20.62
N GLU A 1033 -20.66 -0.18 -20.69
CA GLU A 1033 -21.30 -1.43 -20.27
C GLU A 1033 -21.42 -1.52 -18.73
N PRO A 1034 -22.26 -2.42 -18.19
CA PRO A 1034 -22.36 -2.68 -16.75
C PRO A 1034 -20.98 -2.87 -16.09
N LEU A 1035 -20.78 -2.22 -14.94
CA LEU A 1035 -19.53 -2.24 -14.20
C LEU A 1035 -19.34 -3.61 -13.53
N ASN A 1036 -18.40 -4.42 -14.04
CA ASN A 1036 -18.10 -5.74 -13.51
C ASN A 1036 -16.93 -5.68 -12.52
N VAL A 1037 -17.24 -5.44 -11.24
CA VAL A 1037 -16.26 -5.50 -10.13
C VAL A 1037 -16.47 -6.79 -9.34
N PHE A 1038 -15.37 -7.46 -9.00
CA PHE A 1038 -15.37 -8.62 -8.09
C PHE A 1038 -14.08 -8.65 -7.27
N TYR A 1039 -14.08 -9.38 -6.16
CA TYR A 1039 -12.87 -9.63 -5.37
C TYR A 1039 -12.33 -11.04 -5.63
N VAL A 1040 -11.02 -11.24 -5.47
CA VAL A 1040 -10.34 -12.51 -5.79
C VAL A 1040 -9.62 -13.13 -4.58
N SER A 1041 -9.22 -12.30 -3.62
CA SER A 1041 -8.48 -12.73 -2.43
C SER A 1041 -8.76 -11.82 -1.24
N GLU A 1042 -8.55 -12.34 -0.04
CA GLU A 1042 -8.59 -11.63 1.24
C GLU A 1042 -7.55 -12.27 2.16
N ALA A 1043 -6.65 -11.47 2.72
CA ALA A 1043 -5.62 -11.95 3.64
C ALA A 1043 -5.08 -10.80 4.52
N ILE A 1044 -4.17 -11.16 5.43
CA ILE A 1044 -3.25 -10.22 6.07
C ILE A 1044 -2.06 -10.04 5.12
N GLU A 1045 -1.49 -8.84 5.06
CA GLU A 1045 -0.29 -8.51 4.30
C GLU A 1045 0.99 -8.88 5.07
N PRO A 1046 1.65 -10.02 4.76
CA PRO A 1046 2.77 -10.51 5.55
C PRO A 1046 3.98 -9.57 5.57
N ARG A 1047 4.15 -8.68 4.58
CA ARG A 1047 5.29 -7.73 4.57
C ARG A 1047 5.13 -6.59 5.57
N TYR A 1048 3.90 -6.24 5.93
CA TYR A 1048 3.59 -5.18 6.89
C TYR A 1048 3.89 -5.60 8.33
N SER A 1049 4.13 -6.89 8.59
CA SER A 1049 4.69 -7.38 9.84
C SER A 1049 6.12 -7.85 9.60
N THR A 1050 7.09 -7.07 10.07
CA THR A 1050 8.51 -7.46 10.00
C THR A 1050 9.26 -7.08 11.27
N ASN A 1051 10.30 -7.84 11.54
CA ASN A 1051 11.12 -7.73 12.72
C ASN A 1051 12.44 -7.01 12.37
N MET A 1052 12.79 -5.93 13.07
CA MET A 1052 14.18 -5.48 13.14
C MET A 1052 14.80 -6.07 14.39
N LEU A 1053 15.65 -7.08 14.21
CA LEU A 1053 16.08 -7.92 15.32
C LEU A 1053 16.93 -7.18 16.36
N GLN A 1054 17.68 -6.14 15.96
CA GLN A 1054 18.64 -5.45 16.81
C GLN A 1054 18.76 -3.96 16.46
N ILE A 1055 18.24 -3.09 17.33
CA ILE A 1055 18.64 -1.67 17.41
C ILE A 1055 19.37 -1.48 18.75
N LEU A 1056 20.39 -0.62 18.77
CA LEU A 1056 21.11 -0.28 19.99
C LEU A 1056 20.10 0.28 21.01
N ASP A 1057 20.12 -0.28 22.22
CA ASP A 1057 19.35 0.21 23.36
C ASP A 1057 20.28 0.37 24.56
N GLU A 1058 20.09 1.46 25.27
CA GLU A 1058 20.96 1.87 26.35
C GLU A 1058 20.08 2.48 27.41
N ASN A 1059 20.06 1.83 28.56
CA ASN A 1059 19.36 2.32 29.73
C ASN A 1059 20.29 3.25 30.50
N VAL A 1060 19.82 4.48 30.72
CA VAL A 1060 20.66 5.58 31.16
C VAL A 1060 20.07 6.24 32.41
N THR A 1061 20.37 5.66 33.56
CA THR A 1061 20.07 6.24 34.87
C THR A 1061 21.31 7.00 35.35
N GLY A 1062 21.25 8.33 35.45
CA GLY A 1062 22.43 9.22 35.49
C GLY A 1062 23.49 9.03 36.59
N ASP A 1063 23.29 8.12 37.54
CA ASP A 1063 24.26 7.78 38.61
C ASP A 1063 24.85 6.35 38.46
N ALA A 1064 24.47 5.59 37.43
CA ALA A 1064 24.88 4.20 37.23
C ALA A 1064 25.61 4.02 35.87
N PRO A 1065 26.42 2.95 35.70
CA PRO A 1065 26.98 2.60 34.40
C PRO A 1065 25.89 2.44 33.35
N ILE A 1066 26.15 2.91 32.13
CA ILE A 1066 25.23 2.72 31.00
C ILE A 1066 25.08 1.21 30.79
N VAL A 1067 23.83 0.73 30.82
CA VAL A 1067 23.52 -0.68 30.51
C VAL A 1067 23.16 -0.75 29.03
N GLU A 1068 24.06 -1.31 28.25
CA GLU A 1068 23.97 -1.42 26.80
C GLU A 1068 23.45 -2.81 26.41
N ASN A 1069 22.41 -2.85 25.57
CA ASN A 1069 21.81 -4.08 25.06
C ASN A 1069 21.38 -3.89 23.60
N TRP A 1070 20.97 -4.99 22.97
CA TRP A 1070 20.19 -4.95 21.74
C TRP A 1070 18.71 -5.08 22.10
N THR A 1071 17.88 -4.15 21.64
CA THR A 1071 16.42 -4.27 21.73
C THR A 1071 15.84 -4.68 20.38
N LYS A 1072 14.88 -5.60 20.42
CA LYS A 1072 14.20 -6.14 19.25
C LYS A 1072 12.97 -5.30 18.92
N TYR A 1073 12.99 -4.58 17.80
CA TYR A 1073 11.88 -3.73 17.38
C TYR A 1073 10.94 -4.45 16.42
N ASP A 1074 9.63 -4.22 16.58
CA ASP A 1074 8.62 -4.63 15.62
C ASP A 1074 8.18 -3.48 14.73
N VAL A 1075 8.21 -3.75 13.43
CA VAL A 1075 7.64 -2.93 12.38
C VAL A 1075 6.29 -3.55 12.05
N ILE A 1076 5.23 -2.90 12.50
CA ILE A 1076 3.86 -3.23 12.15
C ILE A 1076 3.28 -2.00 11.44
N THR A 1077 2.96 -2.16 10.17
CA THR A 1077 2.19 -1.20 9.38
C THR A 1077 0.73 -1.61 9.41
N ARG A 1078 -0.16 -0.71 9.84
CA ARG A 1078 -1.62 -0.88 9.76
C ARG A 1078 -2.30 0.23 8.96
N PRO A 1079 -3.38 -0.07 8.21
CA PRO A 1079 -4.07 -1.37 8.09
C PRO A 1079 -3.26 -2.46 7.36
N ASP A 1080 -3.34 -3.70 7.84
CA ASP A 1080 -2.63 -4.88 7.35
C ASP A 1080 -3.54 -5.92 6.68
N GLN A 1081 -4.84 -5.94 6.99
CA GLN A 1081 -5.81 -6.80 6.31
C GLN A 1081 -6.21 -6.17 4.97
N TYR A 1082 -6.28 -6.94 3.88
CA TYR A 1082 -6.70 -6.46 2.57
C TYR A 1082 -7.78 -7.33 1.93
N THR A 1083 -8.57 -6.73 1.04
CA THR A 1083 -9.35 -7.43 0.00
C THR A 1083 -8.80 -7.02 -1.36
N GLU A 1084 -8.64 -7.98 -2.26
CA GLU A 1084 -8.05 -7.80 -3.58
C GLU A 1084 -9.15 -7.78 -4.65
N PHE A 1085 -9.28 -6.65 -5.36
CA PHE A 1085 -10.34 -6.37 -6.31
C PHE A 1085 -9.85 -6.41 -7.75
N VAL A 1086 -10.72 -6.82 -8.66
CA VAL A 1086 -10.54 -6.66 -10.11
C VAL A 1086 -11.52 -5.60 -10.57
N LEU A 1087 -11.00 -4.54 -11.19
CA LEU A 1087 -11.78 -3.43 -11.73
C LEU A 1087 -11.77 -3.50 -13.27
N PRO A 1088 -12.85 -3.10 -13.96
CA PRO A 1088 -12.88 -3.13 -15.42
C PRO A 1088 -11.99 -2.03 -16.03
N GLY A 1089 -11.13 -2.39 -16.97
CA GLY A 1089 -10.31 -1.47 -17.75
C GLY A 1089 -10.97 -1.02 -19.05
N ASP A 1090 -10.74 0.22 -19.48
CA ASP A 1090 -11.26 0.78 -20.74
C ASP A 1090 -10.50 0.28 -21.99
N SER A 1091 -10.63 -1.02 -22.27
CA SER A 1091 -10.00 -1.65 -23.45
C SER A 1091 -10.49 -1.09 -24.79
N ALA A 1092 -11.59 -0.33 -24.80
CA ALA A 1092 -12.15 0.27 -26.01
C ALA A 1092 -11.39 1.52 -26.47
N ARG A 1093 -10.74 2.23 -25.54
CA ARG A 1093 -9.96 3.47 -25.82
C ARG A 1093 -8.45 3.27 -25.68
N TYR A 1094 -8.00 2.07 -25.28
CA TYR A 1094 -6.58 1.74 -25.14
C TYR A 1094 -5.98 1.04 -26.36
N ASN A 1095 -4.88 1.58 -26.88
CA ASN A 1095 -4.18 1.05 -28.04
C ASN A 1095 -3.04 0.10 -27.63
N PHE A 1096 -3.37 -1.17 -27.41
CA PHE A 1096 -2.41 -2.22 -27.02
C PHE A 1096 -1.23 -2.41 -27.99
N THR A 1097 -1.34 -1.97 -29.25
CA THR A 1097 -0.22 -2.05 -30.22
C THR A 1097 0.81 -0.94 -30.03
N THR A 1098 0.38 0.23 -29.56
CA THR A 1098 1.28 1.39 -29.32
C THR A 1098 1.53 1.68 -27.84
N ASN A 1099 0.85 0.96 -26.95
CA ASN A 1099 0.90 1.10 -25.49
C ASN A 1099 0.55 2.53 -25.03
N ARG A 1100 -0.55 3.07 -25.56
CA ARG A 1100 -1.04 4.45 -25.34
C ARG A 1100 -2.56 4.50 -25.40
N TRP A 1101 -3.13 5.51 -24.78
CA TRP A 1101 -4.53 5.89 -24.96
C TRP A 1101 -4.75 6.55 -26.33
N ASP A 1102 -5.86 6.19 -27.01
CA ASP A 1102 -6.29 6.84 -28.25
C ASP A 1102 -7.08 8.14 -27.97
N THR A 1103 -7.64 8.30 -26.76
CA THR A 1103 -8.35 9.49 -26.28
C THR A 1103 -7.80 9.97 -24.92
N PRO A 1104 -7.84 11.28 -24.60
CA PRO A 1104 -7.45 11.77 -23.27
C PRO A 1104 -8.49 11.52 -22.17
N LEU A 1105 -9.71 11.13 -22.55
CA LEU A 1105 -10.77 10.70 -21.65
C LEU A 1105 -10.80 9.17 -21.61
N HIS A 1106 -10.82 8.59 -20.42
CA HIS A 1106 -10.84 7.12 -20.19
C HIS A 1106 -11.33 6.80 -18.76
N ASN A 1107 -11.62 5.53 -18.48
CA ASN A 1107 -12.07 5.13 -17.14
C ASN A 1107 -10.90 4.85 -16.18
N ASP A 1108 -10.68 5.79 -15.26
CA ASP A 1108 -9.65 5.74 -14.21
C ASP A 1108 -10.27 5.67 -12.80
N TYR A 1109 -9.49 5.19 -11.83
CA TYR A 1109 -9.91 5.03 -10.43
C TYR A 1109 -9.01 5.84 -9.49
N LEU A 1110 -9.58 6.64 -8.58
CA LEU A 1110 -8.80 7.32 -7.56
C LEU A 1110 -8.71 6.45 -6.30
N ILE A 1111 -7.50 5.97 -6.01
CA ILE A 1111 -7.20 5.21 -4.80
C ILE A 1111 -6.72 6.18 -3.73
N THR A 1112 -7.46 6.28 -2.63
CA THR A 1112 -7.05 7.09 -1.47
C THR A 1112 -6.69 6.15 -0.33
N THR A 1113 -5.45 6.22 0.16
CA THR A 1113 -4.93 5.32 1.20
C THR A 1113 -5.11 5.90 2.61
N SER A 1114 -5.23 5.02 3.60
CA SER A 1114 -5.16 5.27 5.05
C SER A 1114 -3.87 5.96 5.49
N PHE A 1115 -2.80 5.89 4.70
CA PHE A 1115 -1.52 6.53 5.00
C PHE A 1115 -1.53 8.05 4.74
N LEU A 1116 -0.79 8.78 5.57
CA LEU A 1116 -0.70 10.24 5.50
C LEU A 1116 0.61 10.69 4.85
N ALA A 1117 0.51 11.57 3.86
CA ALA A 1117 1.63 12.17 3.14
C ALA A 1117 2.01 13.53 3.76
N ASN A 1118 2.84 13.52 4.81
CA ASN A 1118 3.23 14.77 5.49
C ASN A 1118 4.01 15.75 4.59
N ASN A 1119 4.75 15.24 3.61
CA ASN A 1119 5.48 16.02 2.61
C ASN A 1119 4.54 16.74 1.61
N SER A 1120 3.25 16.41 1.58
CA SER A 1120 2.23 17.09 0.78
C SER A 1120 1.56 18.27 1.48
N ILE A 1121 1.92 18.62 2.72
CA ILE A 1121 1.32 19.76 3.44
C ILE A 1121 1.44 21.06 2.61
N ASN A 1122 0.32 21.76 2.43
CA ASN A 1122 0.17 22.92 1.55
C ASN A 1122 0.49 22.65 0.05
N LYS A 1123 0.41 21.38 -0.39
CA LYS A 1123 0.66 20.93 -1.78
C LYS A 1123 -0.48 20.08 -2.37
N SER A 1124 -1.39 19.58 -1.54
CA SER A 1124 -2.56 18.77 -1.93
C SER A 1124 -3.78 19.23 -1.14
N ASP A 1125 -4.94 19.24 -1.79
CA ASP A 1125 -6.23 19.62 -1.19
C ASP A 1125 -6.96 18.40 -0.57
N LEU A 1126 -6.45 17.18 -0.82
CA LEU A 1126 -6.96 15.92 -0.29
C LEU A 1126 -6.48 15.69 1.15
N VAL A 1127 -7.02 16.47 2.08
CA VAL A 1127 -6.61 16.53 3.48
C VAL A 1127 -7.49 15.66 4.38
N ASP A 1128 -6.86 14.81 5.20
CA ASP A 1128 -7.54 14.06 6.26
C ASP A 1128 -8.20 15.04 7.26
N PRO A 1129 -9.52 14.97 7.50
CA PRO A 1129 -10.20 15.99 8.30
C PRO A 1129 -9.91 15.88 9.82
N LEU A 1130 -9.35 14.77 10.30
CA LEU A 1130 -8.99 14.55 11.70
C LEU A 1130 -7.57 15.06 11.99
N TYR A 1131 -6.57 14.57 11.25
CA TYR A 1131 -5.16 14.90 11.46
C TYR A 1131 -4.73 16.20 10.78
N ARG A 1132 -5.49 16.70 9.80
CA ARG A 1132 -5.15 17.86 8.96
C ARG A 1132 -3.85 17.70 8.17
N ILE A 1133 -3.49 16.44 7.88
CA ILE A 1133 -2.39 16.05 7.01
C ILE A 1133 -2.99 15.47 5.71
N PRO A 1134 -2.42 15.74 4.52
CA PRO A 1134 -2.87 15.09 3.29
C PRO A 1134 -2.80 13.57 3.35
N ARG A 1135 -3.75 12.90 2.70
CA ARG A 1135 -3.70 11.45 2.50
C ARG A 1135 -2.85 11.13 1.27
N ALA A 1136 -2.13 10.02 1.31
CA ALA A 1136 -1.47 9.49 0.12
C ALA A 1136 -2.53 8.90 -0.81
N ALA A 1137 -2.57 9.35 -2.05
CA ALA A 1137 -3.52 8.92 -3.06
C ALA A 1137 -2.87 8.85 -4.46
N PHE A 1138 -3.41 7.99 -5.32
CA PHE A 1138 -2.90 7.79 -6.66
C PHE A 1138 -4.01 7.35 -7.63
N VAL A 1139 -3.83 7.65 -8.91
CA VAL A 1139 -4.67 7.08 -9.97
C VAL A 1139 -4.26 5.62 -10.21
N PHE A 1140 -5.26 4.75 -10.31
CA PHE A 1140 -5.14 3.39 -10.79
C PHE A 1140 -5.87 3.25 -12.12
N ASP A 1141 -5.21 2.64 -13.09
CA ASP A 1141 -5.71 2.31 -14.43
C ASP A 1141 -5.66 0.78 -14.54
N ALA A 1142 -6.82 0.14 -14.67
CA ALA A 1142 -6.93 -1.31 -14.62
C ALA A 1142 -6.32 -2.04 -15.84
N ILE A 1143 -5.92 -1.31 -16.89
CA ILE A 1143 -5.18 -1.83 -18.04
C ILE A 1143 -3.66 -1.87 -17.75
N ASN A 1144 -3.19 -1.12 -16.76
CA ASN A 1144 -1.77 -0.83 -16.55
C ASN A 1144 -1.22 -1.46 -15.27
N LEU A 1145 -0.44 -2.53 -15.43
CA LEU A 1145 0.22 -3.27 -14.34
C LEU A 1145 1.33 -2.50 -13.60
N LYS A 1146 1.58 -1.23 -13.93
CA LYS A 1146 2.50 -0.38 -13.16
C LYS A 1146 1.76 0.17 -11.95
N GLY A 1147 2.10 -0.22 -10.72
CA GLY A 1147 1.52 0.49 -9.58
C GLY A 1147 1.81 0.05 -8.17
N ILE A 1148 1.19 0.81 -7.27
CA ILE A 1148 1.15 0.54 -5.84
C ILE A 1148 -0.12 -0.25 -5.60
N TYR A 1149 0.02 -1.35 -4.85
CA TYR A 1149 -1.03 -2.35 -4.61
C TYR A 1149 -1.52 -3.10 -5.86
N VAL A 1150 -0.85 -2.95 -7.00
CA VAL A 1150 -1.26 -3.56 -8.27
C VAL A 1150 -0.61 -4.93 -8.42
N ASN A 1151 -1.41 -5.98 -8.59
CA ASN A 1151 -0.93 -7.34 -8.80
C ASN A 1151 -1.35 -7.89 -10.17
N GLU A 1152 -0.57 -8.85 -10.65
CA GLU A 1152 -0.89 -9.66 -11.82
C GLU A 1152 -1.91 -10.75 -11.45
N ILE A 1153 -3.02 -10.87 -12.18
CA ILE A 1153 -4.00 -11.95 -11.94
C ILE A 1153 -3.43 -13.28 -12.45
N VAL A 1154 -2.87 -14.08 -11.53
CA VAL A 1154 -2.32 -15.41 -11.84
C VAL A 1154 -3.45 -16.43 -12.01
N GLY A 1155 -3.96 -16.52 -13.23
CA GLY A 1155 -4.96 -17.51 -13.64
C GLY A 1155 -6.17 -16.87 -14.34
N ALA A 1156 -6.87 -17.66 -15.14
CA ALA A 1156 -8.24 -17.28 -15.49
C ALA A 1156 -9.08 -17.24 -14.20
N PRO A 1157 -10.09 -16.35 -14.08
CA PRO A 1157 -11.08 -16.48 -13.01
C PRO A 1157 -11.55 -17.93 -12.97
N PRO A 1158 -11.46 -18.65 -11.84
CA PRO A 1158 -12.01 -19.98 -11.76
C PRO A 1158 -13.47 -19.88 -12.17
N SER A 1159 -13.88 -20.73 -13.11
CA SER A 1159 -15.30 -21.01 -13.26
C SER A 1159 -15.81 -21.36 -11.86
N PRO A 1160 -16.89 -20.73 -11.37
CA PRO A 1160 -17.39 -20.97 -10.01
C PRO A 1160 -17.52 -22.48 -9.80
N PRO A 1161 -17.28 -23.02 -8.59
CA PRO A 1161 -17.11 -24.46 -8.34
C PRO A 1161 -18.42 -25.26 -8.45
N ALA A 1162 -19.08 -25.17 -9.60
CA ALA A 1162 -20.19 -25.96 -10.06
C ALA A 1162 -19.70 -27.36 -10.44
N GLY A 1163 -19.46 -28.18 -9.43
CA GLY A 1163 -19.50 -29.63 -9.63
C GLY A 1163 -20.85 -30.00 -10.26
N VAL A 1164 -20.89 -31.01 -11.15
CA VAL A 1164 -22.14 -31.35 -11.85
C VAL A 1164 -23.28 -31.71 -10.86
N PRO A 1165 -24.54 -31.30 -11.14
CA PRO A 1165 -25.68 -31.64 -10.29
C PRO A 1165 -25.77 -33.15 -10.00
N LYS A 1166 -25.98 -33.54 -8.74
CA LYS A 1166 -26.19 -34.96 -8.39
C LYS A 1166 -27.65 -35.32 -8.57
N VAL A 1167 -27.97 -36.07 -9.62
CA VAL A 1167 -29.35 -36.42 -9.98
C VAL A 1167 -29.77 -37.74 -9.32
N PHE A 1168 -30.94 -37.75 -8.68
CA PHE A 1168 -31.56 -38.94 -8.09
C PHE A 1168 -32.91 -39.20 -8.75
N CYS A 1169 -33.32 -40.46 -8.90
CA CYS A 1169 -34.60 -40.78 -9.52
C CYS A 1169 -35.26 -42.02 -8.91
N ASN A 1170 -36.59 -42.01 -8.87
CA ASN A 1170 -37.43 -43.13 -8.46
C ASN A 1170 -38.40 -43.49 -9.60
N VAL A 1171 -38.41 -44.76 -10.02
CA VAL A 1171 -39.31 -45.28 -11.06
C VAL A 1171 -40.42 -46.13 -10.41
N THR A 1172 -41.67 -45.89 -10.79
CA THR A 1172 -42.84 -46.62 -10.29
C THR A 1172 -43.74 -47.06 -11.45
N PRO A 1173 -44.19 -48.33 -11.53
CA PRO A 1173 -43.88 -49.45 -10.64
C PRO A 1173 -42.42 -49.92 -10.75
N THR A 1174 -41.90 -50.58 -9.71
CA THR A 1174 -40.58 -51.20 -9.74
C THR A 1174 -40.64 -52.62 -10.30
N GLY A 1175 -39.68 -52.96 -11.17
CA GLY A 1175 -39.54 -54.30 -11.76
C GLY A 1175 -40.23 -54.49 -13.11
N ASP A 1176 -40.50 -55.75 -13.44
CA ASP A 1176 -41.06 -56.19 -14.72
C ASP A 1176 -42.54 -55.80 -14.87
N VAL A 1177 -42.89 -55.12 -15.98
CA VAL A 1177 -44.26 -54.63 -16.26
C VAL A 1177 -44.81 -55.19 -17.59
N PRO A 1178 -46.12 -55.37 -17.75
CA PRO A 1178 -46.73 -55.62 -19.06
C PRO A 1178 -46.81 -54.32 -19.89
N SER A 1179 -46.83 -54.42 -21.21
CA SER A 1179 -47.02 -53.26 -22.12
C SER A 1179 -48.30 -52.49 -21.79
N GLY A 1180 -48.25 -51.17 -21.94
CA GLY A 1180 -49.36 -50.25 -21.66
C GLY A 1180 -49.50 -49.86 -20.18
N THR A 1181 -48.64 -50.39 -19.30
CA THR A 1181 -48.52 -49.92 -17.92
C THR A 1181 -48.00 -48.48 -17.90
N LEU A 1182 -48.62 -47.62 -17.09
CA LEU A 1182 -48.17 -46.25 -16.85
C LEU A 1182 -46.96 -46.27 -15.92
N ILE A 1183 -45.82 -45.76 -16.39
CA ILE A 1183 -44.57 -45.60 -15.66
C ILE A 1183 -44.44 -44.15 -15.24
N THR A 1184 -44.23 -43.90 -13.95
CA THR A 1184 -43.89 -42.58 -13.40
C THR A 1184 -42.41 -42.56 -13.03
N VAL A 1185 -41.68 -41.53 -13.46
CA VAL A 1185 -40.28 -41.29 -13.09
C VAL A 1185 -40.23 -39.98 -12.33
N CYS A 1186 -39.94 -40.02 -11.04
CA CYS A 1186 -39.75 -38.82 -10.22
C CYS A 1186 -38.26 -38.51 -10.10
N VAL A 1187 -37.84 -37.34 -10.59
CA VAL A 1187 -36.47 -36.83 -10.56
C VAL A 1187 -36.30 -35.78 -9.46
N ASN A 1188 -35.26 -35.96 -8.66
CA ASN A 1188 -34.74 -34.99 -7.68
C ASN A 1188 -33.27 -34.70 -8.03
N ALA A 1189 -32.70 -33.64 -7.46
CA ALA A 1189 -31.26 -33.42 -7.52
C ALA A 1189 -30.74 -32.75 -6.24
N THR A 1190 -29.45 -32.85 -5.98
CA THR A 1190 -28.75 -31.97 -5.05
C THR A 1190 -27.66 -31.19 -5.77
N HIS A 1191 -27.70 -29.87 -5.66
CA HIS A 1191 -26.72 -28.94 -6.22
C HIS A 1191 -26.65 -27.67 -5.37
N PHE A 1192 -25.62 -26.85 -5.59
CA PHE A 1192 -25.48 -25.52 -4.98
C PHE A 1192 -26.08 -24.41 -5.86
N VAL A 1193 -26.28 -24.68 -7.15
CA VAL A 1193 -26.84 -23.72 -8.12
C VAL A 1193 -28.24 -24.14 -8.54
N TRP A 1194 -29.18 -23.21 -8.52
CA TRP A 1194 -30.60 -23.41 -8.83
C TRP A 1194 -31.14 -22.22 -9.64
N PRO A 1195 -32.20 -22.38 -10.45
CA PRO A 1195 -32.94 -23.63 -10.72
C PRO A 1195 -32.15 -24.60 -11.63
N LEU A 1196 -32.64 -25.84 -11.73
CA LEU A 1196 -32.13 -26.86 -12.64
C LEU A 1196 -33.15 -27.22 -13.73
N ASP A 1197 -32.72 -27.17 -14.98
CA ASP A 1197 -33.45 -27.67 -16.13
C ASP A 1197 -33.38 -29.21 -16.18
N VAL A 1198 -34.50 -29.90 -15.98
CA VAL A 1198 -34.58 -31.36 -15.95
C VAL A 1198 -35.21 -31.93 -17.21
N LYS A 1199 -34.61 -32.99 -17.73
CA LYS A 1199 -35.09 -33.74 -18.91
C LYS A 1199 -35.12 -35.23 -18.61
N VAL A 1200 -36.17 -35.89 -19.09
CA VAL A 1200 -36.36 -37.35 -19.01
C VAL A 1200 -36.58 -37.87 -20.43
N ASP A 1201 -35.58 -38.57 -20.95
CA ASP A 1201 -35.65 -39.31 -22.22
C ASP A 1201 -36.02 -40.76 -21.92
N TRP A 1202 -37.09 -41.24 -22.54
CA TRP A 1202 -37.68 -42.56 -22.32
C TRP A 1202 -37.00 -43.68 -23.11
N GLY A 1203 -36.07 -43.37 -24.02
CA GLY A 1203 -35.24 -44.35 -24.74
C GLY A 1203 -35.96 -45.20 -25.80
N ASP A 1204 -37.25 -44.96 -26.06
CA ASP A 1204 -38.05 -45.59 -27.11
C ASP A 1204 -38.28 -44.68 -28.34
N GLY A 1205 -37.66 -43.49 -28.34
CA GLY A 1205 -37.84 -42.47 -29.39
C GLY A 1205 -39.10 -41.63 -29.25
N SER A 1206 -39.83 -41.74 -28.14
CA SER A 1206 -40.91 -40.80 -27.78
C SER A 1206 -40.39 -39.42 -27.37
N PRO A 1207 -41.25 -38.38 -27.32
CA PRO A 1207 -40.82 -37.04 -26.91
C PRO A 1207 -40.26 -36.98 -25.49
N VAL A 1208 -39.09 -36.36 -25.34
CA VAL A 1208 -38.44 -36.08 -24.05
C VAL A 1208 -39.36 -35.22 -23.18
N SER A 1209 -39.54 -35.61 -21.92
CA SER A 1209 -40.31 -34.84 -20.94
C SER A 1209 -39.40 -33.84 -20.21
N THR A 1210 -39.81 -32.58 -20.12
CA THR A 1210 -39.01 -31.47 -19.58
C THR A 1210 -39.70 -30.81 -18.39
N GLY A 1211 -38.94 -30.39 -17.38
CA GLY A 1211 -39.43 -29.67 -16.22
C GLY A 1211 -38.30 -28.90 -15.53
N VAL A 1212 -38.64 -28.15 -14.47
CA VAL A 1212 -37.67 -27.34 -13.71
C VAL A 1212 -37.71 -27.79 -12.25
N LEU A 1213 -36.54 -27.95 -11.63
CA LEU A 1213 -36.39 -28.12 -10.18
C LEU A 1213 -35.91 -26.79 -9.59
N THR A 1214 -36.58 -26.30 -8.56
CA THR A 1214 -36.31 -24.99 -7.94
C THR A 1214 -35.47 -25.06 -6.66
N SER A 1215 -35.34 -26.24 -6.06
CA SER A 1215 -34.55 -26.44 -4.84
C SER A 1215 -34.17 -27.92 -4.62
N ASN A 1216 -33.28 -28.16 -3.64
CA ASN A 1216 -32.92 -29.50 -3.15
C ASN A 1216 -34.11 -30.37 -2.69
N THR A 1217 -35.29 -29.78 -2.43
CA THR A 1217 -36.51 -30.49 -2.00
C THR A 1217 -37.57 -30.62 -3.10
N SER A 1218 -37.34 -30.02 -4.27
CA SER A 1218 -38.25 -30.07 -5.40
C SER A 1218 -38.16 -31.39 -6.18
N THR A 1219 -39.25 -31.78 -6.84
CA THR A 1219 -39.37 -33.06 -7.57
C THR A 1219 -40.15 -32.88 -8.87
N PHE A 1220 -39.66 -33.48 -9.96
CA PHE A 1220 -40.34 -33.51 -11.27
C PHE A 1220 -40.76 -34.95 -11.61
N CYS A 1221 -42.07 -35.22 -11.75
CA CYS A 1221 -42.64 -36.58 -11.93
C CYS A 1221 -43.42 -36.79 -13.26
N PRO A 1222 -42.78 -36.79 -14.44
CA PRO A 1222 -43.45 -37.14 -15.69
C PRO A 1222 -43.84 -38.63 -15.78
N THR A 1223 -44.76 -38.94 -16.70
CA THR A 1223 -45.32 -40.30 -16.89
C THR A 1223 -45.32 -40.76 -18.36
N HIS A 1224 -45.04 -42.04 -18.62
CA HIS A 1224 -45.00 -42.62 -19.97
C HIS A 1224 -45.57 -44.06 -20.03
N THR A 1225 -45.80 -44.57 -21.25
CA THR A 1225 -46.28 -45.95 -21.49
C THR A 1225 -45.55 -46.58 -22.68
N TYR A 1226 -44.85 -47.69 -22.43
CA TYR A 1226 -44.21 -48.50 -23.49
C TYR A 1226 -45.20 -49.51 -24.10
N LEU A 1227 -45.10 -49.72 -25.42
CA LEU A 1227 -45.97 -50.63 -26.18
C LEU A 1227 -45.27 -51.89 -26.71
N LEU A 1228 -43.93 -51.90 -26.72
CA LEU A 1228 -43.12 -53.00 -27.22
C LEU A 1228 -42.34 -53.66 -26.09
N ARG A 1229 -42.24 -54.98 -26.12
CA ARG A 1229 -41.46 -55.74 -25.13
C ARG A 1229 -39.97 -55.46 -25.27
N GLY A 1230 -39.27 -55.40 -24.14
CA GLY A 1230 -37.83 -55.14 -24.11
C GLY A 1230 -37.40 -54.37 -22.87
N ASN A 1231 -36.09 -54.26 -22.71
CA ASN A 1231 -35.46 -53.43 -21.69
C ASN A 1231 -35.27 -52.01 -22.25
N TRP A 1232 -35.98 -51.04 -21.68
CA TRP A 1232 -35.86 -49.64 -22.05
C TRP A 1232 -34.95 -48.93 -21.03
N THR A 1233 -34.09 -48.06 -21.55
CA THR A 1233 -33.16 -47.24 -20.77
C THR A 1233 -33.70 -45.83 -20.72
N ILE A 1234 -33.96 -45.33 -19.52
CA ILE A 1234 -34.50 -43.99 -19.28
C ILE A 1234 -33.34 -43.12 -18.81
N ASN A 1235 -33.00 -42.08 -19.57
CA ASN A 1235 -31.95 -41.12 -19.19
C ASN A 1235 -32.59 -39.91 -18.51
N GLN A 1236 -32.11 -39.55 -17.32
CA GLN A 1236 -32.48 -38.31 -16.63
C GLN A 1236 -31.28 -37.38 -16.65
N THR A 1237 -31.48 -36.11 -16.98
CA THR A 1237 -30.45 -35.07 -16.86
C THR A 1237 -30.99 -33.88 -16.07
N ALA A 1238 -30.12 -33.23 -15.30
CA ALA A 1238 -30.39 -31.93 -14.70
C ALA A 1238 -29.24 -30.97 -15.06
N THR A 1239 -29.56 -29.82 -15.65
CA THR A 1239 -28.61 -28.82 -16.12
C THR A 1239 -28.74 -27.55 -15.29
N ASP A 1240 -27.63 -27.02 -14.77
CA ASP A 1240 -27.63 -25.73 -14.06
C ASP A 1240 -27.60 -24.53 -15.01
N ILE A 1241 -27.81 -23.33 -14.46
CA ILE A 1241 -27.83 -22.07 -15.24
C ILE A 1241 -26.50 -21.74 -15.92
N TYR A 1242 -25.41 -22.41 -15.54
CA TYR A 1242 -24.08 -22.29 -16.16
C TYR A 1242 -23.80 -23.38 -17.21
N GLY A 1243 -24.77 -24.27 -17.45
CA GLY A 1243 -24.72 -25.35 -18.46
C GLY A 1243 -24.15 -26.68 -17.96
N ASN A 1244 -23.74 -26.79 -16.69
CA ASN A 1244 -23.21 -28.04 -16.15
C ASN A 1244 -24.33 -29.06 -15.98
N THR A 1245 -24.16 -30.24 -16.59
CA THR A 1245 -25.23 -31.23 -16.68
C THR A 1245 -24.88 -32.50 -15.91
N GLY A 1246 -25.65 -32.75 -14.85
CA GLY A 1246 -25.69 -34.02 -14.13
C GLY A 1246 -26.60 -35.02 -14.81
N TYR A 1247 -26.38 -36.33 -14.59
CA TYR A 1247 -27.18 -37.39 -15.19
C TYR A 1247 -27.44 -38.56 -14.23
N ASN A 1248 -28.54 -39.27 -14.47
CA ASN A 1248 -28.87 -40.57 -13.89
C ASN A 1248 -29.47 -41.47 -15.00
N ILE A 1249 -29.41 -42.78 -14.82
CA ILE A 1249 -29.92 -43.78 -15.76
C ILE A 1249 -30.76 -44.80 -14.99
N SER A 1250 -32.01 -44.93 -15.41
CA SER A 1250 -32.96 -45.93 -14.92
C SER A 1250 -33.33 -46.93 -16.01
N TYR A 1251 -33.91 -48.07 -15.61
CA TYR A 1251 -34.31 -49.13 -16.53
C TYR A 1251 -35.73 -49.61 -16.23
N VAL A 1252 -36.46 -49.99 -17.28
CA VAL A 1252 -37.74 -50.69 -17.16
C VAL A 1252 -37.81 -51.84 -18.15
N ASN A 1253 -38.22 -53.02 -17.69
CA ASN A 1253 -38.39 -54.21 -18.51
C ASN A 1253 -39.88 -54.43 -18.82
N VAL A 1254 -40.20 -54.44 -20.10
CA VAL A 1254 -41.56 -54.63 -20.60
C VAL A 1254 -41.72 -56.07 -21.09
N THR A 1255 -42.54 -56.84 -20.41
CA THR A 1255 -42.64 -58.31 -20.55
C THR A 1255 -43.53 -58.79 -21.69
N SER A 1256 -44.33 -57.91 -22.29
CA SER A 1256 -45.28 -58.24 -23.36
C SER A 1256 -45.33 -57.15 -24.42
N ASP A 1257 -45.60 -57.51 -25.67
CA ASP A 1257 -45.99 -56.54 -26.70
C ASP A 1257 -47.47 -56.14 -26.49
N GLY A 1258 -47.83 -54.93 -26.91
CA GLY A 1258 -49.19 -54.44 -26.95
C GLY A 1258 -49.44 -53.47 -28.09
N PHE A 1259 -50.70 -53.14 -28.31
CA PHE A 1259 -51.15 -52.28 -29.41
C PHE A 1259 -52.07 -51.19 -28.88
N ARG A 1260 -51.93 -49.97 -29.42
CA ARG A 1260 -52.78 -48.83 -29.08
C ARG A 1260 -53.75 -48.59 -30.23
N LEU A 1261 -55.04 -48.83 -30.00
CA LEU A 1261 -56.08 -48.57 -31.01
C LEU A 1261 -56.41 -47.08 -31.02
N CYS A 1262 -55.89 -46.34 -32.01
CA CYS A 1262 -56.16 -44.92 -32.17
C CYS A 1262 -57.42 -44.70 -33.03
N ILE A 1263 -58.45 -44.08 -32.45
CA ILE A 1263 -59.67 -43.69 -33.18
C ILE A 1263 -59.73 -42.16 -33.25
N GLY A 1264 -59.41 -41.61 -34.42
CA GLY A 1264 -59.53 -40.17 -34.69
C GLY A 1264 -60.97 -39.76 -35.07
N PRO A 1265 -61.30 -38.45 -35.01
CA PRO A 1265 -62.61 -37.94 -35.44
C PRO A 1265 -62.75 -37.95 -36.97
N GLY A 1266 -63.14 -39.11 -37.51
CA GLY A 1266 -63.48 -39.29 -38.93
C GLY A 1266 -64.04 -40.70 -39.16
N TRP A 1267 -65.20 -40.82 -39.80
CA TRP A 1267 -65.76 -42.13 -40.13
C TRP A 1267 -64.88 -42.80 -41.21
N ASN A 1268 -64.31 -43.96 -40.85
CA ASN A 1268 -63.59 -44.92 -41.72
C ASN A 1268 -62.06 -44.74 -41.91
N GLN A 1269 -61.30 -44.47 -40.84
CA GLN A 1269 -59.87 -44.85 -40.80
C GLN A 1269 -59.55 -45.66 -39.53
N PHE A 1270 -58.98 -46.85 -39.74
CA PHE A 1270 -58.30 -47.65 -38.72
C PHE A 1270 -56.81 -47.70 -39.12
N SER A 1271 -55.91 -47.46 -38.17
CA SER A 1271 -54.47 -47.72 -38.26
C SER A 1271 -54.02 -48.43 -36.99
#